data_AF-A0A8C0GU13-F1
#
_entry.id   AF-A0A8C0GU13-F1
#
_cell.length_a   1.000
_cell.length_b   1.000
_cell.length_c   1.000
_cell.angle_alpha   90.00
_cell.angle_beta   90.00
_cell.angle_gamma   90.00
#
_symmetry.space_group_name_H-M   'P 1'
#
loop_
_entity.id
_entity.type
_entity.pdbx_description
1 polymer ?
#
loop_
_entity_poly.entity_id
_entity_poly.type
_entity_poly.pdbx_seq_one_letter_code
_entity_poly.pdbx_strand_id
1 'polypeptide(L)'
;RLRKRPSKNVNVLLVLSQSCVWYGECGMNPEGKSYNCKYTGLPIPLPKDGYDLMQELCPGLFFDNVSVCCDVQQLQTLKNNLQLPLQFLSRCPSCFYNLINLFCELTCSPHQVDFLNVTNTVPYYDPVTQKNKTSITELQYCIGESFANAMYNACKDVEAPSSNDKALGLLCGKDAKDCNATNWIEYMFSKNNGQTPFSIIPIFSDISVHGMSPMNNATKGCNESTDNVTGPCSCQDCSLVCGPKPQPPPPPAPWLLLGLDAMYVIMWIAYMGFLLVFFAVIFGVWCYRKRHLVSEYTPIDSNIAFSVNSRHDNGEASCGERLGERFENCLRLTFMSWGAFCVRNPRPVVLFSLVFIAMCCSGMMYMKITTKPVDLWSSPSSQARKEKQYFDTHFGPFFRTEQLIIRAPHSKPHIYSPYPSGADVPFGPPLDKDILYQVLDLQNAIENITASYDNETVMLKDVCLAPLAPYNNNCTILSVLNYFQNSYSVLNHSVGDEFFVYADYHTHFLYCYPAFLAKKDLCHVFIVGFSVFSLQPLPFLRIDENYNNATALVITFPVQNYYNETHKLMRALAWEKEFISFVKNYQNSNLTISFSAERSIEDEINRESNSDISTVLISYAVMFLYISIALGHIKSCKRFLVDSKISLGIAGILIVLSSVACSLGIFSYFGIPLTLVVIEVIPFLVLAVGVDNIFIIVQTFQRDERLPGETLDKQIGRILGDVAPSILLSSFSETVAFFLGTLSTMPAVRTFSLFAGMAVFIDFLLQITCFISLLGLDIKRQERNQMDILCCIKGGEEDSEVEHSESILLLFFKDLYSPCLLKDWMRPIVVCTPSLIVRLDQENLFEPNINHSRKLRTDSYVMDYLNYLSKYLHAGPPVYFVLEEGHSYTSLEGQNMVCGGVGCNNNSLVQQVFTAAEIDSYTRIGFPPSSWIDDYFDWVKPQSSCCRVYNTTGQFCNASVVDVSCMRCRPLTEEGKWRPQGGDFMKFLPMFLSDNPNPKCGKGGHAAYSSAVNFINNNSDVGATYFMTYHTVLKTSADFIDAMKKARIIADNITETMGIKEKNYRVFPYSVFYVFYEQYLTIVRDTIFNLCVSLGSIFLVTTVLLGFEVWAAAMVSITIAMILVNMFGIMWLWSISLNAVSLVNLVMSCGISVEFCSHVTRAFTVSTKGSRVERAEEALFRMGSSVFSGITLTKFGGIVVLFFSKSQIFQIFYFRMYLAMVVLGATHGLIFLPVMLSYIGPSVNKAKTRAAQERYKRTERERLLYF
;
A
#
# COMPACT_ATOMS: atom_id res chain seq x y z
N ARG A 1 -39.03 -57.97 -54.17
CA ARG A 1 -37.84 -58.58 -54.83
C ARG A 1 -36.65 -58.25 -53.93
N LEU A 2 -35.91 -59.14 -53.27
CA LEU A 2 -35.74 -60.58 -53.31
C LEU A 2 -35.53 -61.09 -51.86
N ARG A 3 -36.20 -62.19 -51.52
CA ARG A 3 -36.00 -63.00 -50.31
C ARG A 3 -34.61 -63.64 -50.32
N LYS A 4 -33.98 -63.84 -49.15
CA LYS A 4 -33.27 -65.09 -48.85
C LYS A 4 -33.26 -65.38 -47.34
N ARG A 5 -33.60 -66.64 -47.03
CA ARG A 5 -33.70 -67.28 -45.71
C ARG A 5 -32.32 -67.38 -45.02
N PRO A 6 -32.27 -67.51 -43.68
CA PRO A 6 -31.04 -67.73 -42.95
C PRO A 6 -30.59 -69.19 -43.04
N SER A 7 -29.28 -69.42 -43.23
CA SER A 7 -28.66 -70.72 -43.02
C SER A 7 -28.41 -70.92 -41.53
N LYS A 8 -28.95 -72.01 -40.98
CA LYS A 8 -28.56 -72.55 -39.67
C LYS A 8 -27.08 -72.93 -39.73
N ASN A 9 -26.21 -72.13 -39.12
CA ASN A 9 -24.97 -72.63 -38.55
C ASN A 9 -25.11 -72.58 -37.04
N VAL A 10 -25.14 -73.77 -36.45
CA VAL A 10 -25.00 -74.02 -35.03
C VAL A 10 -23.60 -73.52 -34.65
N ASN A 11 -23.49 -72.27 -34.22
CA ASN A 11 -22.36 -71.86 -33.41
C ASN A 11 -22.60 -72.43 -32.02
N VAL A 12 -21.83 -73.47 -31.72
CA VAL A 12 -21.55 -73.93 -30.36
C VAL A 12 -21.29 -72.68 -29.52
N LEU A 13 -22.17 -72.43 -28.55
CA LEU A 13 -21.89 -71.51 -27.46
C LEU A 13 -20.61 -72.00 -26.78
N LEU A 14 -19.49 -71.37 -27.09
CA LEU A 14 -18.36 -71.32 -26.16
C LEU A 14 -18.92 -70.62 -24.92
N VAL A 15 -19.21 -71.43 -23.89
CA VAL A 15 -19.42 -70.95 -22.52
C VAL A 15 -18.12 -70.24 -22.14
N LEU A 16 -18.08 -68.92 -22.28
CA LEU A 16 -17.03 -68.08 -21.70
C LEU A 16 -17.03 -68.34 -20.20
N SER A 17 -15.95 -68.90 -19.68
CA SER A 17 -15.84 -69.37 -18.30
C SER A 17 -15.79 -68.18 -17.35
N GLN A 18 -16.93 -67.80 -16.78
CA GLN A 18 -16.96 -66.94 -15.59
C GLN A 18 -16.23 -67.68 -14.46
N SER A 19 -15.02 -67.24 -14.15
CA SER A 19 -14.16 -67.90 -13.15
C SER A 19 -13.40 -66.83 -12.37
N CYS A 20 -13.24 -67.06 -11.08
CA CYS A 20 -12.54 -66.17 -10.17
C CYS A 20 -11.05 -66.51 -10.08
N VAL A 21 -10.26 -65.56 -9.60
CA VAL A 21 -8.84 -65.77 -9.26
C VAL A 21 -8.63 -65.89 -7.74
N TRP A 22 -9.46 -65.20 -6.97
CA TRP A 22 -9.50 -65.28 -5.52
C TRP A 22 -10.92 -65.24 -4.96
N TYR A 23 -11.06 -65.58 -3.68
CA TYR A 23 -12.26 -65.36 -2.89
C TYR A 23 -11.94 -65.40 -1.39
N GLY A 24 -12.25 -64.31 -0.69
CA GLY A 24 -11.97 -64.13 0.74
C GLY A 24 -10.51 -63.79 1.07
N GLU A 25 -10.29 -63.42 2.34
CA GLU A 25 -8.98 -63.03 2.87
C GLU A 25 -8.33 -64.15 3.71
N CYS A 26 -7.03 -64.41 3.52
CA CYS A 26 -6.25 -65.33 4.34
C CYS A 26 -4.76 -65.00 4.35
N GLY A 27 -4.13 -65.21 5.50
CA GLY A 27 -2.76 -64.77 5.74
C GLY A 27 -2.67 -63.26 5.92
N MET A 28 -1.69 -62.81 6.68
CA MET A 28 -1.39 -61.40 6.87
C MET A 28 0.04 -61.12 6.45
N ASN A 29 0.26 -59.94 5.88
CA ASN A 29 1.59 -59.42 5.65
C ASN A 29 2.22 -58.96 6.99
N PRO A 30 3.55 -58.72 7.04
CA PRO A 30 4.23 -58.24 8.24
C PRO A 30 3.71 -56.89 8.78
N GLU A 31 3.01 -56.12 7.94
CA GLU A 31 2.41 -54.81 8.26
C GLU A 31 0.95 -54.93 8.75
N GLY A 32 0.45 -56.16 8.96
CA GLY A 32 -0.88 -56.43 9.50
C GLY A 32 -2.05 -56.36 8.49
N LYS A 33 -1.77 -56.36 7.18
CA LYS A 33 -2.80 -56.37 6.13
C LYS A 33 -3.03 -57.77 5.58
N SER A 34 -4.29 -58.11 5.33
CA SER A 34 -4.66 -59.43 4.81
C SER A 34 -4.27 -59.63 3.34
N TYR A 35 -3.87 -60.86 2.99
CA TYR A 35 -3.77 -61.30 1.59
C TYR A 35 -5.08 -61.93 1.11
N ASN A 36 -5.31 -61.94 -0.20
CA ASN A 36 -6.45 -62.64 -0.79
C ASN A 36 -6.17 -64.15 -0.94
N CYS A 37 -7.18 -64.99 -0.72
CA CYS A 37 -7.08 -66.43 -0.90
C CYS A 37 -7.29 -66.83 -2.35
N LYS A 38 -6.37 -67.63 -2.90
CA LYS A 38 -6.52 -68.22 -4.24
C LYS A 38 -7.78 -69.09 -4.32
N TYR A 39 -8.62 -68.82 -5.31
CA TYR A 39 -9.86 -69.55 -5.57
C TYR A 39 -10.15 -69.50 -7.07
N THR A 40 -10.27 -70.66 -7.71
CA THR A 40 -10.45 -70.78 -9.17
C THR A 40 -11.83 -71.33 -9.54
N GLY A 41 -12.84 -71.07 -8.71
CA GLY A 41 -14.21 -71.52 -8.95
C GLY A 41 -15.10 -70.45 -9.60
N LEU A 42 -16.39 -70.77 -9.72
CA LEU A 42 -17.41 -69.86 -10.26
C LEU A 42 -17.69 -68.70 -9.28
N PRO A 43 -18.14 -67.53 -9.77
CA PRO A 43 -18.58 -66.41 -8.92
C PRO A 43 -19.65 -66.84 -7.90
N ILE A 44 -19.54 -66.34 -6.66
CA ILE A 44 -20.40 -66.73 -5.54
C ILE A 44 -21.48 -65.65 -5.35
N PRO A 45 -22.76 -66.02 -5.09
CA PRO A 45 -23.79 -65.06 -4.76
C PRO A 45 -23.45 -64.27 -3.49
N LEU A 46 -23.43 -62.94 -3.57
CA LEU A 46 -23.09 -62.07 -2.45
C LEU A 46 -24.17 -62.17 -1.35
N PRO A 47 -23.79 -62.28 -0.06
CA PRO A 47 -24.73 -62.20 1.05
C PRO A 47 -25.43 -60.84 1.10
N LYS A 48 -26.68 -60.81 1.61
CA LYS A 48 -27.46 -59.55 1.74
C LYS A 48 -26.74 -58.47 2.56
N ASP A 49 -25.95 -58.88 3.55
CA ASP A 49 -25.15 -57.98 4.40
C ASP A 49 -24.10 -57.18 3.59
N GLY A 50 -23.72 -57.66 2.39
CA GLY A 50 -22.79 -56.99 1.49
C GLY A 50 -23.46 -56.09 0.44
N TYR A 51 -24.79 -56.06 0.34
CA TYR A 51 -25.48 -55.34 -0.74
C TYR A 51 -25.26 -53.82 -0.66
N ASP A 52 -25.34 -53.26 0.54
CA ASP A 52 -25.11 -51.83 0.77
C ASP A 52 -23.67 -51.42 0.39
N LEU A 53 -22.68 -52.25 0.75
CA LEU A 53 -21.28 -52.02 0.39
C LEU A 53 -21.04 -52.13 -1.11
N MET A 54 -21.70 -53.09 -1.77
CA MET A 54 -21.60 -53.30 -3.21
C MET A 54 -22.24 -52.14 -3.98
N GLN A 55 -23.39 -51.65 -3.53
CA GLN A 55 -24.06 -50.51 -4.12
C GLN A 55 -23.29 -49.19 -3.88
N GLU A 56 -22.60 -49.06 -2.74
CA GLU A 56 -21.75 -47.91 -2.41
C GLU A 56 -20.47 -47.87 -3.25
N LEU A 57 -19.76 -49.00 -3.35
CA LEU A 57 -18.45 -49.07 -3.99
C LEU A 57 -18.56 -49.35 -5.48
N CYS A 58 -19.34 -50.35 -5.90
CA CYS A 58 -19.31 -50.89 -7.25
C CYS A 58 -20.73 -50.98 -7.83
N PRO A 59 -21.44 -49.86 -8.01
CA PRO A 59 -22.83 -49.88 -8.49
C PRO A 59 -22.98 -50.53 -9.87
N GLY A 60 -21.94 -50.46 -10.71
CA GLY A 60 -21.91 -51.11 -12.03
C GLY A 60 -21.89 -52.64 -12.01
N LEU A 61 -21.63 -53.27 -10.86
CA LEU A 61 -21.64 -54.73 -10.68
C LEU A 61 -22.91 -55.23 -9.95
N PHE A 62 -23.87 -54.34 -9.66
CA PHE A 62 -25.09 -54.65 -8.93
C PHE A 62 -26.27 -54.91 -9.89
N PHE A 63 -26.57 -56.18 -10.16
CA PHE A 63 -27.66 -56.65 -11.02
C PHE A 63 -28.60 -57.64 -10.28
N ASP A 64 -29.76 -58.00 -10.86
CA ASP A 64 -30.83 -58.83 -10.25
C ASP A 64 -30.44 -60.28 -9.83
N ASN A 65 -29.14 -60.62 -9.85
CA ASN A 65 -28.57 -61.79 -9.19
C ASN A 65 -27.05 -61.57 -9.01
N VAL A 66 -26.62 -61.00 -7.87
CA VAL A 66 -25.24 -60.52 -7.66
C VAL A 66 -24.27 -61.68 -7.37
N SER A 67 -23.83 -62.39 -8.42
CA SER A 67 -22.75 -63.39 -8.34
C SER A 67 -21.40 -62.75 -8.62
N VAL A 68 -20.51 -62.72 -7.63
CA VAL A 68 -19.25 -61.96 -7.68
C VAL A 68 -18.08 -62.74 -7.08
N CYS A 69 -16.86 -62.30 -7.39
CA CYS A 69 -15.62 -62.97 -6.96
C CYS A 69 -15.03 -62.39 -5.66
N CYS A 70 -15.84 -61.72 -4.84
CA CYS A 70 -15.40 -61.16 -3.57
C CYS A 70 -16.41 -61.42 -2.43
N ASP A 71 -15.91 -61.41 -1.19
CA ASP A 71 -16.74 -61.50 0.00
C ASP A 71 -16.97 -60.14 0.68
N VAL A 72 -17.82 -60.13 1.70
CA VAL A 72 -18.19 -58.91 2.45
C VAL A 72 -16.97 -58.28 3.15
N GLN A 73 -16.03 -59.11 3.60
CA GLN A 73 -14.82 -58.65 4.29
C GLN A 73 -13.89 -57.91 3.31
N GLN A 74 -13.69 -58.46 2.11
CA GLN A 74 -12.92 -57.82 1.04
C GLN A 74 -13.52 -56.48 0.61
N LEU A 75 -14.85 -56.38 0.52
CA LEU A 75 -15.53 -55.11 0.25
C LEU A 75 -15.30 -54.08 1.36
N GLN A 76 -15.37 -54.50 2.62
CA GLN A 76 -15.10 -53.63 3.76
C GLN A 76 -13.63 -53.15 3.78
N THR A 77 -12.69 -54.04 3.50
CA THR A 77 -11.26 -53.73 3.38
C THR A 77 -11.01 -52.76 2.23
N LEU A 78 -11.64 -52.98 1.07
CA LEU A 78 -11.54 -52.10 -0.10
C LEU A 78 -12.03 -50.68 0.24
N LYS A 79 -13.18 -50.57 0.89
CA LYS A 79 -13.73 -49.27 1.35
C LYS A 79 -12.77 -48.52 2.25
N ASN A 80 -12.19 -49.20 3.24
CA ASN A 80 -11.23 -48.60 4.16
C ASN A 80 -9.99 -48.09 3.42
N ASN A 81 -9.53 -48.81 2.39
CA ASN A 81 -8.37 -48.42 1.60
C ASN A 81 -8.65 -47.24 0.67
N LEU A 82 -9.87 -47.15 0.13
CA LEU A 82 -10.31 -46.08 -0.79
C LEU A 82 -10.72 -44.77 -0.09
N GLN A 83 -10.82 -44.77 1.24
CA GLN A 83 -11.30 -43.62 2.01
C GLN A 83 -10.46 -42.35 1.80
N LEU A 84 -9.14 -42.47 1.70
CA LEU A 84 -8.24 -41.33 1.50
C LEU A 84 -8.32 -40.78 0.06
N PRO A 85 -8.17 -41.59 -1.02
CA PRO A 85 -8.38 -41.11 -2.39
C PRO A 85 -9.76 -40.49 -2.61
N LEU A 86 -10.79 -41.05 -1.96
CA LEU A 86 -12.14 -40.53 -1.99
C LEU A 86 -12.22 -39.09 -1.46
N GLN A 87 -11.54 -38.77 -0.37
CA GLN A 87 -11.60 -37.40 0.21
C GLN A 87 -11.07 -36.34 -0.76
N PHE A 88 -10.07 -36.65 -1.58
CA PHE A 88 -9.49 -35.69 -2.52
C PHE A 88 -10.24 -35.68 -3.86
N LEU A 89 -10.50 -36.86 -4.42
CA LEU A 89 -11.08 -36.98 -5.76
C LEU A 89 -12.60 -36.85 -5.78
N SER A 90 -13.28 -36.81 -4.61
CA SER A 90 -14.74 -36.64 -4.54
C SER A 90 -15.25 -35.32 -5.10
N ARG A 91 -14.37 -34.33 -5.32
CA ARG A 91 -14.69 -33.05 -5.94
C ARG A 91 -15.07 -33.21 -7.42
N CYS A 92 -14.44 -34.15 -8.12
CA CYS A 92 -14.81 -34.53 -9.48
C CYS A 92 -15.35 -35.96 -9.49
N PRO A 93 -16.69 -36.15 -9.45
CA PRO A 93 -17.30 -37.47 -9.39
C PRO A 93 -16.85 -38.40 -10.52
N SER A 94 -16.68 -37.88 -11.74
CA SER A 94 -16.29 -38.64 -12.94
C SER A 94 -14.88 -39.23 -12.80
N CYS A 95 -13.96 -38.47 -12.21
CA CYS A 95 -12.62 -38.95 -11.87
C CYS A 95 -12.70 -40.13 -10.88
N PHE A 96 -13.40 -39.94 -9.75
CA PHE A 96 -13.48 -40.96 -8.72
C PHE A 96 -14.24 -42.22 -9.18
N TYR A 97 -15.25 -42.05 -10.04
CA TYR A 97 -15.97 -43.16 -10.68
C TYR A 97 -15.04 -44.06 -11.50
N ASN A 98 -14.18 -43.47 -12.33
CA ASN A 98 -13.22 -44.24 -13.12
C ASN A 98 -12.20 -44.97 -12.23
N LEU A 99 -11.71 -44.30 -11.17
CA LEU A 99 -10.79 -44.91 -10.19
C LEU A 99 -11.44 -46.10 -9.47
N ILE A 100 -12.69 -45.95 -9.03
CA ILE A 100 -13.43 -47.03 -8.39
C ILE A 100 -13.59 -48.23 -9.33
N ASN A 101 -13.95 -48.00 -10.59
CA ASN A 101 -14.15 -49.09 -11.55
C ASN A 101 -12.88 -49.94 -11.74
N LEU A 102 -11.69 -49.31 -11.72
CA LEU A 102 -10.41 -50.02 -11.78
C LEU A 102 -10.28 -51.04 -10.64
N PHE A 103 -10.63 -50.65 -9.41
CA PHE A 103 -10.54 -51.51 -8.23
C PHE A 103 -11.71 -52.50 -8.11
N CYS A 104 -12.91 -52.12 -8.51
CA CYS A 104 -14.08 -53.00 -8.53
C CYS A 104 -13.87 -54.19 -9.46
N GLU A 105 -13.36 -53.94 -10.67
CA GLU A 105 -13.06 -55.01 -11.63
C GLU A 105 -11.92 -55.91 -11.11
N LEU A 106 -10.85 -55.31 -10.58
CA LEU A 106 -9.75 -56.04 -9.96
C LEU A 106 -10.23 -56.96 -8.82
N THR A 107 -11.12 -56.49 -7.95
CA THR A 107 -11.44 -57.17 -6.68
C THR A 107 -12.65 -58.10 -6.76
N CYS A 108 -13.71 -57.70 -7.45
CA CYS A 108 -15.03 -58.32 -7.35
C CYS A 108 -15.62 -58.81 -8.68
N SER A 109 -14.98 -58.52 -9.81
CA SER A 109 -15.53 -58.88 -11.13
C SER A 109 -15.87 -60.36 -11.26
N PRO A 110 -17.01 -60.73 -11.86
CA PRO A 110 -17.30 -62.13 -12.19
C PRO A 110 -16.40 -62.68 -13.32
N HIS A 111 -15.62 -61.81 -13.98
CA HIS A 111 -14.77 -62.11 -15.14
C HIS A 111 -13.27 -61.95 -14.85
N GLN A 112 -12.85 -62.11 -13.58
CA GLN A 112 -11.46 -61.87 -13.15
C GLN A 112 -10.38 -62.58 -13.97
N VAL A 113 -10.61 -63.84 -14.38
CA VAL A 113 -9.62 -64.63 -15.13
C VAL A 113 -9.30 -64.05 -16.51
N ASP A 114 -10.18 -63.20 -17.06
CA ASP A 114 -9.95 -62.61 -18.39
C ASP A 114 -8.79 -61.61 -18.37
N PHE A 115 -8.56 -60.92 -17.25
CA PHE A 115 -7.57 -59.84 -17.13
C PHE A 115 -6.58 -59.97 -15.95
N LEU A 116 -6.73 -60.99 -15.09
CA LEU A 116 -5.81 -61.24 -13.96
C LEU A 116 -5.05 -62.56 -14.12
N ASN A 117 -3.76 -62.53 -13.76
CA ASN A 117 -2.92 -63.72 -13.70
C ASN A 117 -2.04 -63.73 -12.43
N VAL A 118 -2.13 -64.79 -11.63
CA VAL A 118 -1.39 -64.89 -10.35
C VAL A 118 0.05 -65.34 -10.62
N THR A 119 1.04 -64.55 -10.16
CA THR A 119 2.46 -64.87 -10.35
C THR A 119 3.04 -65.59 -9.14
N ASN A 120 2.82 -65.08 -7.91
CA ASN A 120 3.38 -65.64 -6.69
C ASN A 120 2.31 -65.92 -5.62
N THR A 121 2.43 -67.07 -4.95
CA THR A 121 1.54 -67.49 -3.85
C THR A 121 2.31 -68.16 -2.73
N VAL A 122 1.82 -68.03 -1.49
CA VAL A 122 2.39 -68.64 -0.28
C VAL A 122 1.33 -69.52 0.41
N PRO A 123 1.66 -70.74 0.87
CA PRO A 123 0.72 -71.56 1.63
C PRO A 123 0.43 -70.94 3.01
N TYR A 124 -0.85 -70.92 3.40
CA TYR A 124 -1.31 -70.40 4.69
C TYR A 124 -2.17 -71.44 5.41
N TYR A 125 -1.84 -71.71 6.67
CA TYR A 125 -2.65 -72.57 7.53
C TYR A 125 -3.70 -71.73 8.25
N ASP A 126 -4.98 -71.96 7.95
CA ASP A 126 -6.08 -71.25 8.60
C ASP A 126 -6.36 -71.84 9.99
N PRO A 127 -6.12 -71.09 11.08
CA PRO A 127 -6.27 -71.59 12.44
C PRO A 127 -7.75 -71.84 12.83
N VAL A 128 -8.70 -71.22 12.12
CA VAL A 128 -10.14 -71.33 12.39
C VAL A 128 -10.74 -72.53 11.67
N THR A 129 -10.39 -72.72 10.41
CA THR A 129 -10.97 -73.80 9.58
C THR A 129 -10.12 -75.07 9.55
N GLN A 130 -8.92 -75.06 10.15
CA GLN A 130 -7.92 -76.14 10.13
C GLN A 130 -7.59 -76.63 8.71
N LYS A 131 -7.73 -75.75 7.71
CA LYS A 131 -7.46 -76.05 6.29
C LYS A 131 -6.26 -75.27 5.79
N ASN A 132 -5.48 -75.92 4.93
CA ASN A 132 -4.44 -75.25 4.14
C ASN A 132 -5.11 -74.43 3.04
N LYS A 133 -4.99 -73.11 3.13
CA LYS A 133 -5.33 -72.14 2.09
C LYS A 133 -4.06 -71.67 1.39
N THR A 134 -4.22 -70.95 0.30
CA THR A 134 -3.09 -70.38 -0.46
C THR A 134 -3.31 -68.88 -0.58
N SER A 135 -2.40 -68.09 -0.01
CA SER A 135 -2.43 -66.63 -0.04
C SER A 135 -1.71 -66.12 -1.29
N ILE A 136 -2.27 -65.12 -1.96
CA ILE A 136 -1.67 -64.48 -3.13
C ILE A 136 -0.77 -63.34 -2.68
N THR A 137 0.49 -63.37 -3.10
CA THR A 137 1.49 -62.34 -2.76
C THR A 137 1.85 -61.44 -3.93
N GLU A 138 1.56 -61.87 -5.16
CA GLU A 138 1.80 -61.06 -6.37
C GLU A 138 0.93 -61.57 -7.53
N LEU A 139 0.47 -60.64 -8.37
CA LEU A 139 -0.26 -60.94 -9.60
C LEU A 139 -0.05 -59.86 -10.66
N GLN A 140 -0.35 -60.20 -11.90
CA GLN A 140 -0.42 -59.30 -13.05
C GLN A 140 -1.85 -58.90 -13.34
N TYR A 141 -2.06 -57.62 -13.66
CA TYR A 141 -3.36 -57.07 -14.05
C TYR A 141 -3.26 -56.40 -15.43
N CYS A 142 -3.93 -56.96 -16.43
CA CYS A 142 -3.96 -56.43 -17.79
C CYS A 142 -5.04 -55.34 -17.93
N ILE A 143 -4.62 -54.11 -18.20
CA ILE A 143 -5.48 -52.91 -18.25
C ILE A 143 -5.35 -52.27 -19.64
N GLY A 144 -6.48 -51.82 -20.20
CA GLY A 144 -6.49 -51.05 -21.45
C GLY A 144 -5.70 -49.75 -21.31
N GLU A 145 -4.83 -49.46 -22.26
CA GLU A 145 -4.07 -48.19 -22.30
C GLU A 145 -5.03 -47.01 -22.50
N SER A 146 -6.06 -47.20 -23.33
CA SER A 146 -7.17 -46.27 -23.52
C SER A 146 -7.93 -45.98 -22.22
N PHE A 147 -8.23 -47.01 -21.43
CA PHE A 147 -8.88 -46.87 -20.11
C PHE A 147 -8.00 -46.08 -19.14
N ALA A 148 -6.72 -46.46 -19.00
CA ALA A 148 -5.78 -45.80 -18.10
C ALA A 148 -5.61 -44.30 -18.43
N ASN A 149 -5.47 -43.97 -19.72
CA ASN A 149 -5.35 -42.60 -20.18
C ASN A 149 -6.63 -41.79 -19.96
N ALA A 150 -7.81 -42.37 -20.20
CA ALA A 150 -9.09 -41.70 -19.96
C ALA A 150 -9.31 -41.44 -18.45
N MET A 151 -8.98 -42.42 -17.61
CA MET A 151 -9.05 -42.29 -16.16
C MET A 151 -8.13 -41.18 -15.63
N TYR A 152 -6.87 -41.15 -16.07
CA TYR A 152 -5.92 -40.09 -15.68
C TYR A 152 -6.38 -38.70 -16.16
N ASN A 153 -6.80 -38.57 -17.42
CA ASN A 153 -7.23 -37.28 -17.97
C ASN A 153 -8.48 -36.72 -17.30
N ALA A 154 -9.37 -37.58 -16.77
CA ALA A 154 -10.51 -37.13 -15.98
C ALA A 154 -10.12 -36.59 -14.58
N CYS A 155 -8.94 -36.95 -14.07
CA CYS A 155 -8.50 -36.64 -12.71
C CYS A 155 -7.40 -35.57 -12.62
N LYS A 156 -6.62 -35.34 -13.69
CA LYS A 156 -5.42 -34.47 -13.70
C LYS A 156 -5.62 -33.04 -13.20
N ASP A 157 -6.82 -32.50 -13.37
CA ASP A 157 -7.13 -31.11 -13.07
C ASP A 157 -7.75 -30.90 -11.69
N VAL A 158 -8.12 -31.96 -10.96
CA VAL A 158 -8.80 -31.88 -9.66
C VAL A 158 -7.92 -31.16 -8.64
N GLU A 159 -8.47 -30.17 -7.93
CA GLU A 159 -7.75 -29.35 -6.97
C GLU A 159 -8.02 -29.77 -5.52
N ALA A 160 -7.06 -29.49 -4.62
CA ALA A 160 -7.24 -29.59 -3.19
C ALA A 160 -7.34 -28.15 -2.61
N PRO A 161 -8.55 -27.66 -2.23
CA PRO A 161 -8.78 -26.25 -1.88
C PRO A 161 -7.98 -25.74 -0.69
N SER A 162 -7.70 -26.62 0.28
CA SER A 162 -6.91 -26.30 1.46
C SER A 162 -5.42 -26.11 1.16
N SER A 163 -4.90 -26.65 0.04
CA SER A 163 -3.48 -26.52 -0.35
C SER A 163 -3.25 -25.73 -1.64
N ASN A 164 -4.28 -25.55 -2.48
CA ASN A 164 -4.19 -24.88 -3.77
C ASN A 164 -3.40 -25.65 -4.85
N ASP A 165 -3.22 -26.96 -4.67
CA ASP A 165 -2.46 -27.85 -5.56
C ASP A 165 -3.37 -28.89 -6.23
N LYS A 166 -2.85 -29.60 -7.25
CA LYS A 166 -3.56 -30.71 -7.88
C LYS A 166 -3.58 -31.94 -6.99
N ALA A 167 -4.75 -32.55 -6.83
CA ALA A 167 -4.98 -33.72 -5.99
C ALA A 167 -4.09 -34.93 -6.37
N LEU A 168 -3.72 -35.07 -7.65
CA LEU A 168 -2.80 -36.12 -8.09
C LEU A 168 -1.37 -35.95 -7.59
N GLY A 169 -0.94 -34.73 -7.25
CA GLY A 169 0.33 -34.52 -6.55
C GLY A 169 0.38 -35.27 -5.21
N LEU A 170 -0.77 -35.44 -4.56
CA LEU A 170 -0.91 -36.20 -3.30
C LEU A 170 -0.98 -37.72 -3.52
N LEU A 171 -1.48 -38.16 -4.67
CA LEU A 171 -1.88 -39.56 -4.92
C LEU A 171 -0.94 -40.32 -5.87
N CYS A 172 0.02 -39.63 -6.50
CA CYS A 172 0.95 -40.24 -7.46
C CYS A 172 2.33 -40.55 -6.87
N GLY A 173 2.62 -40.11 -5.64
CA GLY A 173 3.93 -40.28 -5.01
C GLY A 173 5.04 -39.43 -5.63
N LYS A 174 4.70 -38.54 -6.56
CA LYS A 174 5.56 -37.61 -7.31
C LYS A 174 4.76 -36.33 -7.59
N ASP A 175 5.43 -35.29 -8.10
CA ASP A 175 4.78 -34.07 -8.55
C ASP A 175 3.70 -34.38 -9.61
N ALA A 176 2.60 -33.63 -9.59
CA ALA A 176 1.49 -33.76 -10.53
C ALA A 176 1.93 -33.59 -11.99
N LYS A 177 3.01 -32.82 -12.24
CA LYS A 177 3.57 -32.58 -13.59
C LYS A 177 4.30 -33.80 -14.17
N ASP A 178 4.99 -34.55 -13.32
CA ASP A 178 5.73 -35.76 -13.71
C ASP A 178 4.86 -37.04 -13.59
N CYS A 179 3.62 -36.87 -13.13
CA CYS A 179 2.66 -37.93 -12.99
C CYS A 179 2.00 -38.23 -14.34
N ASN A 180 2.20 -39.43 -14.87
CA ASN A 180 1.53 -39.94 -16.07
C ASN A 180 0.52 -41.04 -15.70
N ALA A 181 -0.36 -41.40 -16.64
CA ALA A 181 -1.40 -42.40 -16.44
C ALA A 181 -0.87 -43.76 -15.95
N THR A 182 0.23 -44.25 -16.53
CA THR A 182 0.85 -45.53 -16.18
C THR A 182 1.49 -45.49 -14.80
N ASN A 183 2.33 -44.48 -14.56
CA ASN A 183 3.09 -44.32 -13.32
C ASN A 183 2.17 -44.16 -12.10
N TRP A 184 1.03 -43.47 -12.28
CA TRP A 184 0.04 -43.34 -11.22
C TRP A 184 -0.56 -44.70 -10.81
N ILE A 185 -0.93 -45.53 -11.78
CA ILE A 185 -1.50 -46.86 -11.53
C ILE A 185 -0.44 -47.80 -10.94
N GLU A 186 0.78 -47.76 -11.45
CA GLU A 186 1.92 -48.49 -10.89
C GLU A 186 2.17 -48.12 -9.41
N TYR A 187 2.10 -46.82 -9.09
CA TYR A 187 2.24 -46.34 -7.73
C TYR A 187 1.11 -46.85 -6.81
N MET A 188 -0.14 -46.81 -7.28
CA MET A 188 -1.29 -47.33 -6.52
C MET A 188 -1.18 -48.83 -6.27
N PHE A 189 -0.58 -49.59 -7.17
CA PHE A 189 -0.46 -51.05 -7.07
C PHE A 189 0.86 -51.54 -6.44
N SER A 190 1.81 -50.64 -6.23
CA SER A 190 3.06 -50.95 -5.54
C SER A 190 2.85 -51.07 -4.03
N LYS A 191 3.38 -52.13 -3.42
CA LYS A 191 3.44 -52.28 -1.96
C LYS A 191 4.20 -51.12 -1.27
N ASN A 192 5.11 -50.46 -1.98
CA ASN A 192 5.97 -49.40 -1.42
C ASN A 192 5.19 -48.16 -0.98
N ASN A 193 3.98 -47.92 -1.50
CA ASN A 193 3.15 -46.79 -1.06
C ASN A 193 2.61 -46.95 0.37
N GLY A 194 2.76 -48.14 0.96
CA GLY A 194 2.31 -48.39 2.32
C GLY A 194 0.81 -48.53 2.53
N GLN A 195 0.03 -48.47 1.46
CA GLN A 195 -1.43 -48.64 1.43
C GLN A 195 -1.82 -49.99 0.82
N THR A 196 -1.10 -50.46 -0.19
CA THR A 196 -1.41 -51.72 -0.89
C THR A 196 -0.90 -52.94 -0.13
N PRO A 197 -1.71 -54.01 0.08
CA PRO A 197 -1.33 -55.17 0.90
C PRO A 197 -0.26 -56.07 0.25
N PHE A 198 -0.28 -56.18 -1.09
CA PHE A 198 0.65 -56.96 -1.91
C PHE A 198 0.86 -56.28 -3.27
N SER A 199 1.96 -56.57 -3.95
CA SER A 199 2.28 -55.91 -5.22
C SER A 199 1.41 -56.45 -6.36
N ILE A 200 0.80 -55.56 -7.12
CA ILE A 200 0.09 -55.87 -8.37
C ILE A 200 0.90 -55.26 -9.52
N ILE A 201 1.22 -56.05 -10.53
CA ILE A 201 1.99 -55.62 -11.70
C ILE A 201 1.01 -55.25 -12.81
N PRO A 202 0.78 -53.95 -13.09
CA PRO A 202 -0.08 -53.56 -14.21
C PRO A 202 0.62 -53.83 -15.55
N ILE A 203 -0.13 -54.35 -16.51
CA ILE A 203 0.29 -54.50 -17.90
C ILE A 203 -0.65 -53.64 -18.74
N PHE A 204 -0.12 -52.61 -19.38
CA PHE A 204 -0.91 -51.71 -20.22
C PHE A 204 -0.93 -52.19 -21.67
N SER A 205 -2.10 -52.58 -22.17
CA SER A 205 -2.29 -52.94 -23.57
C SER A 205 -3.76 -52.87 -23.95
N ASP A 206 -4.08 -52.35 -25.13
CA ASP A 206 -5.44 -52.40 -25.68
C ASP A 206 -5.74 -53.72 -26.44
N ILE A 207 -4.74 -54.60 -26.59
CA ILE A 207 -4.85 -55.87 -27.32
C ILE A 207 -4.65 -57.02 -26.33
N SER A 208 -5.22 -58.20 -26.59
CA SER A 208 -5.00 -59.38 -25.75
C SER A 208 -3.53 -59.81 -25.76
N VAL A 209 -2.88 -59.83 -24.59
CA VAL A 209 -1.48 -60.25 -24.40
C VAL A 209 -1.45 -61.52 -23.56
N HIS A 210 -0.71 -62.54 -23.99
CA HIS A 210 -0.61 -63.84 -23.31
C HIS A 210 -1.96 -64.54 -23.01
N GLY A 211 -2.97 -64.32 -23.85
CA GLY A 211 -4.31 -64.90 -23.67
C GLY A 211 -5.18 -64.20 -22.63
N MET A 212 -4.71 -63.10 -22.02
CA MET A 212 -5.51 -62.20 -21.18
C MET A 212 -6.11 -61.10 -22.06
N SER A 213 -7.41 -60.87 -21.96
CA SER A 213 -8.07 -59.70 -22.56
C SER A 213 -8.01 -58.53 -21.58
N PRO A 214 -7.56 -57.33 -21.99
CA PRO A 214 -7.42 -56.20 -21.08
C PRO A 214 -8.79 -55.71 -20.58
N MET A 215 -8.84 -55.25 -19.33
CA MET A 215 -10.01 -54.55 -18.79
C MET A 215 -10.15 -53.19 -19.49
N ASN A 216 -11.29 -52.94 -20.13
CA ASN A 216 -11.57 -51.70 -20.86
C ASN A 216 -13.06 -51.32 -20.81
N ASN A 217 -13.60 -51.11 -19.60
CA ASN A 217 -14.99 -50.68 -19.43
C ASN A 217 -15.17 -49.20 -19.84
N ALA A 218 -16.43 -48.80 -20.04
CA ALA A 218 -16.77 -47.42 -20.34
C ALA A 218 -16.28 -46.47 -19.21
N THR A 219 -15.48 -45.48 -19.60
CA THR A 219 -15.02 -44.40 -18.74
C THR A 219 -15.92 -43.18 -18.91
N LYS A 220 -15.90 -42.28 -17.91
CA LYS A 220 -16.59 -41.00 -17.97
C LYS A 220 -15.59 -39.86 -18.01
N GLY A 221 -15.73 -38.96 -18.97
CA GLY A 221 -14.93 -37.73 -19.02
C GLY A 221 -15.27 -36.78 -17.86
N CYS A 222 -14.38 -35.85 -17.52
CA CYS A 222 -14.66 -34.86 -16.49
C CYS A 222 -15.77 -33.85 -16.89
N ASN A 223 -16.08 -33.76 -18.19
CA ASN A 223 -17.20 -33.01 -18.75
C ASN A 223 -18.55 -33.76 -18.74
N GLU A 224 -18.56 -35.04 -18.38
CA GLU A 224 -19.76 -35.89 -18.36
C GLU A 224 -20.21 -36.17 -16.92
N SER A 225 -21.53 -36.25 -16.71
CA SER A 225 -22.14 -36.56 -15.41
C SER A 225 -22.12 -38.06 -15.08
N THR A 226 -21.86 -38.40 -13.81
CA THR A 226 -21.85 -39.80 -13.36
C THR A 226 -23.24 -40.38 -13.15
N ASP A 227 -24.16 -39.62 -12.56
CA ASP A 227 -25.54 -40.01 -12.28
C ASP A 227 -26.48 -38.84 -12.62
N ASN A 228 -27.80 -39.07 -12.61
CA ASN A 228 -28.80 -37.99 -12.82
C ASN A 228 -28.76 -36.91 -11.72
N VAL A 229 -28.12 -37.21 -10.58
CA VAL A 229 -28.02 -36.34 -9.40
C VAL A 229 -26.71 -35.54 -9.38
N THR A 230 -25.64 -36.07 -9.96
CA THR A 230 -24.30 -35.46 -9.94
C THR A 230 -24.00 -34.78 -11.26
N GLY A 231 -23.84 -33.45 -11.23
CA GLY A 231 -23.41 -32.68 -12.40
C GLY A 231 -21.97 -33.03 -12.85
N PRO A 232 -21.56 -32.53 -14.03
CA PRO A 232 -20.17 -32.65 -14.49
C PRO A 232 -19.21 -31.91 -13.55
N CYS A 233 -17.91 -32.19 -13.67
CA CYS A 233 -16.89 -31.56 -12.83
C CYS A 233 -16.84 -30.04 -13.06
N SER A 234 -16.50 -29.27 -12.03
CA SER A 234 -16.37 -27.81 -12.16
C SER A 234 -15.18 -27.44 -13.05
N CYS A 235 -15.15 -26.19 -13.53
CA CYS A 235 -14.02 -25.69 -14.32
C CYS A 235 -12.70 -25.70 -13.51
N GLN A 236 -12.74 -25.45 -12.19
CA GLN A 236 -11.56 -25.56 -11.32
C GLN A 236 -10.96 -26.97 -11.36
N ASP A 237 -11.81 -27.99 -11.34
CA ASP A 237 -11.42 -29.40 -11.25
C ASP A 237 -11.31 -30.10 -12.63
N CYS A 238 -11.62 -29.40 -13.73
CA CYS A 238 -11.58 -29.91 -15.11
C CYS A 238 -11.45 -28.77 -16.12
N SER A 239 -10.26 -28.65 -16.73
CA SER A 239 -9.95 -27.60 -17.71
C SER A 239 -10.79 -27.70 -19.00
N LEU A 240 -11.28 -28.90 -19.34
CA LEU A 240 -12.13 -29.13 -20.52
C LEU A 240 -13.54 -28.56 -20.38
N VAL A 241 -14.01 -28.34 -19.14
CA VAL A 241 -15.31 -27.72 -18.85
C VAL A 241 -15.21 -26.19 -18.88
N CYS A 242 -14.00 -25.65 -18.74
CA CYS A 242 -13.78 -24.22 -18.79
C CYS A 242 -14.05 -23.64 -20.17
N GLY A 243 -14.55 -22.40 -20.19
CA GLY A 243 -14.51 -21.56 -21.39
C GLY A 243 -13.07 -21.19 -21.78
N PRO A 244 -12.87 -20.49 -22.91
CA PRO A 244 -11.54 -20.01 -23.29
C PRO A 244 -10.96 -19.11 -22.19
N LYS A 245 -9.66 -19.28 -21.90
CA LYS A 245 -8.97 -18.46 -20.90
C LYS A 245 -9.16 -16.97 -21.20
N PRO A 246 -9.53 -16.15 -20.21
CA PRO A 246 -9.70 -14.72 -20.43
C PRO A 246 -8.36 -14.10 -20.81
N GLN A 247 -8.33 -13.36 -21.90
CA GLN A 247 -7.17 -12.54 -22.26
C GLN A 247 -7.37 -11.14 -21.67
N PRO A 248 -6.34 -10.55 -21.04
CA PRO A 248 -6.45 -9.18 -20.56
C PRO A 248 -6.73 -8.24 -21.74
N PRO A 249 -7.57 -7.21 -21.56
CA PRO A 249 -7.76 -6.21 -22.60
C PRO A 249 -6.40 -5.53 -22.89
N PRO A 250 -6.08 -5.22 -24.16
CA PRO A 250 -4.84 -4.51 -24.48
C PRO A 250 -4.81 -3.18 -23.73
N PRO A 251 -3.64 -2.76 -23.20
CA PRO A 251 -3.51 -1.47 -22.56
C PRO A 251 -3.90 -0.36 -23.55
N PRO A 252 -4.44 0.78 -23.06
CA PRO A 252 -4.73 1.91 -23.93
C PRO A 252 -3.45 2.32 -24.66
N ALA A 253 -3.53 2.50 -25.98
CA ALA A 253 -2.38 2.93 -26.76
C ALA A 253 -1.91 4.31 -26.27
N PRO A 254 -0.59 4.53 -26.12
CA PRO A 254 -0.07 5.84 -25.77
C PRO A 254 -0.52 6.86 -26.82
N TRP A 255 -0.88 8.06 -26.38
CA TRP A 255 -1.30 9.11 -27.29
C TRP A 255 -0.08 9.63 -28.04
N LEU A 256 0.19 9.09 -29.24
CA LEU A 256 1.36 9.44 -30.05
C LEU A 256 0.96 10.31 -31.25
N LEU A 257 1.64 11.45 -31.43
CA LEU A 257 1.63 12.27 -32.64
C LEU A 257 3.02 12.23 -33.28
N LEU A 258 3.14 11.86 -34.56
CA LEU A 258 4.41 11.78 -35.29
C LEU A 258 5.48 10.88 -34.64
N GLY A 259 5.08 9.84 -33.88
CA GLY A 259 6.00 8.93 -33.18
C GLY A 259 6.59 9.50 -31.88
N LEU A 260 6.16 10.69 -31.47
CA LEU A 260 6.44 11.30 -30.17
C LEU A 260 5.14 11.37 -29.37
N ASP A 261 5.25 11.51 -28.05
CA ASP A 261 4.11 11.76 -27.18
C ASP A 261 3.36 13.04 -27.64
N ALA A 262 2.05 12.89 -27.81
CA ALA A 262 1.14 13.91 -28.28
C ALA A 262 1.24 15.20 -27.49
N MET A 263 1.40 15.12 -26.16
CA MET A 263 1.45 16.29 -25.31
C MET A 263 2.71 17.13 -25.58
N TYR A 264 3.85 16.48 -25.83
CA TYR A 264 5.09 17.17 -26.21
C TYR A 264 4.93 17.94 -27.52
N VAL A 265 4.30 17.32 -28.52
CA VAL A 265 4.09 17.94 -29.83
C VAL A 265 3.12 19.11 -29.72
N ILE A 266 2.01 18.96 -28.99
CA ILE A 266 1.01 20.01 -28.77
C ILE A 266 1.63 21.20 -28.05
N MET A 267 2.36 20.95 -26.95
CA MET A 267 3.03 22.02 -26.19
C MET A 267 4.09 22.74 -27.02
N TRP A 268 4.87 22.02 -27.83
CA TRP A 268 5.86 22.62 -28.71
C TRP A 268 5.23 23.49 -29.80
N ILE A 269 4.18 23.02 -30.46
CA ILE A 269 3.43 23.80 -31.47
C ILE A 269 2.80 25.04 -30.83
N ALA A 270 2.16 24.89 -29.67
CA ALA A 270 1.56 26.02 -28.94
C ALA A 270 2.61 27.07 -28.56
N TYR A 271 3.79 26.64 -28.09
CA TYR A 271 4.89 27.53 -27.75
C TYR A 271 5.47 28.25 -28.98
N MET A 272 5.73 27.53 -30.07
CA MET A 272 6.22 28.15 -31.31
C MET A 272 5.19 29.10 -31.91
N GLY A 273 3.90 28.76 -31.84
CA GLY A 273 2.80 29.65 -32.19
C GLY A 273 2.78 30.92 -31.36
N PHE A 274 2.93 30.80 -30.03
CA PHE A 274 3.03 31.94 -29.12
C PHE A 274 4.24 32.84 -29.47
N LEU A 275 5.44 32.27 -29.67
CA LEU A 275 6.62 33.04 -30.03
C LEU A 275 6.44 33.80 -31.35
N LEU A 276 5.89 33.13 -32.38
CA LEU A 276 5.63 33.76 -33.67
C LEU A 276 4.65 34.92 -33.55
N VAL A 277 3.53 34.74 -32.86
CA VAL A 277 2.53 35.82 -32.64
C VAL A 277 3.13 36.95 -31.80
N PHE A 278 3.82 36.63 -30.71
CA PHE A 278 4.40 37.61 -29.79
C PHE A 278 5.47 38.46 -30.48
N PHE A 279 6.43 37.84 -31.16
CA PHE A 279 7.43 38.57 -31.92
C PHE A 279 6.81 39.32 -33.11
N ALA A 280 5.83 38.76 -33.81
CA ALA A 280 5.14 39.47 -34.89
C ALA A 280 4.42 40.74 -34.40
N VAL A 281 3.79 40.70 -33.22
CA VAL A 281 3.19 41.89 -32.58
C VAL A 281 4.27 42.91 -32.20
N ILE A 282 5.37 42.48 -31.58
CA ILE A 282 6.47 43.40 -31.20
C ILE A 282 7.11 44.03 -32.43
N PHE A 283 7.50 43.23 -33.43
CA PHE A 283 8.08 43.73 -34.68
C PHE A 283 7.07 44.56 -35.48
N GLY A 284 5.79 44.18 -35.49
CA GLY A 284 4.72 44.93 -36.11
C GLY A 284 4.52 46.31 -35.48
N VAL A 285 4.47 46.39 -34.15
CA VAL A 285 4.38 47.66 -33.40
C VAL A 285 5.67 48.48 -33.53
N TRP A 286 6.84 47.84 -33.53
CA TRP A 286 8.13 48.51 -33.74
C TRP A 286 8.23 49.12 -35.15
N CYS A 287 7.85 48.35 -36.18
CA CYS A 287 7.76 48.84 -37.56
C CYS A 287 6.70 49.94 -37.70
N TYR A 288 5.54 49.80 -37.05
CA TYR A 288 4.49 50.82 -37.05
C TYR A 288 4.96 52.13 -36.41
N ARG A 289 5.61 52.07 -35.24
CA ARG A 289 6.23 53.23 -34.58
C ARG A 289 7.32 53.85 -35.44
N LYS A 290 8.21 53.04 -36.03
CA LYS A 290 9.28 53.52 -36.92
C LYS A 290 8.74 54.18 -38.18
N ARG A 291 7.60 53.72 -38.72
CA ARG A 291 6.98 54.26 -39.94
C ARG A 291 6.18 55.54 -39.70
N HIS A 292 5.55 55.70 -38.54
CA HIS A 292 4.82 56.92 -38.18
C HIS A 292 5.73 58.07 -37.68
N LEU A 293 6.88 57.77 -37.04
CA LEU A 293 7.85 58.79 -36.61
C LEU A 293 8.69 59.38 -37.76
N VAL A 294 8.71 58.75 -38.93
CA VAL A 294 9.43 59.26 -40.13
C VAL A 294 8.55 60.23 -40.95
N SER A 295 7.29 60.45 -40.59
CA SER A 295 6.37 61.35 -41.31
C SER A 295 6.35 62.80 -40.82
N GLU A 296 7.14 63.16 -39.80
CA GLU A 296 7.14 64.51 -39.23
C GLU A 296 8.59 65.02 -39.05
N TYR A 297 9.18 65.46 -40.15
CA TYR A 297 10.45 66.22 -40.16
C TYR A 297 10.27 67.48 -41.02
N THR A 298 9.86 68.58 -40.37
CA THR A 298 10.24 69.94 -40.77
C THR A 298 10.77 70.66 -39.52
N PRO A 299 11.91 71.37 -39.59
CA PRO A 299 12.65 71.78 -38.41
C PRO A 299 12.25 73.20 -37.98
N ILE A 300 11.80 73.41 -36.74
CA ILE A 300 11.81 74.76 -36.12
C ILE A 300 12.09 74.65 -34.62
N ASP A 301 13.25 75.20 -34.28
CA ASP A 301 13.72 75.89 -33.06
C ASP A 301 13.11 75.66 -31.67
N SER A 302 14.04 75.71 -30.73
CA SER A 302 13.92 75.82 -29.29
C SER A 302 12.93 76.90 -28.81
N ASN A 303 12.24 76.58 -27.70
CA ASN A 303 11.45 77.48 -26.84
C ASN A 303 9.94 77.71 -27.13
N ILE A 304 9.18 76.67 -27.48
CA ILE A 304 7.74 76.63 -27.15
C ILE A 304 7.39 75.26 -26.56
N ALA A 305 7.36 75.18 -25.23
CA ALA A 305 6.71 74.11 -24.51
C ALA A 305 5.21 74.43 -24.36
N PHE A 306 4.35 73.96 -25.29
CA PHE A 306 2.94 73.69 -24.96
C PHE A 306 2.21 72.83 -25.99
N SER A 307 1.51 71.80 -25.48
CA SER A 307 0.38 71.03 -26.04
C SER A 307 0.62 70.31 -27.38
N VAL A 308 0.38 69.00 -27.52
CA VAL A 308 -0.92 68.29 -27.51
C VAL A 308 -0.56 66.81 -27.34
N ASN A 309 -0.91 66.08 -26.29
CA ASN A 309 -2.28 65.63 -26.01
C ASN A 309 -2.37 65.18 -24.54
N SER A 310 -2.25 66.13 -23.62
CA SER A 310 -3.04 66.06 -22.40
C SER A 310 -4.50 66.25 -22.82
N ARG A 311 -5.16 65.19 -23.30
CA ARG A 311 -6.55 65.04 -22.89
C ARG A 311 -6.47 64.93 -21.37
N HIS A 312 -6.69 66.09 -20.73
CA HIS A 312 -7.43 66.16 -19.49
C HIS A 312 -8.69 65.35 -19.73
N ASP A 313 -8.58 64.03 -19.57
CA ASP A 313 -9.73 63.18 -19.51
C ASP A 313 -10.33 63.46 -18.13
N ASN A 314 -11.13 64.53 -18.10
CA ASN A 314 -12.13 64.86 -17.08
C ASN A 314 -13.19 63.74 -16.95
N GLY A 315 -12.86 62.50 -17.29
CA GLY A 315 -13.62 61.32 -16.91
C GLY A 315 -13.61 61.22 -15.39
N GLU A 316 -14.80 61.29 -14.81
CA GLU A 316 -15.03 61.02 -13.40
C GLU A 316 -14.41 59.69 -12.99
N ALA A 317 -13.76 59.65 -11.82
CA ALA A 317 -13.30 58.39 -11.23
C ALA A 317 -14.49 57.43 -11.10
N SER A 318 -14.31 56.19 -11.53
CA SER A 318 -15.36 55.16 -11.49
C SER A 318 -15.82 54.92 -10.05
N CYS A 319 -17.07 54.48 -9.86
CA CYS A 319 -17.61 54.16 -8.53
C CYS A 319 -16.71 53.16 -7.78
N GLY A 320 -16.16 52.16 -8.49
CA GLY A 320 -15.20 51.20 -7.92
C GLY A 320 -13.90 51.87 -7.45
N GLU A 321 -13.34 52.81 -8.23
CA GLU A 321 -12.13 53.54 -7.86
C GLU A 321 -12.33 54.44 -6.64
N ARG A 322 -13.49 55.09 -6.53
CA ARG A 322 -13.85 55.92 -5.37
C ARG A 322 -14.07 55.07 -4.11
N LEU A 323 -14.73 53.91 -4.25
CA LEU A 323 -14.92 52.98 -3.13
C LEU A 323 -13.58 52.40 -2.66
N GLY A 324 -12.71 52.01 -3.61
CA GLY A 324 -11.37 51.49 -3.32
C GLY A 324 -10.48 52.51 -2.63
N GLU A 325 -10.47 53.78 -3.07
CA GLU A 325 -9.71 54.85 -2.40
C GLU A 325 -10.20 55.08 -0.96
N ARG A 326 -11.53 55.13 -0.76
CA ARG A 326 -12.11 55.30 0.59
C ARG A 326 -11.73 54.15 1.51
N PHE A 327 -11.81 52.92 1.01
CA PHE A 327 -11.46 51.73 1.78
C PHE A 327 -9.97 51.72 2.16
N GLU A 328 -9.08 51.98 1.20
CA GLU A 328 -7.64 52.02 1.46
C GLU A 328 -7.25 53.17 2.41
N ASN A 329 -7.86 54.35 2.25
CA ASN A 329 -7.61 55.48 3.14
C ASN A 329 -8.15 55.22 4.56
N CYS A 330 -9.28 54.52 4.69
CA CYS A 330 -9.80 54.08 5.98
C CYS A 330 -8.83 53.12 6.69
N LEU A 331 -8.31 52.10 5.98
CA LEU A 331 -7.29 51.19 6.51
C LEU A 331 -6.05 51.97 6.96
N ARG A 332 -5.55 52.88 6.13
CA ARG A 332 -4.37 53.71 6.42
C ARG A 332 -4.54 54.54 7.70
N LEU A 333 -5.67 55.24 7.85
CA LEU A 333 -5.95 56.07 9.02
C LEU A 333 -6.09 55.22 10.30
N THR A 334 -6.71 54.03 10.18
CA THR A 334 -6.89 53.10 11.29
C THR A 334 -5.53 52.60 11.79
N PHE A 335 -4.67 52.11 10.88
CA PHE A 335 -3.33 51.66 11.23
C PHE A 335 -2.42 52.80 11.70
N MET A 336 -2.60 54.01 11.17
CA MET A 336 -1.86 55.19 11.64
C MET A 336 -2.20 55.53 13.10
N SER A 337 -3.49 55.54 13.44
CA SER A 337 -3.93 55.79 14.81
C SER A 337 -3.51 54.65 15.75
N TRP A 338 -3.57 53.40 15.29
CA TRP A 338 -3.16 52.22 16.06
C TRP A 338 -1.65 52.21 16.33
N GLY A 339 -0.82 52.51 15.33
CA GLY A 339 0.63 52.59 15.49
C GLY A 339 1.06 53.67 16.48
N ALA A 340 0.45 54.85 16.39
CA ALA A 340 0.69 55.93 17.34
C ALA A 340 0.28 55.53 18.78
N PHE A 341 -0.82 54.79 18.94
CA PHE A 341 -1.25 54.26 20.23
C PHE A 341 -0.24 53.27 20.83
N CYS A 342 0.24 52.30 20.04
CA CYS A 342 1.24 51.31 20.46
C CYS A 342 2.54 51.98 20.94
N VAL A 343 3.01 53.00 20.22
CA VAL A 343 4.27 53.70 20.53
C VAL A 343 4.14 54.66 21.72
N ARG A 344 2.97 55.25 21.93
CA ARG A 344 2.67 56.10 23.09
C ARG A 344 2.57 55.26 24.37
N ASN A 345 1.98 54.08 24.28
CA ASN A 345 1.70 53.19 25.41
C ASN A 345 2.38 51.80 25.26
N PRO A 346 3.72 51.71 25.18
CA PRO A 346 4.39 50.45 24.85
C PRO A 346 4.32 49.41 25.99
N ARG A 347 4.44 49.84 27.26
CA ARG A 347 4.42 48.94 28.43
C ARG A 347 3.10 48.15 28.57
N PRO A 348 1.90 48.78 28.54
CA PRO A 348 0.65 48.02 28.67
C PRO A 348 0.39 47.10 27.47
N VAL A 349 0.78 47.50 26.26
CA VAL A 349 0.62 46.65 25.05
C VAL A 349 1.52 45.42 25.11
N VAL A 350 2.79 45.58 25.50
CA VAL A 350 3.71 44.46 25.71
C VAL A 350 3.23 43.55 26.85
N LEU A 351 2.75 44.12 27.96
CA LEU A 351 2.18 43.31 29.06
C LEU A 351 0.97 42.48 28.60
N PHE A 352 0.04 43.10 27.87
CA PHE A 352 -1.16 42.42 27.36
C PHE A 352 -0.79 41.28 26.40
N SER A 353 0.13 41.54 25.46
CA SER A 353 0.59 40.50 24.53
C SER A 353 1.32 39.35 25.24
N LEU A 354 2.14 39.62 26.27
CA LEU A 354 2.77 38.57 27.08
C LEU A 354 1.74 37.72 27.85
N VAL A 355 0.70 38.34 28.41
CA VAL A 355 -0.40 37.62 29.08
C VAL A 355 -1.17 36.76 28.08
N PHE A 356 -1.46 37.29 26.89
CA PHE A 356 -2.10 36.53 25.81
C PHE A 356 -1.25 35.32 25.40
N ILE A 357 0.07 35.51 25.20
CA ILE A 357 1.00 34.43 24.87
C ILE A 357 1.00 33.37 25.98
N ALA A 358 1.12 33.77 27.24
CA ALA A 358 1.14 32.83 28.37
C ALA A 358 -0.15 32.01 28.46
N MET A 359 -1.31 32.64 28.25
CA MET A 359 -2.61 31.97 28.24
C MET A 359 -2.68 30.93 27.13
N CYS A 360 -2.33 31.29 25.90
CA CYS A 360 -2.35 30.37 24.75
C CYS A 360 -1.33 29.23 24.91
N CYS A 361 -0.10 29.54 25.31
CA CYS A 361 0.97 28.54 25.49
C CYS A 361 0.69 27.55 26.62
N SER A 362 -0.10 27.91 27.64
CA SER A 362 -0.43 26.97 28.73
C SER A 362 -1.21 25.73 28.26
N GLY A 363 -1.84 25.79 27.08
CA GLY A 363 -2.46 24.64 26.42
C GLY A 363 -1.47 23.53 26.02
N MET A 364 -0.17 23.82 25.92
CA MET A 364 0.86 22.82 25.62
C MET A 364 0.94 21.70 26.67
N MET A 365 0.45 21.90 27.90
CA MET A 365 0.36 20.83 28.90
C MET A 365 -0.56 19.67 28.48
N TYR A 366 -1.50 19.92 27.57
CA TYR A 366 -2.44 18.93 27.04
C TYR A 366 -2.00 18.35 25.68
N MET A 367 -0.75 18.60 25.28
CA MET A 367 -0.21 18.18 23.99
C MET A 367 -0.19 16.65 23.86
N LYS A 368 -0.79 16.15 22.78
CA LYS A 368 -0.75 14.73 22.40
C LYS A 368 -0.07 14.60 21.04
N ILE A 369 0.89 13.69 20.92
CA ILE A 369 1.60 13.41 19.66
C ILE A 369 1.09 12.09 19.09
N THR A 370 0.71 12.09 17.82
CA THR A 370 0.33 10.85 17.11
C THR A 370 1.53 10.33 16.32
N THR A 371 2.03 9.14 16.68
CA THR A 371 3.11 8.44 15.95
C THR A 371 2.57 7.36 15.03
N LYS A 372 1.36 6.85 15.30
CA LYS A 372 0.76 5.74 14.56
C LYS A 372 0.59 6.09 13.07
N PRO A 373 1.23 5.37 12.15
CA PRO A 373 1.19 5.69 10.72
C PRO A 373 -0.24 5.69 10.15
N VAL A 374 -1.10 4.79 10.61
CA VAL A 374 -2.46 4.68 10.05
C VAL A 374 -3.30 5.92 10.36
N ASP A 375 -3.17 6.49 11.55
CA ASP A 375 -3.91 7.70 11.94
C ASP A 375 -3.37 8.97 11.27
N LEU A 376 -2.09 8.96 10.87
CA LEU A 376 -1.44 10.07 10.16
C LEU A 376 -1.84 10.12 8.68
N TRP A 377 -1.89 8.97 8.02
CA TRP A 377 -2.00 8.87 6.56
C TRP A 377 -3.39 8.46 6.06
N SER A 378 -4.26 7.91 6.91
CA SER A 378 -5.58 7.43 6.52
C SER A 378 -6.68 8.24 7.21
N SER A 379 -7.65 8.74 6.43
CA SER A 379 -8.80 9.44 7.00
C SER A 379 -9.66 8.48 7.83
N PRO A 380 -10.14 8.87 9.02
CA PRO A 380 -11.00 8.01 9.84
C PRO A 380 -12.32 7.65 9.14
N SER A 381 -12.73 8.47 8.16
CA SER A 381 -13.95 8.26 7.37
C SER A 381 -13.74 7.56 6.03
N SER A 382 -12.49 7.20 5.69
CA SER A 382 -12.17 6.59 4.39
C SER A 382 -12.78 5.19 4.26
N GLN A 383 -12.99 4.76 3.02
CA GLN A 383 -13.53 3.44 2.74
C GLN A 383 -12.61 2.33 3.28
N ALA A 384 -11.30 2.40 3.03
CA ALA A 384 -10.36 1.40 3.55
C ALA A 384 -10.30 1.39 5.09
N ARG A 385 -10.50 2.53 5.75
CA ARG A 385 -10.54 2.59 7.23
C ARG A 385 -11.79 1.90 7.78
N LYS A 386 -12.95 2.09 7.14
CA LYS A 386 -14.19 1.39 7.49
C LYS A 386 -14.09 -0.11 7.24
N GLU A 387 -13.53 -0.51 6.10
CA GLU A 387 -13.28 -1.91 5.74
C GLU A 387 -12.33 -2.57 6.75
N LYS A 388 -11.26 -1.87 7.15
CA LYS A 388 -10.37 -2.31 8.22
C LYS A 388 -11.10 -2.45 9.56
N GLN A 389 -11.90 -1.46 9.94
CA GLN A 389 -12.64 -1.50 11.20
C GLN A 389 -13.65 -2.66 11.21
N TYR A 390 -14.32 -2.91 10.10
CA TYR A 390 -15.22 -4.05 9.94
C TYR A 390 -14.45 -5.38 10.07
N PHE A 391 -13.31 -5.52 9.38
CA PHE A 391 -12.47 -6.71 9.49
C PHE A 391 -11.97 -6.94 10.93
N ASP A 392 -11.38 -5.91 11.55
CA ASP A 392 -10.79 -6.00 12.89
C ASP A 392 -11.84 -6.32 13.98
N THR A 393 -13.10 -5.90 13.80
CA THR A 393 -14.19 -6.16 14.76
C THR A 393 -14.78 -7.57 14.65
N HIS A 394 -14.83 -8.14 13.44
CA HIS A 394 -15.43 -9.46 13.21
C HIS A 394 -14.39 -10.58 13.29
N PHE A 395 -13.19 -10.41 12.73
CA PHE A 395 -12.18 -11.46 12.63
C PHE A 395 -10.98 -11.25 13.56
N GLY A 396 -10.94 -10.11 14.26
CA GLY A 396 -9.75 -9.65 14.96
C GLY A 396 -8.76 -8.95 14.03
N PRO A 397 -7.79 -8.21 14.58
CA PRO A 397 -6.81 -7.49 13.78
C PRO A 397 -5.86 -8.46 13.08
N PHE A 398 -5.42 -8.08 11.87
CA PHE A 398 -4.38 -8.81 11.15
C PHE A 398 -3.11 -8.96 12.01
N PHE A 399 -2.54 -10.18 12.02
CA PHE A 399 -1.38 -10.54 12.84
C PHE A 399 -0.13 -9.72 12.46
N ARG A 400 0.81 -9.64 13.38
CA ARG A 400 2.12 -9.00 13.20
C ARG A 400 3.09 -10.03 12.64
N THR A 401 3.97 -9.61 11.74
CA THR A 401 4.83 -10.53 10.97
C THR A 401 6.30 -10.21 11.17
N GLU A 402 7.01 -11.12 11.81
CA GLU A 402 8.47 -11.08 11.94
C GLU A 402 9.07 -12.01 10.90
N GLN A 403 9.76 -11.46 9.90
CA GLN A 403 10.27 -12.21 8.76
C GLN A 403 11.79 -12.14 8.66
N LEU A 404 12.41 -13.28 8.37
CA LEU A 404 13.84 -13.41 8.06
C LEU A 404 13.98 -14.00 6.65
N ILE A 405 14.88 -13.41 5.86
CA ILE A 405 15.32 -13.90 4.55
C ILE A 405 16.79 -14.27 4.69
N ILE A 406 17.09 -15.56 4.61
CA ILE A 406 18.40 -16.14 4.89
C ILE A 406 19.02 -16.66 3.60
N ARG A 407 20.29 -16.38 3.37
CA ARG A 407 21.06 -16.91 2.22
C ARG A 407 22.34 -17.57 2.67
N ALA A 408 22.82 -18.51 1.88
CA ALA A 408 24.12 -19.15 2.05
C ALA A 408 25.05 -18.76 0.89
N PRO A 409 25.75 -17.61 0.95
CA PRO A 409 26.56 -17.11 -0.16
C PRO A 409 27.82 -17.95 -0.44
N HIS A 410 28.35 -18.66 0.57
CA HIS A 410 29.57 -19.45 0.44
C HIS A 410 29.32 -20.93 0.07
N SER A 411 28.08 -21.39 0.22
CA SER A 411 27.67 -22.74 -0.20
C SER A 411 27.48 -22.77 -1.72
N LYS A 412 27.72 -23.94 -2.32
CA LYS A 412 27.50 -24.17 -3.75
C LYS A 412 26.28 -25.07 -3.95
N PRO A 413 25.57 -24.95 -5.09
CA PRO A 413 24.55 -25.92 -5.43
C PRO A 413 25.14 -27.33 -5.49
N HIS A 414 24.43 -28.31 -4.93
CA HIS A 414 24.79 -29.72 -5.01
C HIS A 414 23.73 -30.50 -5.79
N ILE A 415 24.08 -31.70 -6.26
CA ILE A 415 23.19 -32.53 -7.07
C ILE A 415 22.76 -33.74 -6.24
N TYR A 416 21.47 -34.01 -6.26
CA TYR A 416 20.86 -35.21 -5.68
C TYR A 416 20.47 -36.17 -6.81
N SER A 417 20.99 -37.39 -6.76
CA SER A 417 20.68 -38.46 -7.72
C SER A 417 19.75 -39.48 -7.04
N PRO A 418 18.46 -39.54 -7.41
CA PRO A 418 17.50 -40.45 -6.78
C PRO A 418 17.73 -41.92 -7.16
N TYR A 419 17.65 -42.81 -6.16
CA TYR A 419 17.69 -44.28 -6.32
C TYR A 419 16.26 -44.87 -6.25
N PRO A 420 15.87 -45.91 -7.03
CA PRO A 420 16.66 -46.70 -7.98
C PRO A 420 16.76 -46.11 -9.40
N SER A 421 15.94 -45.10 -9.72
CA SER A 421 15.95 -44.43 -11.03
C SER A 421 15.33 -43.03 -10.97
N GLY A 422 15.98 -42.04 -11.59
CA GLY A 422 15.44 -40.70 -11.82
C GLY A 422 16.52 -39.75 -12.35
N ALA A 423 16.10 -38.61 -12.88
CA ALA A 423 17.04 -37.58 -13.33
C ALA A 423 17.72 -36.91 -12.13
N ASP A 424 18.94 -36.44 -12.35
CA ASP A 424 19.70 -35.65 -11.37
C ASP A 424 18.96 -34.35 -11.04
N VAL A 425 18.72 -34.10 -9.75
CA VAL A 425 18.00 -32.92 -9.25
C VAL A 425 18.99 -31.97 -8.59
N PRO A 426 19.20 -30.75 -9.11
CA PRO A 426 20.03 -29.75 -8.45
C PRO A 426 19.31 -29.16 -7.23
N PHE A 427 20.05 -28.95 -6.15
CA PHE A 427 19.60 -28.25 -4.95
C PHE A 427 20.36 -26.94 -4.78
N GLY A 428 19.63 -25.88 -4.46
CA GLY A 428 20.19 -24.56 -4.24
C GLY A 428 21.06 -24.49 -2.98
N PRO A 429 21.98 -23.51 -2.90
CA PRO A 429 22.93 -23.37 -1.79
C PRO A 429 22.34 -23.40 -0.37
N PRO A 430 21.18 -22.78 -0.08
CA PRO A 430 20.66 -22.75 1.29
C PRO A 430 19.93 -24.04 1.69
N LEU A 431 19.68 -24.96 0.74
CA LEU A 431 19.08 -26.27 1.01
C LEU A 431 20.12 -27.34 1.36
N ASP A 432 21.40 -26.96 1.44
CA ASP A 432 22.43 -27.83 1.97
C ASP A 432 22.16 -28.21 3.44
N LYS A 433 22.43 -29.46 3.80
CA LYS A 433 22.09 -30.02 5.12
C LYS A 433 22.77 -29.28 6.27
N ASP A 434 24.04 -28.89 6.10
CA ASP A 434 24.79 -28.18 7.14
C ASP A 434 24.25 -26.75 7.33
N ILE A 435 23.75 -26.14 6.25
CA ILE A 435 23.06 -24.85 6.31
C ILE A 435 21.71 -25.00 7.02
N LEU A 436 20.91 -26.04 6.69
CA LEU A 436 19.64 -26.29 7.35
C LEU A 436 19.78 -26.52 8.86
N TYR A 437 20.86 -27.17 9.32
CA TYR A 437 21.15 -27.27 10.75
C TYR A 437 21.41 -25.91 11.40
N GLN A 438 22.24 -25.06 10.77
CA GLN A 438 22.52 -23.71 11.29
C GLN A 438 21.26 -22.84 11.31
N VAL A 439 20.39 -23.00 10.33
CA VAL A 439 19.09 -22.32 10.28
C VAL A 439 18.15 -22.83 11.37
N LEU A 440 18.18 -24.14 11.67
CA LEU A 440 17.43 -24.73 12.78
C LEU A 440 17.94 -24.26 14.14
N ASP A 441 19.26 -24.15 14.32
CA ASP A 441 19.87 -23.55 15.52
C ASP A 441 19.39 -22.11 15.72
N LEU A 442 19.37 -21.32 14.64
CA LEU A 442 18.88 -19.94 14.66
C LEU A 442 17.39 -19.89 15.02
N GLN A 443 16.55 -20.73 14.42
CA GLN A 443 15.11 -20.79 14.70
C GLN A 443 14.85 -21.15 16.17
N ASN A 444 15.49 -22.21 16.67
CA ASN A 444 15.36 -22.64 18.07
C ASN A 444 15.86 -21.57 19.06
N ALA A 445 16.91 -20.82 18.69
CA ALA A 445 17.39 -19.71 19.51
C ALA A 445 16.38 -18.55 19.54
N ILE A 446 15.71 -18.25 18.43
CA ILE A 446 14.65 -17.24 18.35
C ILE A 446 13.42 -17.65 19.19
N GLU A 447 13.02 -18.93 19.13
CA GLU A 447 11.91 -19.46 19.92
C GLU A 447 12.14 -19.34 21.44
N ASN A 448 13.40 -19.38 21.88
CA ASN A 448 13.80 -19.28 23.28
C ASN A 448 14.10 -17.84 23.74
N ILE A 449 13.84 -16.81 22.92
CA ILE A 449 14.01 -15.41 23.33
C ILE A 449 13.05 -15.10 24.47
N THR A 450 13.59 -14.50 25.53
CA THR A 450 12.85 -13.98 26.67
C THR A 450 12.96 -12.46 26.69
N ALA A 451 11.83 -11.78 26.80
CA ALA A 451 11.77 -10.33 27.02
C ALA A 451 11.20 -10.04 28.40
N SER A 452 11.60 -8.91 29.00
CA SER A 452 11.05 -8.45 30.28
C SER A 452 10.13 -7.26 30.05
N TYR A 453 8.90 -7.33 30.58
CA TYR A 453 7.93 -6.23 30.55
C TYR A 453 7.12 -6.26 31.84
N ASP A 454 7.04 -5.13 32.57
CA ASP A 454 6.34 -5.00 33.85
C ASP A 454 6.68 -6.11 34.89
N ASN A 455 7.98 -6.42 35.03
CA ASN A 455 8.52 -7.52 35.88
C ASN A 455 8.07 -8.94 35.52
N GLU A 456 7.39 -9.12 34.38
CA GLU A 456 7.04 -10.43 33.84
C GLU A 456 7.98 -10.80 32.68
N THR A 457 8.27 -12.10 32.56
CA THR A 457 8.98 -12.66 31.41
C THR A 457 8.00 -13.03 30.31
N VAL A 458 8.19 -12.45 29.13
CA VAL A 458 7.40 -12.71 27.92
C VAL A 458 8.21 -13.60 26.99
N MET A 459 7.65 -14.75 26.62
CA MET A 459 8.21 -15.67 25.62
C MET A 459 7.40 -15.62 24.33
N LEU A 460 7.95 -16.16 23.22
CA LEU A 460 7.24 -16.26 21.96
C LEU A 460 5.90 -17.01 22.11
N LYS A 461 5.86 -18.07 22.92
CA LYS A 461 4.65 -18.87 23.18
C LYS A 461 3.49 -18.07 23.79
N ASP A 462 3.78 -16.95 24.46
CA ASP A 462 2.76 -16.13 25.09
C ASP A 462 2.12 -15.13 24.11
N VAL A 463 2.79 -14.82 23.00
CA VAL A 463 2.38 -13.77 22.05
C VAL A 463 2.09 -14.29 20.64
N CYS A 464 2.56 -15.48 20.29
CA CYS A 464 2.42 -16.05 18.95
C CYS A 464 0.98 -16.46 18.60
N LEU A 465 0.70 -16.56 17.29
CA LEU A 465 -0.56 -17.10 16.80
C LEU A 465 -0.57 -18.65 16.91
N ALA A 466 -1.54 -19.20 17.64
CA ALA A 466 -1.73 -20.64 17.83
C ALA A 466 -3.15 -21.08 17.40
N PRO A 467 -3.36 -21.45 16.13
CA PRO A 467 -4.70 -21.67 15.56
C PRO A 467 -5.41 -22.93 16.06
N LEU A 468 -4.67 -23.89 16.65
CA LEU A 468 -5.22 -25.12 17.23
C LEU A 468 -5.38 -25.04 18.76
N ALA A 469 -5.17 -23.88 19.38
CA ALA A 469 -5.34 -23.71 20.81
C ALA A 469 -6.83 -23.90 21.21
N PRO A 470 -7.15 -24.55 22.34
CA PRO A 470 -6.25 -25.06 23.39
C PRO A 470 -5.75 -26.50 23.17
N TYR A 471 -6.11 -27.17 22.06
CA TYR A 471 -5.70 -28.55 21.79
C TYR A 471 -4.18 -28.67 21.59
N ASN A 472 -3.61 -27.73 20.84
CA ASN A 472 -2.17 -27.60 20.67
C ASN A 472 -1.77 -26.12 20.78
N ASN A 473 -0.91 -25.82 21.76
CA ASN A 473 -0.45 -24.45 22.04
C ASN A 473 0.89 -24.13 21.34
N ASN A 474 1.33 -24.95 20.38
CA ASN A 474 2.49 -24.63 19.59
C ASN A 474 2.22 -23.42 18.68
N CYS A 475 3.21 -22.55 18.59
CA CYS A 475 3.16 -21.37 17.73
C CYS A 475 3.14 -21.76 16.25
N THR A 476 2.44 -20.94 15.47
CA THR A 476 2.63 -20.94 14.01
C THR A 476 4.02 -20.39 13.74
N ILE A 477 4.82 -21.16 13.01
CA ILE A 477 6.10 -20.73 12.45
C ILE A 477 6.03 -21.16 11.00
N LEU A 478 6.40 -20.30 10.05
CA LEU A 478 6.40 -20.64 8.63
C LEU A 478 7.85 -20.74 8.18
N SER A 479 8.36 -21.97 8.08
CA SER A 479 9.74 -22.32 7.74
C SER A 479 9.77 -23.64 6.99
N VAL A 480 10.77 -23.83 6.12
CA VAL A 480 11.04 -25.13 5.48
C VAL A 480 11.31 -26.24 6.51
N LEU A 481 11.82 -25.88 7.69
CA LEU A 481 12.16 -26.81 8.76
C LEU A 481 10.93 -27.47 9.39
N ASN A 482 9.73 -26.91 9.22
CA ASN A 482 8.50 -27.55 9.68
C ASN A 482 8.16 -28.82 8.92
N TYR A 483 8.63 -28.98 7.67
CA TYR A 483 8.54 -30.27 6.96
C TYR A 483 9.19 -31.38 7.78
N PHE A 484 10.27 -31.04 8.50
CA PHE A 484 11.00 -31.94 9.40
C PHE A 484 10.63 -31.76 10.89
N GLN A 485 9.48 -31.14 11.17
CA GLN A 485 8.96 -30.89 12.53
C GLN A 485 9.97 -30.19 13.46
N ASN A 486 10.82 -29.33 12.91
CA ASN A 486 11.87 -28.62 13.65
C ASN A 486 12.80 -29.57 14.45
N SER A 487 13.01 -30.80 13.96
CA SER A 487 13.81 -31.82 14.65
C SER A 487 15.07 -32.20 13.87
N TYR A 488 16.22 -32.18 14.56
CA TYR A 488 17.49 -32.69 14.03
C TYR A 488 17.41 -34.16 13.66
N SER A 489 16.69 -34.98 14.46
CA SER A 489 16.62 -36.42 14.22
C SER A 489 15.89 -36.75 12.94
N VAL A 490 14.81 -36.01 12.65
CA VAL A 490 14.00 -36.15 11.43
C VAL A 490 14.78 -35.69 10.21
N LEU A 491 15.47 -34.54 10.30
CA LEU A 491 16.30 -34.01 9.21
C LEU A 491 17.51 -34.90 8.90
N ASN A 492 18.10 -35.56 9.91
CA ASN A 492 19.27 -36.42 9.71
C ASN A 492 18.94 -37.83 9.22
N HIS A 493 17.69 -38.25 9.38
CA HIS A 493 17.32 -39.64 9.16
C HIS A 493 17.40 -40.00 7.67
N SER A 494 18.07 -41.10 7.37
CA SER A 494 18.17 -41.68 6.05
C SER A 494 17.81 -43.16 6.09
N VAL A 495 17.17 -43.62 5.03
CA VAL A 495 16.79 -45.01 4.82
C VAL A 495 17.66 -45.53 3.69
N GLY A 496 18.47 -46.54 3.96
CA GLY A 496 19.44 -47.07 3.00
C GLY A 496 20.09 -48.36 3.49
N ASP A 497 20.77 -49.04 2.58
CA ASP A 497 21.77 -50.04 2.92
C ASP A 497 23.18 -49.40 2.93
N GLU A 498 24.23 -50.21 3.09
CA GLU A 498 25.61 -49.72 3.17
C GLU A 498 26.10 -49.05 1.86
N PHE A 499 25.44 -49.33 0.72
CA PHE A 499 25.86 -48.88 -0.60
C PHE A 499 24.95 -47.80 -1.19
N PHE A 500 23.66 -47.82 -0.86
CA PHE A 500 22.65 -46.97 -1.46
C PHE A 500 21.72 -46.37 -0.40
N VAL A 501 21.49 -45.06 -0.53
CA VAL A 501 20.45 -44.35 0.22
C VAL A 501 19.16 -44.41 -0.60
N TYR A 502 18.19 -45.17 -0.11
CA TYR A 502 16.87 -45.29 -0.73
C TYR A 502 16.05 -44.01 -0.57
N ALA A 503 16.13 -43.36 0.60
CA ALA A 503 15.48 -42.08 0.85
C ALA A 503 16.22 -41.27 1.92
N ASP A 504 16.21 -39.95 1.75
CA ASP A 504 16.77 -38.99 2.69
C ASP A 504 15.93 -37.70 2.76
N TYR A 505 16.50 -36.66 3.36
CA TYR A 505 15.83 -35.36 3.47
C TYR A 505 15.55 -34.70 2.11
N HIS A 506 16.30 -34.99 1.04
CA HIS A 506 16.01 -34.49 -0.30
C HIS A 506 14.73 -35.13 -0.83
N THR A 507 14.59 -36.45 -0.64
CA THR A 507 13.37 -37.18 -1.01
C THR A 507 12.16 -36.64 -0.25
N HIS A 508 12.31 -36.43 1.07
CA HIS A 508 11.24 -35.87 1.91
C HIS A 508 10.86 -34.45 1.48
N PHE A 509 11.84 -33.58 1.20
CA PHE A 509 11.61 -32.22 0.73
C PHE A 509 10.86 -32.20 -0.60
N LEU A 510 11.26 -33.03 -1.57
CA LEU A 510 10.61 -33.15 -2.88
C LEU A 510 9.21 -33.77 -2.79
N TYR A 511 8.91 -34.55 -1.74
CA TYR A 511 7.59 -35.14 -1.51
C TYR A 511 6.64 -34.19 -0.76
N CYS A 512 7.11 -33.56 0.32
CA CYS A 512 6.32 -32.60 1.10
C CYS A 512 6.01 -31.32 0.33
N TYR A 513 6.80 -30.99 -0.70
CA TYR A 513 6.54 -29.84 -1.57
C TYR A 513 5.20 -29.97 -2.35
N PRO A 514 4.98 -30.97 -3.21
CA PRO A 514 3.72 -31.12 -3.95
C PRO A 514 2.61 -31.74 -3.09
N ALA A 515 2.97 -32.41 -1.98
CA ALA A 515 2.05 -33.16 -1.15
C ALA A 515 2.09 -32.82 0.33
N PHE A 516 2.05 -31.53 0.61
CA PHE A 516 2.13 -30.98 1.95
C PHE A 516 1.06 -31.49 2.96
N LEU A 517 -0.10 -31.94 2.46
CA LEU A 517 -1.17 -32.54 3.27
C LEU A 517 -0.98 -34.04 3.57
N ALA A 518 0.03 -34.67 2.97
CA ALA A 518 0.33 -36.08 3.20
C ALA A 518 0.88 -36.28 4.62
N LYS A 519 0.22 -37.16 5.38
CA LYS A 519 0.58 -37.44 6.78
C LYS A 519 1.62 -38.55 6.93
N LYS A 520 2.01 -39.19 5.83
CA LYS A 520 3.05 -40.22 5.76
C LYS A 520 3.79 -40.15 4.42
N ASP A 521 5.11 -40.20 4.51
CA ASP A 521 6.01 -40.32 3.37
C ASP A 521 6.04 -41.73 2.75
N LEU A 522 6.53 -41.82 1.51
CA LEU A 522 6.78 -43.04 0.74
C LEU A 522 7.57 -44.12 1.49
N CYS A 523 8.34 -43.76 2.52
CA CYS A 523 9.16 -44.68 3.30
C CYS A 523 8.58 -45.03 4.69
N HIS A 524 7.36 -44.61 5.02
CA HIS A 524 6.72 -44.80 6.35
C HIS A 524 7.43 -44.19 7.56
N VAL A 525 8.50 -43.39 7.38
CA VAL A 525 9.34 -42.98 8.52
C VAL A 525 8.97 -41.62 9.11
N PHE A 526 8.47 -40.68 8.30
CA PHE A 526 8.27 -39.30 8.72
C PHE A 526 6.79 -38.97 8.94
N ILE A 527 6.46 -38.47 10.13
CA ILE A 527 5.12 -38.01 10.51
C ILE A 527 5.11 -36.50 10.41
N VAL A 528 4.38 -35.95 9.43
CA VAL A 528 4.18 -34.50 9.35
C VAL A 528 3.41 -34.04 10.58
N GLY A 529 4.06 -33.22 11.41
CA GLY A 529 3.48 -32.63 12.61
C GLY A 529 2.30 -31.71 12.29
N PHE A 530 1.33 -31.66 13.19
CA PHE A 530 0.09 -30.87 13.04
C PHE A 530 0.28 -29.35 12.86
N SER A 531 1.49 -28.81 13.06
CA SER A 531 1.78 -27.37 13.06
C SER A 531 1.78 -26.71 11.68
N VAL A 532 1.70 -27.50 10.61
CA VAL A 532 1.79 -26.98 9.25
C VAL A 532 0.41 -26.86 8.56
N PHE A 533 -0.67 -27.26 9.24
CA PHE A 533 -2.03 -27.33 8.68
C PHE A 533 -2.82 -26.01 8.62
N SER A 534 -2.32 -24.91 9.17
CA SER A 534 -3.16 -23.72 9.47
C SER A 534 -2.90 -22.50 8.60
N LEU A 535 -1.70 -22.34 8.07
CA LEU A 535 -1.38 -21.35 7.05
C LEU A 535 -0.43 -22.07 6.12
N GLN A 536 -0.75 -22.08 4.82
CA GLN A 536 0.16 -22.46 3.76
C GLN A 536 1.60 -22.04 4.15
N PRO A 537 2.52 -22.97 4.49
CA PRO A 537 3.92 -22.62 4.39
C PRO A 537 4.11 -22.51 2.90
N LEU A 538 4.01 -21.30 2.39
CA LEU A 538 4.69 -20.97 1.17
C LEU A 538 6.06 -20.45 1.65
N PRO A 539 7.07 -21.32 1.90
CA PRO A 539 8.44 -20.86 1.99
C PRO A 539 8.79 -20.40 0.57
N PHE A 540 8.45 -19.15 0.24
CA PHE A 540 8.63 -18.64 -1.10
C PHE A 540 10.10 -18.40 -1.39
N LEU A 541 10.73 -19.35 -2.06
CA LEU A 541 11.63 -19.06 -3.18
C LEU A 541 11.33 -19.95 -4.36
N ARG A 542 10.45 -19.45 -5.23
CA ARG A 542 10.41 -19.86 -6.64
C ARG A 542 11.59 -19.13 -7.32
N ILE A 543 12.18 -19.67 -8.37
CA ILE A 543 13.03 -18.88 -9.30
C ILE A 543 12.53 -19.16 -10.70
N ASP A 544 12.09 -20.39 -10.90
CA ASP A 544 11.05 -20.83 -11.81
C ASP A 544 10.28 -21.95 -11.08
N GLU A 545 9.43 -22.70 -11.79
CA GLU A 545 8.56 -23.78 -11.26
C GLU A 545 9.23 -24.83 -10.34
N ASN A 546 10.56 -24.80 -10.19
CA ASN A 546 11.40 -25.75 -9.48
C ASN A 546 11.92 -25.17 -8.15
N TYR A 547 11.34 -25.61 -7.03
CA TYR A 547 11.65 -25.14 -5.66
C TYR A 547 13.00 -25.62 -5.15
N ASN A 548 13.50 -26.72 -5.68
CA ASN A 548 14.84 -27.25 -5.42
C ASN A 548 15.95 -26.23 -5.78
N ASN A 549 15.70 -25.29 -6.70
CA ASN A 549 16.67 -24.25 -7.07
C ASN A 549 16.65 -23.00 -6.18
N ALA A 550 15.97 -23.02 -5.04
CA ALA A 550 15.85 -21.87 -4.15
C ALA A 550 17.23 -21.29 -3.74
N THR A 551 17.38 -19.97 -3.81
CA THR A 551 18.63 -19.25 -3.48
C THR A 551 18.64 -18.55 -2.11
N ALA A 552 17.52 -18.57 -1.40
CA ALA A 552 17.33 -18.06 -0.05
C ALA A 552 16.29 -18.95 0.67
N LEU A 553 16.12 -18.75 1.97
CA LEU A 553 15.04 -19.31 2.79
C LEU A 553 14.30 -18.18 3.47
N VAL A 554 12.99 -18.33 3.62
CA VAL A 554 12.15 -17.38 4.36
C VAL A 554 11.63 -18.06 5.62
N ILE A 555 11.83 -17.41 6.77
CA ILE A 555 11.23 -17.80 8.04
C ILE A 555 10.30 -16.67 8.46
N THR A 556 9.05 -17.00 8.79
CA THR A 556 8.08 -16.03 9.30
C THR A 556 7.53 -16.49 10.65
N PHE A 557 7.52 -15.60 11.62
CA PHE A 557 6.89 -15.79 12.93
C PHE A 557 5.66 -14.87 13.02
N PRO A 558 4.44 -15.41 12.91
CA PRO A 558 3.22 -14.63 13.13
C PRO A 558 2.94 -14.41 14.61
N VAL A 559 2.90 -13.14 15.03
CA VAL A 559 2.57 -12.71 16.39
C VAL A 559 1.15 -12.13 16.43
N GLN A 560 0.38 -12.43 17.47
CA GLN A 560 -0.98 -11.93 17.60
C GLN A 560 -0.98 -10.40 17.71
N ASN A 561 -1.87 -9.77 16.95
CA ASN A 561 -2.15 -8.35 17.08
C ASN A 561 -3.38 -8.16 17.96
N TYR A 562 -3.51 -6.99 18.59
CA TYR A 562 -4.57 -6.74 19.55
C TYR A 562 -5.33 -5.45 19.23
N TYR A 563 -6.66 -5.55 19.21
CA TYR A 563 -7.56 -4.42 19.02
C TYR A 563 -8.00 -3.92 20.39
N ASN A 564 -7.75 -2.63 20.71
CA ASN A 564 -8.08 -1.98 21.98
C ASN A 564 -7.46 -2.57 23.28
N GLU A 565 -6.57 -3.57 23.21
CA GLU A 565 -5.83 -4.10 24.37
C GLU A 565 -4.36 -3.65 24.38
N THR A 566 -4.08 -2.49 24.98
CA THR A 566 -2.73 -1.90 24.97
C THR A 566 -1.69 -2.73 25.72
N HIS A 567 -2.06 -3.35 26.84
CA HIS A 567 -1.12 -4.11 27.66
C HIS A 567 -0.52 -5.33 26.93
N LYS A 568 -1.36 -6.13 26.25
CA LYS A 568 -0.87 -7.27 25.47
C LYS A 568 -0.04 -6.84 24.25
N LEU A 569 -0.43 -5.74 23.59
CA LEU A 569 0.34 -5.16 22.50
C LEU A 569 1.74 -4.73 22.96
N MET A 570 1.87 -4.11 24.14
CA MET A 570 3.17 -3.71 24.68
C MET A 570 4.06 -4.90 25.00
N ARG A 571 3.50 -6.02 25.46
CA ARG A 571 4.24 -7.29 25.64
C ARG A 571 4.80 -7.81 24.30
N ALA A 572 3.98 -7.82 23.24
CA ALA A 572 4.43 -8.20 21.91
C ALA A 572 5.55 -7.28 21.39
N LEU A 573 5.39 -5.96 21.55
CA LEU A 573 6.40 -4.98 21.18
C LEU A 573 7.71 -5.14 21.97
N ALA A 574 7.64 -5.53 23.25
CA ALA A 574 8.82 -5.82 24.06
C ALA A 574 9.58 -7.06 23.54
N TRP A 575 8.85 -8.12 23.19
CA TRP A 575 9.43 -9.31 22.56
C TRP A 575 10.07 -9.00 21.21
N GLU A 576 9.38 -8.26 20.33
CA GLU A 576 9.92 -7.84 19.02
C GLU A 576 11.22 -7.01 19.16
N LYS A 577 11.33 -6.20 20.22
CA LYS A 577 12.54 -5.42 20.47
C LYS A 577 13.75 -6.30 20.77
N GLU A 578 13.57 -7.31 21.63
CA GLU A 578 14.63 -8.28 21.93
C GLU A 578 14.92 -9.18 20.73
N PHE A 579 13.91 -9.55 19.94
CA PHE A 579 14.09 -10.24 18.66
C PHE A 579 15.00 -9.45 17.70
N ILE A 580 14.75 -8.16 17.50
CA ILE A 580 15.61 -7.30 16.66
C ILE A 580 17.03 -7.25 17.22
N SER A 581 17.18 -7.07 18.53
CA SER A 581 18.48 -7.03 19.21
C SER A 581 19.26 -8.33 19.03
N PHE A 582 18.59 -9.47 19.19
CA PHE A 582 19.15 -10.80 19.01
C PHE A 582 19.63 -11.02 17.57
N VAL A 583 18.78 -10.79 16.57
CA VAL A 583 19.13 -11.06 15.15
C VAL A 583 20.24 -10.13 14.67
N LYS A 584 20.29 -8.87 15.14
CA LYS A 584 21.40 -7.95 14.84
C LYS A 584 22.76 -8.43 15.38
N ASN A 585 22.74 -9.06 16.55
CA ASN A 585 23.95 -9.54 17.22
C ASN A 585 24.33 -10.97 16.84
N TYR A 586 23.45 -11.68 16.11
CA TYR A 586 23.70 -13.04 15.66
C TYR A 586 24.76 -13.06 14.54
N GLN A 587 25.94 -13.59 14.84
CA GLN A 587 27.03 -13.71 13.88
C GLN A 587 27.17 -15.15 13.40
N ASN A 588 27.00 -15.36 12.10
CA ASN A 588 27.33 -16.61 11.43
C ASN A 588 27.96 -16.29 10.07
N SER A 589 29.21 -16.73 9.83
CA SER A 589 29.94 -16.44 8.59
C SER A 589 29.35 -17.11 7.36
N ASN A 590 28.59 -18.21 7.54
CA ASN A 590 28.02 -18.98 6.44
C ASN A 590 26.69 -18.42 5.95
N LEU A 591 26.02 -17.58 6.75
CA LEU A 591 24.68 -17.07 6.50
C LEU A 591 24.68 -15.56 6.32
N THR A 592 23.93 -15.06 5.35
CA THR A 592 23.54 -13.65 5.31
C THR A 592 22.05 -13.53 5.60
N ILE A 593 21.71 -12.77 6.64
CA ILE A 593 20.36 -12.67 7.18
C ILE A 593 19.86 -11.24 6.95
N SER A 594 18.73 -11.09 6.28
CA SER A 594 17.97 -9.85 6.22
C SER A 594 16.66 -10.06 6.96
N PHE A 595 16.25 -9.13 7.82
CA PHE A 595 15.09 -9.34 8.69
C PHE A 595 14.29 -8.05 8.87
N SER A 596 13.02 -8.21 9.24
CA SER A 596 12.14 -7.12 9.66
C SER A 596 11.17 -7.64 10.71
N ALA A 597 10.90 -6.82 11.72
CA ALA A 597 9.74 -6.97 12.60
C ALA A 597 8.70 -5.91 12.24
N GLU A 598 7.45 -6.09 12.68
CA GLU A 598 6.39 -5.13 12.37
C GLU A 598 6.69 -3.73 12.93
N ARG A 599 7.33 -3.63 14.11
CA ARG A 599 7.77 -2.35 14.69
C ARG A 599 8.99 -1.71 14.01
N SER A 600 9.77 -2.45 13.21
CA SER A 600 11.07 -2.00 12.68
C SER A 600 10.96 -0.72 11.86
N ILE A 601 9.88 -0.57 11.08
CA ILE A 601 9.65 0.61 10.25
C ILE A 601 9.41 1.86 11.13
N GLU A 602 8.59 1.74 12.19
CA GLU A 602 8.31 2.86 13.10
C GLU A 602 9.56 3.28 13.87
N ASP A 603 10.33 2.32 14.39
CA ASP A 603 11.56 2.59 15.13
C ASP A 603 12.63 3.27 14.26
N GLU A 604 12.81 2.82 13.01
CA GLU A 604 13.78 3.42 12.09
C GLU A 604 13.37 4.84 11.66
N ILE A 605 12.08 5.11 11.45
CA ILE A 605 11.60 6.47 11.17
C ILE A 605 11.86 7.41 12.36
N ASN A 606 11.59 6.95 13.59
CA ASN A 606 11.84 7.72 14.81
C ASN A 606 13.34 7.97 15.03
N ARG A 607 14.19 6.99 14.72
CA ARG A 607 15.66 7.12 14.78
C ARG A 607 16.17 8.18 13.80
N GLU A 608 15.62 8.21 12.59
CA GLU A 608 16.01 9.19 11.57
C GLU A 608 15.63 10.61 11.97
N SER A 609 14.38 10.86 12.39
CA SER A 609 13.93 12.20 12.81
C SER A 609 14.81 12.78 13.93
N ASN A 610 15.15 11.97 14.95
CA ASN A 610 16.00 12.42 16.04
C ASN A 610 17.40 12.88 15.59
N SER A 611 17.95 12.27 14.52
CA SER A 611 19.27 12.61 14.01
C SER A 611 19.30 13.96 13.28
N ASP A 612 18.20 14.30 12.60
CA ASP A 612 18.08 15.52 11.80
C ASP A 612 17.82 16.78 12.64
N ILE A 613 17.27 16.65 13.85
CA ILE A 613 17.02 17.78 14.77
C ILE A 613 18.26 18.66 14.93
N SER A 614 19.45 18.05 15.02
CA SER A 614 20.72 18.78 15.12
C SER A 614 20.99 19.70 13.92
N THR A 615 20.75 19.23 12.69
CA THR A 615 20.94 20.01 11.46
C THR A 615 19.92 21.13 11.32
N VAL A 616 18.67 20.88 11.74
CA VAL A 616 17.60 21.88 11.75
C VAL A 616 17.90 23.00 12.76
N LEU A 617 18.40 22.68 13.94
CA LEU A 617 18.81 23.68 14.93
C LEU A 617 19.95 24.58 14.41
N ILE A 618 20.93 24.01 13.71
CA ILE A 618 22.00 24.80 13.07
C ILE A 618 21.43 25.72 11.99
N SER A 619 20.46 25.25 11.20
CA SER A 619 19.76 26.06 10.20
C SER A 619 19.07 27.27 10.83
N TYR A 620 18.34 27.07 11.94
CA TYR A 620 17.73 28.17 12.70
C TYR A 620 18.77 29.14 13.26
N ALA A 621 19.89 28.64 13.81
CA ALA A 621 20.95 29.50 14.33
C ALA A 621 21.55 30.40 13.24
N VAL A 622 21.77 29.86 12.03
CA VAL A 622 22.26 30.65 10.87
C VAL A 622 21.23 31.70 10.46
N MET A 623 19.94 31.36 10.40
CA MET A 623 18.88 32.33 10.11
C MET A 623 18.82 33.44 11.16
N PHE A 624 18.90 33.10 12.45
CA PHE A 624 18.85 34.08 13.54
C PHE A 624 20.05 35.02 13.54
N LEU A 625 21.24 34.48 13.26
CA LEU A 625 22.45 35.28 13.10
C LEU A 625 22.31 36.27 11.93
N TYR A 626 21.81 35.80 10.78
CA TYR A 626 21.57 36.66 9.62
C TYR A 626 20.57 37.78 9.95
N ILE A 627 19.42 37.45 10.55
CA ILE A 627 18.37 38.43 10.90
C ILE A 627 18.93 39.52 11.83
N SER A 628 19.68 39.11 12.86
CA SER A 628 20.24 40.03 13.85
C SER A 628 21.25 41.01 13.25
N ILE A 629 21.99 40.58 12.22
CA ILE A 629 22.99 41.41 11.53
C ILE A 629 22.34 42.26 10.43
N ALA A 630 21.49 41.67 9.59
CA ALA A 630 20.94 42.31 8.39
C ALA A 630 19.90 43.41 8.68
N LEU A 631 19.28 43.41 9.87
CA LEU A 631 18.40 44.49 10.32
C LEU A 631 19.16 45.79 10.68
N GLY A 632 20.46 45.68 11.01
CA GLY A 632 21.31 46.82 11.34
C GLY A 632 21.92 47.47 10.10
N HIS A 633 21.92 48.80 10.03
CA HIS A 633 22.63 49.52 8.97
C HIS A 633 24.06 49.86 9.43
N ILE A 634 25.06 49.21 8.84
CA ILE A 634 26.47 49.46 9.18
C ILE A 634 26.93 50.76 8.52
N LYS A 635 26.80 51.88 9.23
CA LYS A 635 27.27 53.20 8.76
C LYS A 635 28.76 53.44 9.05
N SER A 636 29.25 53.03 10.22
CA SER A 636 30.64 53.20 10.66
C SER A 636 31.03 52.13 11.69
N CYS A 637 32.25 51.59 11.60
CA CYS A 637 32.74 50.57 12.53
C CYS A 637 32.79 51.04 13.99
N LYS A 638 32.93 52.35 14.25
CA LYS A 638 32.96 52.91 15.62
C LYS A 638 31.57 52.97 16.28
N ARG A 639 30.51 53.20 15.48
CA ARG A 639 29.12 53.33 15.95
C ARG A 639 28.31 52.03 15.86
N PHE A 640 28.96 50.93 15.45
CA PHE A 640 28.33 49.64 15.20
C PHE A 640 27.44 49.14 16.35
N LEU A 641 27.90 49.21 17.61
CA LEU A 641 27.16 48.70 18.78
C LEU A 641 25.98 49.60 19.23
N VAL A 642 25.88 50.82 18.70
CA VAL A 642 24.80 51.77 19.01
C VAL A 642 23.69 51.67 17.94
N ASP A 643 24.10 51.58 16.67
CA ASP A 643 23.18 51.48 15.53
C ASP A 643 22.76 50.04 15.21
N SER A 644 23.34 49.04 15.88
CA SER A 644 22.90 47.64 15.76
C SER A 644 21.45 47.47 16.24
N LYS A 645 20.74 46.57 15.57
CA LYS A 645 19.35 46.20 15.85
C LYS A 645 19.25 44.74 16.31
N ILE A 646 20.27 44.26 17.03
CA ILE A 646 20.36 42.86 17.49
C ILE A 646 19.25 42.58 18.50
N SER A 647 19.00 43.47 19.48
CA SER A 647 17.91 43.26 20.44
C SER A 647 16.53 43.23 19.77
N LEU A 648 16.31 44.09 18.76
CA LEU A 648 15.08 44.11 17.97
C LEU A 648 14.92 42.84 17.12
N GLY A 649 16.02 42.34 16.53
CA GLY A 649 16.04 41.08 15.79
C GLY A 649 15.70 39.87 16.66
N ILE A 650 16.33 39.78 17.85
CA ILE A 650 16.03 38.73 18.83
C ILE A 650 14.57 38.82 19.30
N ALA A 651 14.07 40.02 19.58
CA ALA A 651 12.68 40.21 19.96
C ALA A 651 11.71 39.79 18.85
N GLY A 652 12.02 40.11 17.60
CA GLY A 652 11.26 39.66 16.43
C GLY A 652 11.20 38.13 16.33
N ILE A 653 12.35 37.45 16.49
CA ILE A 653 12.41 35.98 16.50
C ILE A 653 11.58 35.40 17.64
N LEU A 654 11.66 35.96 18.85
CA LEU A 654 10.87 35.50 19.99
C LEU A 654 9.36 35.67 19.77
N ILE A 655 8.94 36.74 19.09
CA ILE A 655 7.53 36.96 18.72
C ILE A 655 7.05 35.86 17.77
N VAL A 656 7.83 35.56 16.74
CA VAL A 656 7.54 34.50 15.76
C VAL A 656 7.48 33.13 16.45
N LEU A 657 8.43 32.79 17.33
CA LEU A 657 8.39 31.51 18.05
C LEU A 657 7.21 31.44 19.02
N SER A 658 6.84 32.57 19.62
CA SER A 658 5.67 32.66 20.50
C SER A 658 4.36 32.46 19.74
N SER A 659 4.23 32.96 18.51
CA SER A 659 3.02 32.75 17.69
C SER A 659 2.82 31.28 17.33
N VAL A 660 3.90 30.57 17.00
CA VAL A 660 3.90 29.12 16.79
C VAL A 660 3.46 28.39 18.07
N ALA A 661 4.07 28.70 19.21
CA ALA A 661 3.72 28.09 20.49
C ALA A 661 2.25 28.36 20.88
N CYS A 662 1.73 29.57 20.61
CA CYS A 662 0.32 29.91 20.83
C CYS A 662 -0.61 29.06 19.96
N SER A 663 -0.31 28.90 18.67
CA SER A 663 -1.12 28.06 17.76
C SER A 663 -1.14 26.60 18.24
N LEU A 664 0.03 26.05 18.58
CA LEU A 664 0.15 24.69 19.11
C LEU A 664 -0.63 24.52 20.42
N GLY A 665 -0.56 25.51 21.32
CA GLY A 665 -1.28 25.51 22.59
C GLY A 665 -2.80 25.60 22.45
N ILE A 666 -3.32 26.48 21.58
CA ILE A 666 -4.76 26.64 21.34
C ILE A 666 -5.38 25.34 20.83
N PHE A 667 -4.77 24.68 19.85
CA PHE A 667 -5.32 23.43 19.33
C PHE A 667 -5.08 22.24 20.26
N SER A 668 -4.05 22.28 21.10
CA SER A 668 -3.90 21.32 22.20
C SER A 668 -5.02 21.44 23.22
N TYR A 669 -5.54 22.65 23.50
CA TYR A 669 -6.74 22.83 24.32
C TYR A 669 -7.99 22.19 23.71
N PHE A 670 -8.13 22.25 22.39
CA PHE A 670 -9.21 21.57 21.67
C PHE A 670 -8.98 20.05 21.52
N GLY A 671 -7.87 19.52 22.03
CA GLY A 671 -7.55 18.10 22.00
C GLY A 671 -7.16 17.57 20.61
N ILE A 672 -6.79 18.44 19.67
CA ILE A 672 -6.33 18.03 18.35
C ILE A 672 -4.88 17.54 18.48
N PRO A 673 -4.58 16.29 18.08
CA PRO A 673 -3.24 15.75 18.21
C PRO A 673 -2.28 16.41 17.22
N LEU A 674 -1.02 16.56 17.66
CA LEU A 674 0.07 17.07 16.85
C LEU A 674 0.74 15.92 16.09
N THR A 675 1.31 16.26 14.93
CA THR A 675 2.11 15.37 14.11
C THR A 675 3.56 15.84 14.08
N LEU A 676 4.49 14.94 13.77
CA LEU A 676 5.91 15.27 13.67
C LEU A 676 6.16 16.31 12.56
N VAL A 677 5.46 16.19 11.43
CA VAL A 677 5.52 17.14 10.30
C VAL A 677 5.13 18.55 10.74
N VAL A 678 4.14 18.70 11.62
CA VAL A 678 3.70 20.00 12.14
C VAL A 678 4.80 20.65 12.98
N ILE A 679 5.45 19.89 13.87
CA ILE A 679 6.51 20.38 14.76
C ILE A 679 7.73 20.84 13.95
N GLU A 680 8.06 20.14 12.86
CA GLU A 680 9.23 20.43 12.04
C GLU A 680 8.99 21.58 11.03
N VAL A 681 7.85 21.59 10.33
CA VAL A 681 7.61 22.49 9.18
C VAL A 681 7.06 23.86 9.58
N ILE A 682 6.16 23.92 10.57
CA ILE A 682 5.47 25.17 10.90
C ILE A 682 6.42 26.26 11.40
N PRO A 683 7.40 25.99 12.29
CA PRO A 683 8.32 27.04 12.70
C PRO A 683 9.13 27.60 11.53
N PHE A 684 9.47 26.76 10.53
CA PHE A 684 10.16 27.22 9.33
C PHE A 684 9.26 28.12 8.47
N LEU A 685 8.00 27.75 8.29
CA LEU A 685 7.01 28.53 7.53
C LEU A 685 6.75 29.89 8.18
N VAL A 686 6.42 29.90 9.48
CA VAL A 686 6.03 31.14 10.18
C VAL A 686 7.23 32.06 10.35
N LEU A 687 8.45 31.51 10.51
CA LEU A 687 9.68 32.30 10.45
C LEU A 687 9.94 32.90 9.05
N ALA A 688 9.38 32.35 7.98
CA ALA A 688 9.45 32.97 6.66
C ALA A 688 8.68 34.28 6.62
N VAL A 689 7.39 34.15 6.91
CA VAL A 689 6.39 35.20 6.79
C VAL A 689 6.69 36.30 7.80
N GLY A 690 6.94 35.92 9.05
CA GLY A 690 7.11 36.90 10.11
C GLY A 690 8.40 37.71 10.01
N VAL A 691 9.48 37.10 9.53
CA VAL A 691 10.73 37.84 9.30
C VAL A 691 10.57 38.82 8.15
N ASP A 692 9.88 38.47 7.06
CA ASP A 692 9.65 39.42 5.97
C ASP A 692 8.89 40.66 6.44
N ASN A 693 7.78 40.46 7.16
CA ASN A 693 7.00 41.55 7.72
C ASN A 693 7.84 42.47 8.61
N ILE A 694 8.69 41.89 9.46
CA ILE A 694 9.64 42.64 10.31
C ILE A 694 10.61 43.45 9.45
N PHE A 695 11.20 42.85 8.42
CA PHE A 695 12.13 43.53 7.52
C PHE A 695 11.46 44.68 6.77
N ILE A 696 10.25 44.48 6.24
CA ILE A 696 9.49 45.53 5.53
C ILE A 696 9.21 46.72 6.47
N ILE A 697 8.77 46.47 7.70
CA ILE A 697 8.50 47.54 8.69
C ILE A 697 9.79 48.32 9.00
N VAL A 698 10.86 47.60 9.37
CA VAL A 698 12.12 48.23 9.83
C VAL A 698 12.82 48.97 8.69
N GLN A 699 12.90 48.40 7.50
CA GLN A 699 13.56 49.05 6.37
C GLN A 699 12.75 50.24 5.84
N THR A 700 11.41 50.17 5.86
CA THR A 700 10.60 51.35 5.49
C THR A 700 10.80 52.47 6.50
N PHE A 701 10.91 52.16 7.79
CA PHE A 701 11.26 53.15 8.80
C PHE A 701 12.66 53.75 8.58
N GLN A 702 13.67 52.93 8.30
CA GLN A 702 15.04 53.40 8.06
C GLN A 702 15.18 54.28 6.81
N ARG A 703 14.27 54.14 5.83
CA ARG A 703 14.22 54.94 4.60
C ARG A 703 13.39 56.21 4.73
N ASP A 704 12.55 56.32 5.76
CA ASP A 704 11.69 57.48 5.97
C ASP A 704 12.43 58.62 6.68
N GLU A 705 12.14 59.85 6.27
CA GLU A 705 12.65 61.06 6.92
C GLU A 705 11.55 61.67 7.80
N ARG A 706 11.92 62.05 9.03
CA ARG A 706 11.01 62.71 9.96
C ARG A 706 10.69 64.11 9.49
N LEU A 707 9.40 64.48 9.44
CA LEU A 707 9.01 65.85 9.11
C LEU A 707 9.37 66.83 10.24
N PRO A 708 9.70 68.10 9.93
CA PRO A 708 10.00 69.10 10.96
C PRO A 708 8.79 69.29 11.89
N GLY A 709 8.99 69.10 13.20
CA GLY A 709 7.94 69.17 14.22
C GLY A 709 7.10 67.90 14.41
N GLU A 710 7.38 66.82 13.68
CA GLU A 710 6.70 65.52 13.84
C GLU A 710 7.28 64.74 15.05
N THR A 711 6.41 64.26 15.94
CA THR A 711 6.81 63.40 17.07
C THR A 711 7.01 61.94 16.62
N LEU A 712 7.85 61.19 17.33
CA LEU A 712 8.21 59.80 16.99
C LEU A 712 6.99 58.85 16.89
N ASP A 713 5.97 59.05 17.72
CA ASP A 713 4.71 58.29 17.67
C ASP A 713 3.90 58.56 16.40
N LYS A 714 3.86 59.81 15.93
CA LYS A 714 3.22 60.18 14.67
C LYS A 714 4.01 59.66 13.46
N GLN A 715 5.34 59.71 13.51
CA GLN A 715 6.20 59.17 12.46
C GLN A 715 5.99 57.66 12.28
N ILE A 716 6.11 56.87 13.36
CA ILE A 716 5.89 55.41 13.30
C ILE A 716 4.43 55.11 12.93
N GLY A 717 3.46 55.88 13.43
CA GLY A 717 2.07 55.77 13.03
C GLY A 717 1.89 55.95 11.52
N ARG A 718 2.46 57.01 10.94
CA ARG A 718 2.40 57.27 9.49
C ARG A 718 3.00 56.13 8.67
N ILE A 719 4.21 55.68 9.04
CA ILE A 719 4.90 54.56 8.38
C ILE A 719 4.06 53.29 8.47
N LEU A 720 3.50 52.98 9.64
CA LEU A 720 2.63 51.83 9.82
C LEU A 720 1.37 51.93 8.97
N GLY A 721 0.78 53.12 8.85
CA GLY A 721 -0.37 53.36 7.97
C GLY A 721 -0.09 53.02 6.51
N ASP A 722 1.11 53.33 6.00
CA ASP A 722 1.47 53.09 4.60
C ASP A 722 1.85 51.62 4.32
N VAL A 723 2.49 50.94 5.29
CA VAL A 723 3.02 49.57 5.16
C VAL A 723 2.02 48.49 5.61
N ALA A 724 1.33 48.69 6.73
CA ALA A 724 0.47 47.67 7.35
C ALA A 724 -0.64 47.13 6.43
N PRO A 725 -1.28 47.90 5.53
CA PRO A 725 -2.23 47.33 4.59
C PRO A 725 -1.61 46.29 3.65
N SER A 726 -0.31 46.41 3.34
CA SER A 726 0.38 45.40 2.54
C SER A 726 0.62 44.11 3.32
N ILE A 727 1.01 44.23 4.59
CA ILE A 727 1.25 43.10 5.50
C ILE A 727 -0.07 42.40 5.83
N LEU A 728 -1.15 43.17 6.06
CA LEU A 728 -2.49 42.63 6.23
C LEU A 728 -2.92 41.85 4.97
N LEU A 729 -2.65 42.37 3.78
CA LEU A 729 -2.98 41.71 2.52
C LEU A 729 -2.30 40.34 2.40
N SER A 730 -0.98 40.26 2.63
CA SER A 730 -0.26 38.99 2.52
C SER A 730 -0.69 38.01 3.62
N SER A 731 -0.59 38.41 4.90
CA SER A 731 -0.91 37.56 6.04
C SER A 731 -2.36 37.08 6.06
N PHE A 732 -3.33 37.92 5.67
CA PHE A 732 -4.74 37.50 5.60
C PHE A 732 -5.01 36.57 4.42
N SER A 733 -4.37 36.80 3.26
CA SER A 733 -4.49 35.89 2.10
C SER A 733 -3.93 34.50 2.45
N GLU A 734 -2.78 34.45 3.10
CA GLU A 734 -2.18 33.19 3.56
C GLU A 734 -3.04 32.48 4.61
N THR A 735 -3.53 33.23 5.61
CA THR A 735 -4.41 32.70 6.67
C THR A 735 -5.65 32.04 6.06
N VAL A 736 -6.34 32.72 5.14
CA VAL A 736 -7.54 32.19 4.48
C VAL A 736 -7.20 31.01 3.58
N ALA A 737 -6.10 31.06 2.84
CA ALA A 737 -5.64 29.95 2.00
C ALA A 737 -5.33 28.70 2.84
N PHE A 738 -4.60 28.83 3.95
CA PHE A 738 -4.30 27.71 4.83
C PHE A 738 -5.57 27.16 5.50
N PHE A 739 -6.47 28.00 6.00
CA PHE A 739 -7.73 27.51 6.58
C PHE A 739 -8.62 26.81 5.55
N LEU A 740 -8.64 27.23 4.28
CA LEU A 740 -9.38 26.52 3.24
C LEU A 740 -8.74 25.18 2.87
N GLY A 741 -7.41 25.03 3.03
CA GLY A 741 -6.73 23.74 2.89
C GLY A 741 -7.19 22.67 3.89
N THR A 742 -7.91 23.05 4.95
CA THR A 742 -8.49 22.11 5.93
C THR A 742 -9.67 21.29 5.38
N LEU A 743 -10.20 21.67 4.20
CA LEU A 743 -11.23 20.92 3.48
C LEU A 743 -10.68 19.61 2.89
N SER A 744 -9.36 19.42 2.87
CA SER A 744 -8.74 18.17 2.46
C SER A 744 -9.14 17.02 3.39
N THR A 745 -9.39 15.85 2.80
CA THR A 745 -9.72 14.61 3.52
C THR A 745 -8.51 13.99 4.20
N MET A 746 -7.29 14.36 3.80
CA MET A 746 -6.03 13.84 4.35
C MET A 746 -5.74 14.45 5.74
N PRO A 747 -5.64 13.63 6.82
CA PRO A 747 -5.44 14.13 8.17
C PRO A 747 -4.19 15.01 8.32
N ALA A 748 -3.04 14.57 7.79
CA ALA A 748 -1.78 15.31 7.90
C ALA A 748 -1.87 16.73 7.29
N VAL A 749 -2.45 16.87 6.09
CA VAL A 749 -2.65 18.16 5.41
C VAL A 749 -3.64 19.01 6.20
N ARG A 750 -4.75 18.42 6.65
CA ARG A 750 -5.79 19.10 7.41
C ARG A 750 -5.28 19.67 8.73
N THR A 751 -4.54 18.87 9.51
CA THR A 751 -3.92 19.34 10.76
C THR A 751 -2.90 20.42 10.45
N PHE A 752 -2.01 20.21 9.48
CA PHE A 752 -1.01 21.19 9.09
C PHE A 752 -1.63 22.55 8.74
N SER A 753 -2.64 22.54 7.87
CA SER A 753 -3.38 23.72 7.44
C SER A 753 -4.05 24.48 8.60
N LEU A 754 -4.63 23.77 9.56
CA LEU A 754 -5.21 24.37 10.77
C LEU A 754 -4.16 25.10 11.60
N PHE A 755 -3.06 24.40 11.94
CA PHE A 755 -2.00 24.96 12.78
C PHE A 755 -1.27 26.11 12.07
N ALA A 756 -0.99 25.99 10.78
CA ALA A 756 -0.31 27.02 9.99
C ALA A 756 -1.16 28.29 9.85
N GLY A 757 -2.45 28.15 9.50
CA GLY A 757 -3.35 29.30 9.37
C GLY A 757 -3.51 30.09 10.68
N MET A 758 -3.64 29.40 11.81
CA MET A 758 -3.71 30.06 13.12
C MET A 758 -2.37 30.69 13.52
N ALA A 759 -1.24 30.04 13.22
CA ALA A 759 0.08 30.57 13.56
C ALA A 759 0.39 31.87 12.79
N VAL A 760 0.13 31.91 11.47
CA VAL A 760 0.32 33.12 10.65
C VAL A 760 -0.61 34.25 11.11
N PHE A 761 -1.86 33.94 11.47
CA PHE A 761 -2.79 34.94 12.00
C PHE A 761 -2.33 35.54 13.33
N ILE A 762 -1.88 34.72 14.28
CA ILE A 762 -1.36 35.19 15.57
C ILE A 762 -0.06 35.96 15.38
N ASP A 763 0.81 35.52 14.46
CA ASP A 763 2.06 36.19 14.12
C ASP A 763 1.81 37.62 13.64
N PHE A 764 0.86 37.82 12.72
CA PHE A 764 0.41 39.14 12.28
C PHE A 764 -0.07 40.01 13.45
N LEU A 765 -0.89 39.47 14.35
CA LEU A 765 -1.41 40.21 15.51
C LEU A 765 -0.29 40.64 16.47
N LEU A 766 0.68 39.76 16.74
CA LEU A 766 1.80 40.09 17.63
C LEU A 766 2.79 41.07 16.98
N GLN A 767 2.96 41.03 15.65
CA GLN A 767 3.78 41.99 14.92
C GLN A 767 3.17 43.39 14.92
N ILE A 768 1.88 43.53 14.62
CA ILE A 768 1.24 44.85 14.57
C ILE A 768 1.08 45.50 15.96
N THR A 769 1.25 44.73 17.04
CA THR A 769 1.10 45.21 18.43
C THR A 769 2.44 45.25 19.18
N CYS A 770 2.96 44.09 19.55
CA CYS A 770 4.14 43.93 20.39
C CYS A 770 5.40 44.43 19.66
N PHE A 771 5.61 44.01 18.40
CA PHE A 771 6.79 44.41 17.65
C PHE A 771 6.85 45.92 17.40
N ILE A 772 5.74 46.57 17.01
CA ILE A 772 5.69 48.04 16.86
C ILE A 772 5.98 48.78 18.18
N SER A 773 5.50 48.25 19.30
CA SER A 773 5.78 48.81 20.63
C SER A 773 7.26 48.72 20.99
N LEU A 774 7.90 47.59 20.68
CA LEU A 774 9.33 47.35 20.89
C LEU A 774 10.19 48.18 19.95
N LEU A 775 9.80 48.33 18.68
CA LEU A 775 10.43 49.24 17.72
C LEU A 775 10.43 50.67 18.26
N GLY A 776 9.30 51.15 18.77
CA GLY A 776 9.21 52.49 19.38
C GLY A 776 10.13 52.68 20.59
N LEU A 777 10.38 51.64 21.38
CA LEU A 777 11.34 51.68 22.49
C LEU A 777 12.79 51.65 22.00
N ASP A 778 13.08 50.84 20.99
CA ASP A 778 14.40 50.71 20.38
C ASP A 778 14.85 52.00 19.67
N ILE A 779 13.95 52.69 18.97
CA ILE A 779 14.25 54.01 18.40
C ILE A 779 14.48 55.06 19.50
N LYS A 780 13.67 55.07 20.57
CA LYS A 780 13.90 55.95 21.73
C LYS A 780 15.25 55.67 22.40
N ARG A 781 15.73 54.42 22.38
CA ARG A 781 17.08 54.06 22.85
C ARG A 781 18.15 54.62 21.91
N GLN A 782 17.98 54.46 20.60
CA GLN A 782 18.93 54.93 19.60
C GLN A 782 19.08 56.47 19.62
N GLU A 783 17.98 57.22 19.76
CA GLU A 783 18.01 58.68 19.91
C GLU A 783 18.73 59.16 21.19
N ARG A 784 18.84 58.29 22.21
CA ARG A 784 19.55 58.57 23.46
C ARG A 784 21.03 58.16 23.43
N ASN A 785 21.55 57.70 22.29
CA ASN A 785 22.92 57.22 22.09
C ASN A 785 23.34 56.12 23.10
N GLN A 786 22.42 55.21 23.44
CA GLN A 786 22.71 54.05 24.31
C GLN A 786 23.07 52.82 23.47
N MET A 787 24.03 52.01 23.94
CA MET A 787 24.38 50.75 23.28
C MET A 787 23.24 49.73 23.30
N ASP A 788 23.21 48.84 22.29
CA ASP A 788 22.10 47.94 22.01
C ASP A 788 21.83 46.88 23.08
N ILE A 789 22.85 46.07 23.39
CA ILE A 789 22.76 44.96 24.37
C ILE A 789 23.11 45.44 25.79
N LEU A 790 24.01 46.41 25.91
CA LEU A 790 24.49 46.98 27.18
C LEU A 790 23.82 48.34 27.42
N CYS A 791 22.53 48.32 27.75
CA CYS A 791 21.65 49.50 27.86
C CYS A 791 22.12 50.60 28.84
N CYS A 792 23.10 50.32 29.70
CA CYS A 792 23.58 51.21 30.76
C CYS A 792 24.77 52.10 30.35
N ILE A 793 25.37 51.89 29.17
CA ILE A 793 26.56 52.62 28.73
C ILE A 793 26.19 53.53 27.55
N LYS A 794 26.51 54.83 27.67
CA LYS A 794 26.33 55.83 26.59
C LYS A 794 27.57 55.88 25.68
N GLY A 795 27.36 56.05 24.38
CA GLY A 795 28.42 56.36 23.41
C GLY A 795 28.99 57.77 23.63
N GLY A 796 30.18 58.05 23.07
CA GLY A 796 30.85 59.36 23.17
C GLY A 796 30.07 60.49 22.45
N GLU A 797 30.17 61.72 22.96
CA GLU A 797 29.38 62.88 22.49
C GLU A 797 29.84 63.46 21.13
N GLU A 798 31.07 63.17 20.68
CA GLU A 798 31.64 63.64 19.39
C GLU A 798 30.98 63.02 18.14
N ASP A 799 30.13 62.00 18.29
CA ASP A 799 29.49 61.27 17.17
C ASP A 799 28.05 61.76 16.86
N SER A 800 27.72 63.03 17.14
CA SER A 800 26.34 63.55 17.16
C SER A 800 25.75 63.99 15.80
N GLU A 801 26.54 64.08 14.73
CA GLU A 801 26.03 64.38 13.39
C GLU A 801 25.50 63.11 12.68
N VAL A 802 24.18 63.00 12.57
CA VAL A 802 23.52 61.90 11.87
C VAL A 802 23.46 62.22 10.36
N GLU A 803 24.48 61.82 9.60
CA GLU A 803 24.37 61.79 8.15
C GLU A 803 23.45 60.63 7.69
N HIS A 804 22.48 60.96 6.84
CA HIS A 804 21.59 59.99 6.19
C HIS A 804 22.29 59.38 4.97
N SER A 805 22.48 58.06 4.97
CA SER A 805 23.01 57.29 3.84
C SER A 805 22.03 56.20 3.43
N GLU A 806 21.76 56.08 2.12
CA GLU A 806 20.93 55.01 1.54
C GLU A 806 21.65 53.65 1.67
N SER A 807 20.89 52.56 1.86
CA SER A 807 21.46 51.20 1.92
C SER A 807 22.09 50.78 0.59
N ILE A 808 23.23 50.08 0.64
CA ILE A 808 23.93 49.54 -0.55
C ILE A 808 22.98 48.71 -1.43
N LEU A 809 22.10 47.92 -0.82
CA LEU A 809 21.14 47.09 -1.56
C LEU A 809 20.10 47.95 -2.30
N LEU A 810 19.67 49.05 -1.69
CA LEU A 810 18.73 49.99 -2.30
C LEU A 810 19.37 50.68 -3.52
N LEU A 811 20.61 51.15 -3.37
CA LEU A 811 21.39 51.77 -4.45
C LEU A 811 21.59 50.79 -5.61
N PHE A 812 21.94 49.53 -5.33
CA PHE A 812 22.04 48.49 -6.37
C PHE A 812 20.73 48.30 -7.13
N PHE A 813 19.60 48.22 -6.40
CA PHE A 813 18.29 48.03 -7.01
C PHE A 813 17.84 49.26 -7.82
N LYS A 814 18.13 50.46 -7.34
CA LYS A 814 17.73 51.75 -7.92
C LYS A 814 18.57 52.10 -9.16
N ASP A 815 19.89 51.99 -9.07
CA ASP A 815 20.79 52.52 -10.10
C ASP A 815 21.21 51.47 -11.14
N LEU A 816 21.23 50.17 -10.79
CA LEU A 816 21.71 49.11 -11.67
C LEU A 816 20.61 48.13 -12.09
N TYR A 817 19.92 47.51 -11.13
CA TYR A 817 19.02 46.37 -11.42
C TYR A 817 17.72 46.78 -12.12
N SER A 818 16.94 47.69 -11.52
CA SER A 818 15.62 48.07 -12.04
C SER A 818 15.70 48.75 -13.43
N PRO A 819 16.63 49.71 -13.67
CA PRO A 819 16.80 50.30 -14.99
C PRO A 819 17.24 49.30 -16.05
N CYS A 820 18.08 48.32 -15.70
CA CYS A 820 18.55 47.29 -16.63
C CYS A 820 17.42 46.33 -17.03
N LEU A 821 16.65 45.86 -16.05
CA LEU A 821 15.56 44.90 -16.25
C LEU A 821 14.43 45.47 -17.11
N LEU A 822 14.11 46.76 -16.93
CA LEU A 822 12.99 47.41 -17.60
C LEU A 822 13.34 48.05 -18.97
N LYS A 823 14.56 47.84 -19.49
CA LYS A 823 14.93 48.29 -20.84
C LYS A 823 14.05 47.66 -21.92
N ASP A 824 13.80 48.40 -22.98
CA ASP A 824 12.93 48.00 -24.09
C ASP A 824 13.33 46.67 -24.77
N TRP A 825 14.62 46.33 -24.80
CA TRP A 825 15.12 45.08 -25.38
C TRP A 825 15.14 43.91 -24.39
N MET A 826 15.21 44.17 -23.08
CA MET A 826 15.28 43.13 -22.04
C MET A 826 13.88 42.58 -21.72
N ARG A 827 12.85 43.44 -21.70
CA ARG A 827 11.48 43.05 -21.37
C ARG A 827 10.92 41.91 -22.25
N PRO A 828 11.07 41.91 -23.60
CA PRO A 828 10.67 40.78 -24.43
C PRO A 828 11.42 39.48 -24.10
N ILE A 829 12.73 39.57 -23.82
CA ILE A 829 13.55 38.40 -23.45
C ILE A 829 13.02 37.76 -22.15
N VAL A 830 12.69 38.60 -21.18
CA VAL A 830 12.12 38.18 -19.88
C VAL A 830 10.72 37.60 -20.01
N VAL A 831 9.89 38.03 -20.97
CA VAL A 831 8.57 37.41 -21.20
C VAL A 831 8.70 36.05 -21.91
N CYS A 832 9.67 35.91 -22.82
CA CYS A 832 9.91 34.65 -23.54
C CYS A 832 10.61 33.55 -22.72
N THR A 833 11.33 33.90 -21.64
CA THR A 833 12.09 32.94 -20.83
C THR A 833 11.25 32.08 -19.86
N PRO A 834 10.27 32.60 -19.10
CA PRO A 834 9.40 31.79 -18.24
C PRO A 834 8.51 30.84 -19.04
N SER A 835 8.12 31.22 -20.26
CA SER A 835 7.40 30.34 -21.19
C SER A 835 8.24 29.13 -21.65
N LEU A 836 9.56 29.14 -21.43
CA LEU A 836 10.47 28.01 -21.69
C LEU A 836 10.43 26.94 -20.58
N ILE A 837 10.05 27.30 -19.34
CA ILE A 837 10.04 26.39 -18.18
C ILE A 837 8.73 25.58 -18.10
N VAL A 838 7.69 26.02 -18.83
CA VAL A 838 6.46 25.25 -19.04
C VAL A 838 6.71 24.13 -20.07
N ARG A 839 7.70 23.27 -19.82
CA ARG A 839 7.73 21.90 -20.37
C ARG A 839 6.75 21.08 -19.53
N LEU A 840 5.47 21.24 -19.83
CA LEU A 840 4.44 20.31 -19.36
C LEU A 840 4.57 19.04 -20.19
N ASP A 841 5.39 18.09 -19.72
CA ASP A 841 5.04 16.69 -19.92
C ASP A 841 3.89 16.42 -18.96
N GLN A 842 2.66 16.52 -19.45
CA GLN A 842 1.46 16.37 -18.63
C GLN A 842 1.06 14.90 -18.45
N GLU A 843 1.65 13.98 -19.22
CA GLU A 843 1.32 12.55 -19.17
C GLU A 843 2.27 11.74 -18.27
N ASN A 844 3.55 12.10 -18.14
CA ASN A 844 4.47 11.43 -17.19
C ASN A 844 4.58 12.10 -15.81
N LEU A 845 3.95 13.26 -15.60
CA LEU A 845 3.98 13.97 -14.31
C LEU A 845 3.20 13.25 -13.19
N PHE A 846 2.28 12.38 -13.57
CA PHE A 846 1.24 11.82 -12.70
C PHE A 846 1.37 10.32 -12.45
N GLU A 847 2.51 9.70 -12.76
CA GLU A 847 2.81 8.42 -12.14
C GLU A 847 3.28 8.66 -10.70
N PRO A 848 2.52 8.22 -9.66
CA PRO A 848 2.99 8.23 -8.29
C PRO A 848 4.09 7.17 -8.16
N ASN A 849 5.29 7.47 -8.63
CA ASN A 849 6.42 6.55 -8.60
C ASN A 849 7.12 6.67 -7.24
N ILE A 850 6.41 6.21 -6.20
CA ILE A 850 6.97 6.08 -4.85
C ILE A 850 7.66 4.73 -4.79
N ASN A 851 8.97 4.73 -4.94
CA ASN A 851 9.75 3.57 -4.49
C ASN A 851 9.86 3.65 -2.97
N HIS A 852 9.28 2.67 -2.27
CA HIS A 852 9.29 2.56 -0.81
C HIS A 852 10.70 2.57 -0.21
N SER A 853 11.67 2.11 -1.01
CA SER A 853 13.10 2.11 -0.73
C SER A 853 13.74 3.49 -0.55
N ARG A 854 13.05 4.59 -0.87
CA ARG A 854 13.61 5.96 -0.79
C ARG A 854 13.21 6.75 0.47
N LYS A 855 12.51 6.12 1.43
CA LYS A 855 12.05 6.76 2.68
C LYS A 855 12.95 6.46 3.89
N LEU A 856 13.84 5.47 3.79
CA LEU A 856 14.72 5.01 4.86
C LEU A 856 16.17 5.39 4.53
N ARG A 857 17.01 5.52 5.56
CA ARG A 857 18.43 5.80 5.38
C ARG A 857 19.14 4.61 4.71
N THR A 858 20.20 4.90 3.96
CA THR A 858 20.94 3.88 3.19
C THR A 858 21.66 2.84 4.04
N ASP A 859 21.87 3.10 5.34
CA ASP A 859 22.48 2.17 6.30
C ASP A 859 21.46 1.44 7.20
N SER A 860 20.17 1.57 6.92
CA SER A 860 19.13 0.87 7.67
C SER A 860 19.03 -0.60 7.24
N TYR A 861 18.97 -1.52 8.20
CA TYR A 861 18.79 -2.96 7.95
C TYR A 861 17.44 -3.27 7.26
N VAL A 862 16.42 -2.43 7.47
CA VAL A 862 15.11 -2.57 6.80
C VAL A 862 15.25 -2.34 5.30
N MET A 863 16.20 -1.51 4.88
CA MET A 863 16.45 -1.26 3.45
C MET A 863 17.02 -2.50 2.77
N ASP A 864 17.95 -3.21 3.43
CA ASP A 864 18.45 -4.50 2.95
C ASP A 864 17.34 -5.55 2.87
N TYR A 865 16.48 -5.61 3.89
CA TYR A 865 15.28 -6.45 3.87
C TYR A 865 14.36 -6.15 2.68
N LEU A 866 14.00 -4.88 2.43
CA LEU A 866 13.16 -4.51 1.29
C LEU A 866 13.80 -4.86 -0.06
N ASN A 867 15.13 -4.70 -0.18
CA ASN A 867 15.86 -5.11 -1.37
C ASN A 867 15.80 -6.64 -1.57
N TYR A 868 15.94 -7.42 -0.50
CA TYR A 868 15.86 -8.88 -0.55
C TYR A 868 14.43 -9.35 -0.84
N LEU A 869 13.44 -8.72 -0.22
CA LEU A 869 12.01 -8.96 -0.47
C LEU A 869 11.70 -8.83 -1.97
N SER A 870 12.16 -7.74 -2.59
CA SER A 870 11.91 -7.47 -4.01
C SER A 870 12.59 -8.44 -4.99
N LYS A 871 13.67 -9.10 -4.55
CA LYS A 871 14.48 -10.03 -5.36
C LYS A 871 14.08 -11.50 -5.18
N TYR A 872 13.71 -11.90 -3.96
CA TYR A 872 13.57 -13.31 -3.59
C TYR A 872 12.14 -13.73 -3.28
N LEU A 873 11.27 -12.82 -2.81
CA LEU A 873 9.90 -13.20 -2.47
C LEU A 873 9.06 -13.38 -3.74
N HIS A 874 8.18 -14.39 -3.75
CA HIS A 874 7.36 -14.78 -4.91
C HIS A 874 5.84 -14.64 -4.69
N ALA A 875 5.38 -14.43 -3.46
CA ALA A 875 4.06 -13.85 -3.22
C ALA A 875 4.15 -12.47 -2.59
N GLY A 876 3.09 -11.71 -2.79
CA GLY A 876 2.83 -10.49 -2.06
C GLY A 876 2.04 -10.72 -0.79
N PRO A 877 1.52 -9.63 -0.21
CA PRO A 877 0.68 -9.68 0.98
C PRO A 877 -0.62 -10.47 0.74
N PRO A 878 -1.19 -11.11 1.78
CA PRO A 878 -2.50 -11.75 1.68
C PRO A 878 -3.61 -10.72 1.46
N VAL A 879 -4.66 -11.15 0.76
CA VAL A 879 -5.89 -10.41 0.56
C VAL A 879 -7.08 -11.28 0.95
N TYR A 880 -7.99 -10.68 1.71
CA TYR A 880 -9.19 -11.31 2.25
C TYR A 880 -10.39 -10.74 1.50
N PHE A 881 -11.06 -11.55 0.69
CA PHE A 881 -12.36 -11.17 0.13
C PHE A 881 -13.42 -11.42 1.19
N VAL A 882 -13.83 -10.36 1.88
CA VAL A 882 -14.79 -10.40 2.97
C VAL A 882 -16.20 -10.27 2.39
N LEU A 883 -17.07 -11.22 2.71
CA LEU A 883 -18.51 -11.14 2.48
C LEU A 883 -19.18 -10.68 3.78
N GLU A 884 -19.78 -9.49 3.73
CA GLU A 884 -20.48 -8.87 4.86
C GLU A 884 -21.70 -9.69 5.32
N GLU A 885 -22.16 -9.39 6.54
CA GLU A 885 -23.32 -10.03 7.16
C GLU A 885 -24.60 -9.79 6.36
N GLY A 886 -25.42 -10.83 6.18
CA GLY A 886 -26.72 -10.75 5.49
C GLY A 886 -26.89 -11.74 4.34
N HIS A 887 -25.84 -12.45 3.95
CA HIS A 887 -25.93 -13.51 2.93
C HIS A 887 -26.50 -14.81 3.52
N SER A 888 -27.45 -15.44 2.83
CA SER A 888 -28.06 -16.70 3.29
C SER A 888 -27.30 -17.92 2.76
N TYR A 889 -26.40 -18.48 3.57
CA TYR A 889 -25.63 -19.69 3.25
C TYR A 889 -26.44 -20.99 3.35
N THR A 890 -27.61 -20.95 3.98
CA THR A 890 -28.46 -22.14 4.20
C THR A 890 -29.29 -22.52 2.97
N SER A 891 -29.39 -21.65 1.97
CA SER A 891 -30.15 -21.84 0.74
C SER A 891 -29.27 -22.33 -0.40
N LEU A 892 -29.80 -23.16 -1.31
CA LEU A 892 -29.04 -23.66 -2.46
C LEU A 892 -28.55 -22.53 -3.38
N GLU A 893 -29.40 -21.53 -3.63
CA GLU A 893 -29.05 -20.36 -4.44
C GLU A 893 -27.92 -19.56 -3.80
N GLY A 894 -28.00 -19.29 -2.49
CA GLY A 894 -26.95 -18.60 -1.75
C GLY A 894 -25.62 -19.38 -1.70
N GLN A 895 -25.67 -20.71 -1.64
CA GLN A 895 -24.48 -21.55 -1.74
C GLN A 895 -23.85 -21.46 -3.13
N ASN A 896 -24.65 -21.55 -4.20
CA ASN A 896 -24.18 -21.51 -5.59
C ASN A 896 -23.52 -20.19 -5.99
N MET A 897 -23.92 -19.08 -5.36
CA MET A 897 -23.29 -17.77 -5.55
C MET A 897 -21.87 -17.70 -4.98
N VAL A 898 -21.51 -18.57 -4.03
CA VAL A 898 -20.23 -18.50 -3.30
C VAL A 898 -19.27 -19.60 -3.71
N CYS A 899 -19.72 -20.86 -3.76
CA CYS A 899 -18.87 -22.05 -3.89
C CYS A 899 -18.15 -22.19 -5.26
N GLY A 900 -17.07 -22.97 -5.30
CA GLY A 900 -16.32 -23.29 -6.54
C GLY A 900 -16.48 -24.73 -7.06
N GLY A 901 -17.09 -25.62 -6.27
CA GLY A 901 -17.26 -27.04 -6.61
C GLY A 901 -18.38 -27.38 -7.62
N VAL A 902 -18.68 -28.68 -7.74
CA VAL A 902 -19.71 -29.22 -8.67
C VAL A 902 -21.10 -28.67 -8.36
N GLY A 903 -21.75 -28.07 -9.37
CA GLY A 903 -23.09 -27.50 -9.26
C GLY A 903 -23.14 -26.04 -8.81
N CYS A 904 -21.99 -25.38 -8.62
CA CYS A 904 -21.90 -23.94 -8.37
C CYS A 904 -22.05 -23.12 -9.67
N ASN A 905 -22.32 -21.82 -9.54
CA ASN A 905 -22.38 -20.94 -10.70
C ASN A 905 -20.98 -20.63 -11.24
N ASN A 906 -20.83 -20.50 -12.56
CA ASN A 906 -19.56 -20.12 -13.19
C ASN A 906 -19.09 -18.70 -12.82
N ASN A 907 -19.98 -17.87 -12.29
CA ASN A 907 -19.70 -16.51 -11.81
C ASN A 907 -19.76 -16.42 -10.27
N SER A 908 -19.57 -17.52 -9.55
CA SER A 908 -19.50 -17.49 -8.09
C SER A 908 -18.30 -16.70 -7.58
N LEU A 909 -18.32 -16.33 -6.30
CA LEU A 909 -17.21 -15.63 -5.64
C LEU A 909 -15.87 -16.37 -5.82
N VAL A 910 -15.84 -17.65 -5.47
CA VAL A 910 -14.61 -18.47 -5.53
C VAL A 910 -14.16 -18.64 -6.98
N GLN A 911 -15.08 -18.83 -7.92
CA GLN A 911 -14.74 -18.99 -9.34
C GLN A 911 -14.18 -17.69 -9.95
N GLN A 912 -14.73 -16.53 -9.61
CA GLN A 912 -14.22 -15.25 -10.11
C GLN A 912 -12.80 -14.94 -9.60
N VAL A 913 -12.52 -15.23 -8.33
CA VAL A 913 -11.16 -15.05 -7.77
C VAL A 913 -10.20 -16.08 -8.36
N PHE A 914 -10.63 -17.32 -8.60
CA PHE A 914 -9.84 -18.33 -9.32
C PHE A 914 -9.47 -17.86 -10.74
N THR A 915 -10.46 -17.41 -11.52
CA THR A 915 -10.24 -16.88 -12.87
C THR A 915 -9.36 -15.63 -12.85
N ALA A 916 -9.43 -14.80 -11.80
CA ALA A 916 -8.51 -13.69 -11.62
C ALA A 916 -7.07 -14.15 -11.37
N ALA A 917 -6.86 -15.26 -10.66
CA ALA A 917 -5.53 -15.82 -10.41
C ALA A 917 -4.88 -16.41 -11.67
N GLU A 918 -5.67 -16.87 -12.65
CA GLU A 918 -5.14 -17.34 -13.94
C GLU A 918 -4.49 -16.22 -14.79
N ILE A 919 -4.84 -14.96 -14.52
CA ILE A 919 -4.31 -13.76 -15.17
C ILE A 919 -3.58 -12.85 -14.16
N ASP A 920 -2.71 -13.48 -13.35
CA ASP A 920 -1.93 -12.89 -12.26
C ASP A 920 -1.20 -11.59 -12.62
N SER A 921 -0.62 -11.50 -13.82
CA SER A 921 0.09 -10.31 -14.32
C SER A 921 -0.82 -9.08 -14.48
N TYR A 922 -2.12 -9.27 -14.72
CA TYR A 922 -3.09 -8.20 -14.91
C TYR A 922 -3.89 -7.88 -13.64
N THR A 923 -4.33 -8.90 -12.90
CA THR A 923 -5.18 -8.74 -11.70
C THR A 923 -4.37 -8.57 -10.43
N ARG A 924 -3.08 -8.94 -10.46
CA ARG A 924 -2.18 -9.00 -9.29
C ARG A 924 -2.67 -9.95 -8.18
N ILE A 925 -3.54 -10.91 -8.51
CA ILE A 925 -3.89 -12.04 -7.64
C ILE A 925 -3.04 -13.23 -8.09
N GLY A 926 -2.20 -13.76 -7.21
CA GLY A 926 -1.21 -14.77 -7.60
C GLY A 926 -1.69 -16.21 -7.44
N PHE A 927 -2.71 -16.44 -6.61
CA PHE A 927 -3.11 -17.77 -6.18
C PHE A 927 -4.64 -17.92 -6.13
N PRO A 928 -5.17 -19.14 -6.31
CA PRO A 928 -6.60 -19.35 -6.12
C PRO A 928 -7.05 -19.15 -4.65
N PRO A 929 -8.34 -18.89 -4.41
CA PRO A 929 -8.86 -18.61 -3.07
C PRO A 929 -9.03 -19.89 -2.24
N SER A 930 -8.68 -19.81 -0.96
CA SER A 930 -9.10 -20.81 0.03
C SER A 930 -10.59 -20.66 0.35
N SER A 931 -11.33 -21.77 0.28
CA SER A 931 -12.80 -21.78 0.39
C SER A 931 -13.28 -22.73 1.49
N TRP A 932 -13.73 -22.15 2.60
CA TRP A 932 -14.26 -22.91 3.75
C TRP A 932 -15.54 -23.67 3.41
N ILE A 933 -16.37 -23.15 2.50
CA ILE A 933 -17.66 -23.73 2.16
C ILE A 933 -17.51 -25.00 1.30
N ASP A 934 -16.53 -25.00 0.39
CA ASP A 934 -16.25 -26.16 -0.45
C ASP A 934 -15.67 -27.31 0.40
N ASP A 935 -14.75 -27.00 1.32
CA ASP A 935 -14.19 -27.99 2.25
C ASP A 935 -15.23 -28.50 3.26
N TYR A 936 -16.15 -27.64 3.70
CA TYR A 936 -17.29 -28.04 4.53
C TYR A 936 -18.19 -29.04 3.79
N PHE A 937 -18.53 -28.79 2.52
CA PHE A 937 -19.35 -29.72 1.74
C PHE A 937 -18.66 -31.07 1.54
N ASP A 938 -17.36 -31.06 1.26
CA ASP A 938 -16.57 -32.28 1.14
C ASP A 938 -16.47 -33.05 2.47
N TRP A 939 -16.40 -32.34 3.60
CA TRP A 939 -16.36 -32.93 4.94
C TRP A 939 -17.70 -33.56 5.35
N VAL A 940 -18.84 -32.91 5.07
CA VAL A 940 -20.19 -33.42 5.39
C VAL A 940 -20.63 -34.58 4.49
N LYS A 941 -20.06 -34.68 3.29
CA LYS A 941 -20.42 -35.66 2.26
C LYS A 941 -20.49 -37.09 2.85
N PRO A 942 -21.59 -37.85 2.68
CA PRO A 942 -21.79 -39.15 3.35
C PRO A 942 -20.83 -40.25 2.87
N GLN A 943 -20.24 -40.08 1.69
CA GLN A 943 -19.14 -40.92 1.22
C GLN A 943 -17.87 -40.71 2.07
N SER A 944 -17.65 -39.49 2.58
CA SER A 944 -16.59 -39.21 3.53
C SER A 944 -16.91 -39.86 4.88
N SER A 945 -15.88 -40.32 5.57
CA SER A 945 -15.95 -40.85 6.94
C SER A 945 -15.74 -39.76 8.00
N CYS A 946 -15.62 -38.49 7.58
CA CYS A 946 -15.26 -37.37 8.43
C CYS A 946 -16.39 -37.00 9.40
N CYS A 947 -17.59 -36.71 8.87
CA CYS A 947 -18.73 -36.31 9.68
C CYS A 947 -19.46 -37.54 10.26
N ARG A 948 -19.28 -37.77 11.56
CA ARG A 948 -19.99 -38.80 12.31
C ARG A 948 -20.56 -38.23 13.61
N VAL A 949 -21.66 -38.80 14.08
CA VAL A 949 -22.32 -38.44 15.34
C VAL A 949 -22.65 -39.70 16.14
N TYR A 950 -22.63 -39.58 17.47
CA TYR A 950 -23.09 -40.66 18.34
C TYR A 950 -24.61 -40.83 18.22
N ASN A 951 -25.06 -42.06 18.00
CA ASN A 951 -26.47 -42.38 17.85
C ASN A 951 -27.31 -41.99 19.09
N THR A 952 -26.73 -42.10 20.29
CA THR A 952 -27.42 -41.85 21.57
C THR A 952 -27.48 -40.38 21.97
N THR A 953 -26.41 -39.61 21.73
CA THR A 953 -26.28 -38.22 22.21
C THR A 953 -26.41 -37.18 21.10
N GLY A 954 -26.29 -37.58 19.83
CA GLY A 954 -26.23 -36.67 18.68
C GLY A 954 -24.99 -35.77 18.65
N GLN A 955 -24.01 -36.00 19.53
CA GLN A 955 -22.76 -35.25 19.59
C GLN A 955 -21.77 -35.70 18.51
N PHE A 956 -20.87 -34.80 18.13
CA PHE A 956 -19.82 -35.07 17.15
C PHE A 956 -18.90 -36.22 17.58
N CYS A 957 -18.68 -37.18 16.68
CA CYS A 957 -17.76 -38.30 16.84
C CYS A 957 -16.56 -38.12 15.89
N ASN A 958 -15.40 -37.78 16.46
CA ASN A 958 -14.15 -37.57 15.73
C ASN A 958 -13.79 -38.79 14.86
N ALA A 959 -13.37 -38.58 13.60
CA ALA A 959 -13.00 -39.62 12.63
C ALA A 959 -11.97 -40.66 13.14
N SER A 960 -11.12 -40.29 14.11
CA SER A 960 -10.15 -41.21 14.73
C SER A 960 -10.81 -42.31 15.58
N VAL A 961 -11.97 -42.05 16.18
CA VAL A 961 -12.68 -42.94 17.11
C VAL A 961 -13.23 -44.19 16.37
N VAL A 962 -13.10 -45.37 16.98
CA VAL A 962 -13.48 -46.68 16.39
C VAL A 962 -14.75 -47.24 17.04
N ASP A 963 -15.57 -46.39 17.66
CA ASP A 963 -16.80 -46.79 18.33
C ASP A 963 -17.91 -47.14 17.31
N VAL A 964 -18.57 -48.29 17.53
CA VAL A 964 -19.66 -48.81 16.69
C VAL A 964 -20.93 -47.95 16.81
N SER A 965 -21.08 -47.18 17.89
CA SER A 965 -22.22 -46.28 18.11
C SER A 965 -22.17 -44.98 17.28
N CYS A 966 -21.08 -44.73 16.55
CA CYS A 966 -20.93 -43.57 15.68
C CYS A 966 -21.55 -43.82 14.30
N MET A 967 -22.63 -43.09 13.99
CA MET A 967 -23.28 -43.10 12.69
C MET A 967 -22.85 -41.91 11.83
N ARG A 968 -23.00 -42.01 10.50
CA ARG A 968 -22.74 -40.89 9.58
C ARG A 968 -23.70 -39.73 9.85
N CYS A 969 -23.23 -38.51 9.68
CA CYS A 969 -24.08 -37.32 9.81
C CYS A 969 -25.23 -37.30 8.80
N ARG A 970 -24.94 -37.67 7.56
CA ARG A 970 -25.90 -37.73 6.45
C ARG A 970 -26.03 -39.17 5.94
N PRO A 971 -27.24 -39.62 5.56
CA PRO A 971 -27.45 -40.96 5.04
C PRO A 971 -26.85 -41.10 3.63
N LEU A 972 -26.47 -42.32 3.24
CA LEU A 972 -25.98 -42.63 1.89
C LEU A 972 -27.13 -42.84 0.87
N THR A 973 -28.22 -42.08 1.03
CA THR A 973 -29.36 -42.05 0.10
C THR A 973 -29.14 -40.97 -0.96
N GLU A 974 -29.87 -40.99 -2.08
CA GLU A 974 -29.79 -39.90 -3.08
C GLU A 974 -30.00 -38.52 -2.46
N GLU A 975 -31.02 -38.34 -1.62
CA GLU A 975 -31.29 -37.10 -0.87
C GLU A 975 -30.13 -36.68 0.04
N GLY A 976 -29.42 -37.66 0.59
CA GLY A 976 -28.28 -37.46 1.49
C GLY A 976 -27.01 -37.00 0.78
N LYS A 977 -26.87 -37.32 -0.52
CA LYS A 977 -25.77 -36.87 -1.39
C LYS A 977 -25.90 -35.40 -1.81
N TRP A 978 -27.08 -34.80 -1.72
CA TRP A 978 -27.26 -33.36 -1.95
C TRP A 978 -26.57 -32.54 -0.86
N ARG A 979 -26.19 -31.30 -1.21
CA ARG A 979 -25.63 -30.35 -0.25
C ARG A 979 -26.57 -30.12 0.94
N PRO A 980 -26.03 -29.95 2.16
CA PRO A 980 -26.85 -29.66 3.33
C PRO A 980 -27.53 -28.30 3.17
N GLN A 981 -28.85 -28.26 3.39
CA GLN A 981 -29.68 -27.06 3.31
C GLN A 981 -30.43 -26.84 4.63
N GLY A 982 -30.81 -25.60 4.91
CA GLY A 982 -31.59 -25.26 6.11
C GLY A 982 -30.89 -25.64 7.41
N GLY A 983 -31.60 -26.37 8.29
CA GLY A 983 -31.11 -26.73 9.63
C GLY A 983 -29.91 -27.68 9.64
N ASP A 984 -29.78 -28.56 8.64
CA ASP A 984 -28.64 -29.49 8.56
C ASP A 984 -27.32 -28.74 8.38
N PHE A 985 -27.34 -27.66 7.59
CA PHE A 985 -26.17 -26.81 7.36
C PHE A 985 -25.65 -26.24 8.69
N MET A 986 -26.54 -25.57 9.44
CA MET A 986 -26.18 -24.95 10.72
C MET A 986 -25.89 -25.97 11.83
N LYS A 987 -26.44 -27.19 11.74
CA LYS A 987 -26.14 -28.27 12.70
C LYS A 987 -24.70 -28.77 12.59
N PHE A 988 -24.21 -28.97 11.37
CA PHE A 988 -22.89 -29.58 11.14
C PHE A 988 -21.76 -28.58 11.00
N LEU A 989 -22.04 -27.31 10.67
CA LEU A 989 -21.00 -26.29 10.48
C LEU A 989 -20.14 -26.03 11.73
N PRO A 990 -20.70 -25.89 12.95
CA PRO A 990 -19.88 -25.76 14.16
C PRO A 990 -18.99 -26.98 14.42
N MET A 991 -19.49 -28.18 14.09
CA MET A 991 -18.71 -29.42 14.25
C MET A 991 -17.50 -29.42 13.32
N PHE A 992 -17.68 -29.03 12.06
CA PHE A 992 -16.60 -28.87 11.09
C PHE A 992 -15.53 -27.86 11.55
N LEU A 993 -15.95 -26.68 12.02
CA LEU A 993 -15.02 -25.64 12.49
C LEU A 993 -14.31 -26.01 13.80
N SER A 994 -14.80 -27.02 14.52
CA SER A 994 -14.13 -27.58 15.71
C SER A 994 -13.30 -28.84 15.41
N ASP A 995 -13.44 -29.43 14.22
CA ASP A 995 -12.78 -30.69 13.87
C ASP A 995 -11.31 -30.47 13.53
N ASN A 996 -10.45 -31.27 14.16
CA ASN A 996 -9.01 -31.22 13.96
C ASN A 996 -8.60 -32.17 12.83
N PRO A 997 -7.74 -31.74 11.89
CA PRO A 997 -7.33 -32.57 10.76
C PRO A 997 -6.55 -33.80 11.24
N ASN A 998 -7.11 -35.01 11.12
CA ASN A 998 -6.51 -36.27 11.58
C ASN A 998 -6.13 -37.21 10.41
N PRO A 999 -5.31 -38.27 10.60
CA PRO A 999 -4.91 -39.15 9.48
C PRO A 999 -6.05 -39.82 8.72
N LYS A 1000 -7.23 -39.97 9.35
CA LYS A 1000 -8.43 -40.54 8.71
C LYS A 1000 -9.29 -39.48 8.02
N CYS A 1001 -9.15 -38.21 8.37
CA CYS A 1001 -9.86 -37.07 7.80
C CYS A 1001 -8.94 -35.85 7.69
N GLY A 1002 -8.50 -35.55 6.46
CA GLY A 1002 -7.61 -34.41 6.19
C GLY A 1002 -8.29 -33.04 6.25
N LYS A 1003 -9.61 -32.97 6.04
CA LYS A 1003 -10.39 -31.74 5.80
C LYS A 1003 -11.03 -31.12 7.06
N GLY A 1004 -10.37 -31.23 8.22
CA GLY A 1004 -10.88 -30.60 9.46
C GLY A 1004 -10.78 -29.08 9.40
N GLY A 1005 -11.87 -28.35 9.67
CA GLY A 1005 -11.95 -26.90 9.47
C GLY A 1005 -11.31 -26.04 10.57
N HIS A 1006 -10.94 -26.62 11.71
CA HIS A 1006 -10.48 -25.85 12.88
C HIS A 1006 -9.19 -25.07 12.66
N ALA A 1007 -8.23 -25.64 11.92
CA ALA A 1007 -6.92 -25.02 11.72
C ALA A 1007 -6.96 -23.79 10.79
N ALA A 1008 -7.79 -23.83 9.75
CA ALA A 1008 -7.79 -22.85 8.66
C ALA A 1008 -9.00 -21.90 8.66
N TYR A 1009 -10.16 -22.37 9.12
CA TYR A 1009 -11.44 -21.68 8.90
C TYR A 1009 -12.16 -21.28 10.19
N SER A 1010 -11.67 -21.68 11.36
CA SER A 1010 -12.27 -21.32 12.65
C SER A 1010 -12.37 -19.81 12.86
N SER A 1011 -11.36 -19.05 12.41
CA SER A 1011 -11.38 -17.59 12.41
C SER A 1011 -12.02 -16.97 11.17
N ALA A 1012 -12.35 -17.77 10.15
CA ALA A 1012 -12.86 -17.28 8.87
C ALA A 1012 -14.38 -17.16 8.81
N VAL A 1013 -15.08 -17.81 9.74
CA VAL A 1013 -16.54 -17.90 9.77
C VAL A 1013 -17.05 -17.42 11.12
N ASN A 1014 -17.84 -16.35 11.11
CA ASN A 1014 -18.53 -15.88 12.31
C ASN A 1014 -19.97 -16.40 12.37
N PHE A 1015 -20.48 -16.55 13.58
CA PHE A 1015 -21.85 -16.97 13.84
C PHE A 1015 -22.69 -15.83 14.41
N ILE A 1016 -23.95 -15.72 14.00
CA ILE A 1016 -24.92 -14.75 14.51
C ILE A 1016 -26.04 -15.50 15.26
N ASN A 1017 -26.71 -14.82 16.19
CA ASN A 1017 -27.93 -15.30 16.88
C ASN A 1017 -27.76 -16.67 17.57
N ASN A 1018 -26.74 -16.82 18.43
CA ASN A 1018 -26.44 -18.09 19.12
C ASN A 1018 -26.28 -19.29 18.16
N ASN A 1019 -25.48 -19.14 17.10
CA ASN A 1019 -25.18 -20.15 16.08
C ASN A 1019 -26.37 -20.56 15.19
N SER A 1020 -27.39 -19.71 15.06
CA SER A 1020 -28.53 -19.99 14.17
C SER A 1020 -28.30 -19.59 12.73
N ASP A 1021 -27.39 -18.65 12.46
CA ASP A 1021 -27.04 -18.21 11.11
C ASP A 1021 -25.54 -17.87 10.99
N VAL A 1022 -25.05 -17.79 9.77
CA VAL A 1022 -23.68 -17.39 9.45
C VAL A 1022 -23.60 -15.88 9.30
N GLY A 1023 -22.62 -15.27 9.96
CA GLY A 1023 -22.32 -13.85 9.85
C GLY A 1023 -21.29 -13.54 8.77
N ALA A 1024 -20.39 -12.62 9.08
CA ALA A 1024 -19.33 -12.24 8.16
C ALA A 1024 -18.39 -13.44 7.92
N THR A 1025 -17.99 -13.62 6.66
CA THR A 1025 -16.96 -14.62 6.30
C THR A 1025 -15.92 -14.03 5.37
N TYR A 1026 -14.74 -14.64 5.28
CA TYR A 1026 -13.73 -14.25 4.31
C TYR A 1026 -13.20 -15.43 3.50
N PHE A 1027 -12.68 -15.10 2.31
CA PHE A 1027 -11.96 -16.00 1.42
C PHE A 1027 -10.55 -15.44 1.22
N MET A 1028 -9.55 -16.17 1.72
CA MET A 1028 -8.17 -15.70 1.73
C MET A 1028 -7.43 -16.17 0.47
N THR A 1029 -6.71 -15.25 -0.16
CA THR A 1029 -5.72 -15.51 -1.22
C THR A 1029 -4.51 -14.58 -1.05
N TYR A 1030 -3.54 -14.64 -1.95
CA TYR A 1030 -2.32 -13.84 -1.94
C TYR A 1030 -2.18 -13.01 -3.22
N HIS A 1031 -1.71 -11.78 -3.06
CA HIS A 1031 -1.28 -10.97 -4.18
C HIS A 1031 -0.01 -11.53 -4.84
N THR A 1032 0.26 -11.12 -6.07
CA THR A 1032 1.59 -11.26 -6.69
C THR A 1032 2.62 -10.41 -5.93
N VAL A 1033 3.91 -10.57 -6.23
CA VAL A 1033 4.97 -9.73 -5.64
C VAL A 1033 4.75 -8.25 -6.01
N LEU A 1034 4.56 -7.41 -5.00
CA LEU A 1034 4.36 -5.96 -5.15
C LEU A 1034 5.66 -5.25 -4.79
N LYS A 1035 6.31 -4.60 -5.76
CA LYS A 1035 7.64 -3.99 -5.57
C LYS A 1035 7.56 -2.48 -5.48
N THR A 1036 6.77 -1.89 -6.37
CA THR A 1036 6.61 -0.44 -6.51
C THR A 1036 5.27 0.00 -5.94
N SER A 1037 5.14 1.27 -5.56
CA SER A 1037 3.84 1.84 -5.19
C SER A 1037 2.79 1.70 -6.29
N ALA A 1038 3.19 1.74 -7.57
CA ALA A 1038 2.30 1.48 -8.68
C ALA A 1038 1.71 0.07 -8.61
N ASP A 1039 2.51 -0.95 -8.26
CA ASP A 1039 2.02 -2.32 -8.06
C ASP A 1039 1.01 -2.40 -6.91
N PHE A 1040 1.26 -1.73 -5.78
CA PHE A 1040 0.33 -1.68 -4.64
C PHE A 1040 -0.99 -0.99 -4.99
N ILE A 1041 -0.92 0.12 -5.74
CA ILE A 1041 -2.11 0.86 -6.17
C ILE A 1041 -2.91 0.03 -7.18
N ASP A 1042 -2.24 -0.59 -8.15
CA ASP A 1042 -2.86 -1.44 -9.17
C ASP A 1042 -3.51 -2.68 -8.53
N ALA A 1043 -2.80 -3.38 -7.65
CA ALA A 1043 -3.33 -4.53 -6.92
C ALA A 1043 -4.61 -4.19 -6.14
N MET A 1044 -4.65 -3.03 -5.48
CA MET A 1044 -5.86 -2.56 -4.79
C MET A 1044 -6.99 -2.23 -5.76
N LYS A 1045 -6.70 -1.52 -6.87
CA LYS A 1045 -7.70 -1.18 -7.89
C LYS A 1045 -8.34 -2.44 -8.46
N LYS A 1046 -7.51 -3.42 -8.85
CA LYS A 1046 -7.97 -4.69 -9.43
C LYS A 1046 -8.75 -5.52 -8.42
N ALA A 1047 -8.29 -5.63 -7.18
CA ALA A 1047 -9.03 -6.33 -6.13
C ALA A 1047 -10.41 -5.70 -5.88
N ARG A 1048 -10.51 -4.36 -5.85
CA ARG A 1048 -11.81 -3.66 -5.72
C ARG A 1048 -12.73 -3.92 -6.92
N ILE A 1049 -12.20 -3.88 -8.15
CA ILE A 1049 -12.97 -4.20 -9.36
C ILE A 1049 -13.51 -5.64 -9.30
N ILE A 1050 -12.70 -6.60 -8.84
CA ILE A 1050 -13.13 -8.00 -8.67
C ILE A 1050 -14.27 -8.08 -7.62
N ALA A 1051 -14.10 -7.43 -6.47
CA ALA A 1051 -15.11 -7.43 -5.42
C ALA A 1051 -16.43 -6.75 -5.83
N ASP A 1052 -16.35 -5.65 -6.59
CA ASP A 1052 -17.52 -4.96 -7.14
C ASP A 1052 -18.24 -5.83 -8.17
N ASN A 1053 -17.51 -6.55 -9.03
CA ASN A 1053 -18.08 -7.49 -10.00
C ASN A 1053 -18.76 -8.67 -9.29
N ILE A 1054 -18.15 -9.22 -8.24
CA ILE A 1054 -18.76 -10.27 -7.42
C ILE A 1054 -20.06 -9.76 -6.79
N THR A 1055 -20.03 -8.58 -6.17
CA THR A 1055 -21.20 -7.97 -5.53
C THR A 1055 -22.35 -7.74 -6.53
N GLU A 1056 -22.02 -7.34 -7.77
CA GLU A 1056 -22.98 -7.18 -8.86
C GLU A 1056 -23.57 -8.52 -9.31
N THR A 1057 -22.74 -9.54 -9.54
CA THR A 1057 -23.20 -10.87 -9.97
C THR A 1057 -24.09 -11.57 -8.95
N MET A 1058 -23.89 -11.31 -7.66
CA MET A 1058 -24.75 -11.84 -6.60
C MET A 1058 -26.09 -11.11 -6.49
N GLY A 1059 -26.31 -10.01 -7.23
CA GLY A 1059 -27.54 -9.22 -7.17
C GLY A 1059 -27.74 -8.50 -5.84
N ILE A 1060 -26.65 -8.16 -5.14
CA ILE A 1060 -26.69 -7.61 -3.78
C ILE A 1060 -26.56 -6.07 -3.78
N LYS A 1061 -26.30 -5.41 -4.91
CA LYS A 1061 -26.12 -3.94 -4.96
C LYS A 1061 -27.27 -3.12 -4.33
N GLU A 1062 -28.49 -3.65 -4.28
CA GLU A 1062 -29.67 -3.02 -3.66
C GLU A 1062 -29.92 -3.45 -2.20
N LYS A 1063 -29.14 -4.40 -1.68
CA LYS A 1063 -29.21 -4.90 -0.30
C LYS A 1063 -28.11 -4.25 0.56
N ASN A 1064 -28.25 -4.35 1.88
CA ASN A 1064 -27.37 -3.66 2.85
C ASN A 1064 -25.98 -4.30 3.06
N TYR A 1065 -25.53 -5.21 2.18
CA TYR A 1065 -24.25 -5.91 2.34
C TYR A 1065 -23.50 -6.01 1.01
N ARG A 1066 -22.17 -6.14 1.05
CA ARG A 1066 -21.32 -6.26 -0.15
C ARG A 1066 -20.12 -7.15 0.09
N VAL A 1067 -19.40 -7.48 -0.99
CA VAL A 1067 -18.07 -8.05 -0.92
C VAL A 1067 -17.04 -6.94 -1.01
N PHE A 1068 -16.05 -6.95 -0.11
CA PHE A 1068 -14.91 -6.02 -0.20
C PHE A 1068 -13.58 -6.76 0.04
N PRO A 1069 -12.49 -6.35 -0.63
CA PRO A 1069 -11.18 -6.90 -0.38
C PRO A 1069 -10.49 -6.15 0.76
N TYR A 1070 -9.91 -6.87 1.70
CA TYR A 1070 -9.08 -6.32 2.78
C TYR A 1070 -7.64 -6.83 2.66
N SER A 1071 -6.69 -5.91 2.72
CA SER A 1071 -5.26 -6.22 2.92
C SER A 1071 -4.62 -5.12 3.78
N VAL A 1072 -3.55 -5.47 4.48
CA VAL A 1072 -2.88 -4.59 5.47
C VAL A 1072 -2.45 -3.25 4.87
N PHE A 1073 -2.06 -3.22 3.59
CA PHE A 1073 -1.56 -2.02 2.96
C PHE A 1073 -2.65 -1.09 2.42
N TYR A 1074 -3.92 -1.52 2.34
CA TYR A 1074 -4.95 -0.74 1.65
C TYR A 1074 -5.19 0.64 2.28
N VAL A 1075 -5.13 0.72 3.61
CA VAL A 1075 -5.27 1.98 4.35
C VAL A 1075 -4.20 3.01 4.01
N PHE A 1076 -3.02 2.59 3.57
CA PHE A 1076 -1.90 3.48 3.23
C PHE A 1076 -1.93 3.95 1.78
N TYR A 1077 -2.39 3.10 0.85
CA TYR A 1077 -2.33 3.42 -0.58
C TYR A 1077 -3.64 3.93 -1.16
N GLU A 1078 -4.76 3.83 -0.44
CA GLU A 1078 -6.05 4.38 -0.87
C GLU A 1078 -5.95 5.87 -1.23
N GLN A 1079 -5.15 6.63 -0.47
CA GLN A 1079 -4.94 8.07 -0.70
C GLN A 1079 -4.43 8.40 -2.12
N TYR A 1080 -3.68 7.50 -2.77
CA TYR A 1080 -3.14 7.74 -4.11
C TYR A 1080 -4.18 7.54 -5.22
N LEU A 1081 -5.35 6.96 -4.91
CA LEU A 1081 -6.46 6.87 -5.87
C LEU A 1081 -7.06 8.25 -6.17
N THR A 1082 -7.09 9.15 -5.19
CA THR A 1082 -7.71 10.48 -5.30
C THR A 1082 -6.71 11.63 -5.24
N ILE A 1083 -5.43 11.37 -4.93
CA ILE A 1083 -4.43 12.42 -4.68
C ILE A 1083 -4.34 13.50 -5.78
N VAL A 1084 -4.49 13.12 -7.05
CA VAL A 1084 -4.43 14.07 -8.17
C VAL A 1084 -5.62 15.03 -8.11
N ARG A 1085 -6.83 14.48 -7.91
CA ARG A 1085 -8.06 15.27 -7.77
C ARG A 1085 -7.99 16.16 -6.53
N ASP A 1086 -7.50 15.63 -5.42
CA ASP A 1086 -7.36 16.36 -4.17
C ASP A 1086 -6.32 17.49 -4.29
N THR A 1087 -5.22 17.25 -5.01
CA THR A 1087 -4.19 18.28 -5.29
C THR A 1087 -4.76 19.42 -6.11
N ILE A 1088 -5.44 19.10 -7.22
CA ILE A 1088 -6.06 20.11 -8.08
C ILE A 1088 -7.09 20.91 -7.29
N PHE A 1089 -7.97 20.23 -6.53
CA PHE A 1089 -8.98 20.89 -5.72
C PHE A 1089 -8.36 21.86 -4.69
N ASN A 1090 -7.37 21.41 -3.90
CA ASN A 1090 -6.75 22.24 -2.87
C ASN A 1090 -5.99 23.45 -3.46
N LEU A 1091 -5.26 23.26 -4.57
CA LEU A 1091 -4.53 24.36 -5.22
C LEU A 1091 -5.49 25.37 -5.87
N CYS A 1092 -6.54 24.91 -6.55
CA CYS A 1092 -7.54 25.80 -7.14
C CYS A 1092 -8.31 26.60 -6.08
N VAL A 1093 -8.70 25.98 -4.97
CA VAL A 1093 -9.39 26.66 -3.86
C VAL A 1093 -8.47 27.69 -3.21
N SER A 1094 -7.21 27.35 -2.97
CA SER A 1094 -6.21 28.29 -2.40
C SER A 1094 -5.95 29.48 -3.33
N LEU A 1095 -5.80 29.23 -4.63
CA LEU A 1095 -5.57 30.30 -5.61
C LEU A 1095 -6.81 31.19 -5.78
N GLY A 1096 -8.00 30.60 -5.77
CA GLY A 1096 -9.28 31.33 -5.81
C GLY A 1096 -9.49 32.21 -4.57
N SER A 1097 -9.08 31.74 -3.38
CA SER A 1097 -9.19 32.54 -2.15
C SER A 1097 -8.21 33.71 -2.13
N ILE A 1098 -6.96 33.48 -2.56
CA ILE A 1098 -5.95 34.56 -2.72
C ILE A 1098 -6.46 35.61 -3.71
N PHE A 1099 -7.03 35.19 -4.85
CA PHE A 1099 -7.62 36.11 -5.83
C PHE A 1099 -8.73 36.97 -5.20
N LEU A 1100 -9.64 36.36 -4.45
CA LEU A 1100 -10.75 37.05 -3.81
C LEU A 1100 -10.26 38.05 -2.76
N VAL A 1101 -9.38 37.62 -1.86
CA VAL A 1101 -8.81 38.48 -0.80
C VAL A 1101 -8.02 39.64 -1.41
N THR A 1102 -7.18 39.36 -2.40
CA THR A 1102 -6.38 40.38 -3.07
C THR A 1102 -7.23 41.41 -3.80
N THR A 1103 -8.33 40.98 -4.43
CA THR A 1103 -9.28 41.88 -5.09
C THR A 1103 -9.93 42.83 -4.09
N VAL A 1104 -10.39 42.32 -2.94
CA VAL A 1104 -11.05 43.13 -1.92
C VAL A 1104 -10.06 44.11 -1.27
N LEU A 1105 -8.89 43.62 -0.84
CA LEU A 1105 -7.93 44.43 -0.08
C LEU A 1105 -7.15 45.44 -0.95
N LEU A 1106 -6.98 45.22 -2.26
CA LEU A 1106 -6.41 46.22 -3.18
C LEU A 1106 -7.42 47.30 -3.64
N GLY A 1107 -8.66 47.27 -3.14
CA GLY A 1107 -9.69 48.26 -3.47
C GLY A 1107 -10.49 47.95 -4.73
N PHE A 1108 -10.86 46.68 -4.93
CA PHE A 1108 -11.63 46.17 -6.07
C PHE A 1108 -10.94 46.28 -7.44
N GLU A 1109 -9.61 46.34 -7.47
CA GLU A 1109 -8.80 46.30 -8.70
C GLU A 1109 -8.59 44.85 -9.18
N VAL A 1110 -9.60 44.30 -9.84
CA VAL A 1110 -9.62 42.90 -10.33
C VAL A 1110 -8.41 42.57 -11.22
N TRP A 1111 -7.95 43.52 -12.03
CA TRP A 1111 -6.82 43.28 -12.95
C TRP A 1111 -5.49 43.09 -12.21
N ALA A 1112 -5.24 43.84 -11.13
CA ALA A 1112 -4.05 43.66 -10.30
C ALA A 1112 -4.05 42.30 -9.60
N ALA A 1113 -5.21 41.91 -9.05
CA ALA A 1113 -5.38 40.59 -8.42
C ALA A 1113 -5.22 39.44 -9.42
N ALA A 1114 -5.76 39.58 -10.63
CA ALA A 1114 -5.60 38.59 -11.70
C ALA A 1114 -4.13 38.39 -12.08
N MET A 1115 -3.33 39.47 -12.15
CA MET A 1115 -1.90 39.38 -12.42
C MET A 1115 -1.16 38.60 -11.34
N VAL A 1116 -1.44 38.87 -10.06
CA VAL A 1116 -0.86 38.12 -8.93
C VAL A 1116 -1.24 36.64 -8.99
N SER A 1117 -2.52 36.33 -9.24
CA SER A 1117 -2.99 34.94 -9.35
C SER A 1117 -2.38 34.21 -10.54
N ILE A 1118 -2.22 34.86 -11.70
CA ILE A 1118 -1.56 34.28 -12.88
C ILE A 1118 -0.08 33.99 -12.57
N THR A 1119 0.64 34.91 -11.92
CA THR A 1119 2.04 34.65 -11.56
C THR A 1119 2.18 33.52 -10.55
N ILE A 1120 1.28 33.42 -9.58
CA ILE A 1120 1.26 32.29 -8.63
C ILE A 1120 0.95 30.97 -9.35
N ALA A 1121 -0.01 30.96 -10.28
CA ALA A 1121 -0.30 29.78 -11.09
C ALA A 1121 0.92 29.33 -11.91
N MET A 1122 1.67 30.28 -12.49
CA MET A 1122 2.92 29.98 -13.20
C MET A 1122 3.99 29.38 -12.28
N ILE A 1123 4.14 29.92 -11.06
CA ILE A 1123 5.07 29.36 -10.06
C ILE A 1123 4.68 27.92 -9.74
N LEU A 1124 3.40 27.64 -9.51
CA LEU A 1124 2.92 26.27 -9.20
C LEU A 1124 3.16 25.29 -10.36
N VAL A 1125 2.91 25.71 -11.60
CA VAL A 1125 3.20 24.89 -12.79
C VAL A 1125 4.70 24.61 -12.92
N ASN A 1126 5.55 25.61 -12.70
CA ASN A 1126 7.00 25.43 -12.74
C ASN A 1126 7.50 24.56 -11.57
N MET A 1127 6.86 24.62 -10.40
CA MET A 1127 7.14 23.72 -9.29
C MET A 1127 6.85 22.27 -9.67
N PHE A 1128 5.73 21.99 -10.34
CA PHE A 1128 5.45 20.67 -10.89
C PHE A 1128 6.53 20.21 -11.89
N GLY A 1129 6.98 21.10 -12.78
CA GLY A 1129 8.08 20.83 -13.72
C GLY A 1129 9.40 20.47 -13.02
N ILE A 1130 9.76 21.19 -11.95
CA ILE A 1130 10.95 20.87 -11.15
C ILE A 1130 10.77 19.57 -10.38
N MET A 1131 9.57 19.30 -9.83
CA MET A 1131 9.28 18.03 -9.17
C MET A 1131 9.54 16.85 -10.12
N TRP A 1132 9.15 16.96 -11.39
CA TRP A 1132 9.46 15.95 -12.39
C TRP A 1132 10.97 15.87 -12.71
N LEU A 1133 11.63 17.02 -12.96
CA LEU A 1133 13.05 17.07 -13.31
C LEU A 1133 13.96 16.51 -12.20
N TRP A 1134 13.59 16.72 -10.93
CA TRP A 1134 14.30 16.20 -9.77
C TRP A 1134 13.73 14.89 -9.22
N SER A 1135 12.81 14.25 -9.94
CA SER A 1135 12.18 12.96 -9.61
C SER A 1135 11.56 12.93 -8.20
N ILE A 1136 10.87 14.01 -7.84
CA ILE A 1136 10.09 14.16 -6.60
C ILE A 1136 8.68 13.63 -6.86
N SER A 1137 8.28 12.61 -6.10
CA SER A 1137 6.95 11.99 -6.24
C SER A 1137 5.85 12.85 -5.61
N LEU A 1138 4.64 12.77 -6.18
CA LEU A 1138 3.44 13.37 -5.59
C LEU A 1138 2.91 12.49 -4.45
N ASN A 1139 2.98 12.98 -3.23
CA ASN A 1139 2.43 12.39 -2.02
C ASN A 1139 1.85 13.48 -1.09
N ALA A 1140 1.32 13.09 0.07
CA ALA A 1140 0.75 14.03 1.03
C ALA A 1140 1.76 15.08 1.53
N VAL A 1141 3.06 14.75 1.67
CA VAL A 1141 4.11 15.70 2.08
C VAL A 1141 4.39 16.72 0.97
N SER A 1142 4.56 16.27 -0.28
CA SER A 1142 4.75 17.20 -1.39
C SER A 1142 3.50 18.07 -1.62
N LEU A 1143 2.30 17.54 -1.37
CA LEU A 1143 1.06 18.33 -1.43
C LEU A 1143 1.06 19.46 -0.39
N VAL A 1144 1.46 19.18 0.85
CA VAL A 1144 1.66 20.21 1.88
C VAL A 1144 2.65 21.27 1.39
N ASN A 1145 3.79 20.84 0.82
CA ASN A 1145 4.80 21.77 0.30
C ASN A 1145 4.30 22.59 -0.90
N LEU A 1146 3.41 22.05 -1.74
CA LEU A 1146 2.78 22.79 -2.84
C LEU A 1146 1.78 23.83 -2.34
N VAL A 1147 0.97 23.50 -1.33
CA VAL A 1147 0.06 24.46 -0.68
C VAL A 1147 0.87 25.57 0.01
N MET A 1148 1.96 25.20 0.69
CA MET A 1148 2.92 26.15 1.26
C MET A 1148 3.56 27.04 0.20
N SER A 1149 3.92 26.48 -0.97
CA SER A 1149 4.44 27.25 -2.10
C SER A 1149 3.46 28.32 -2.55
N CYS A 1150 2.16 28.03 -2.52
CA CYS A 1150 1.13 28.99 -2.87
C CYS A 1150 1.13 30.18 -1.90
N GLY A 1151 1.20 29.92 -0.58
CA GLY A 1151 1.31 30.95 0.45
C GLY A 1151 2.55 31.83 0.29
N ILE A 1152 3.75 31.24 0.30
CA ILE A 1152 5.01 31.99 0.19
C ILE A 1152 5.10 32.80 -1.12
N SER A 1153 4.47 32.33 -2.21
CA SER A 1153 4.43 33.07 -3.47
C SER A 1153 3.62 34.39 -3.37
N VAL A 1154 2.65 34.47 -2.44
CA VAL A 1154 1.89 35.69 -2.17
C VAL A 1154 2.80 36.77 -1.62
N GLU A 1155 3.75 36.45 -0.74
CA GLU A 1155 4.69 37.43 -0.20
C GLU A 1155 5.53 38.08 -1.31
N PHE A 1156 6.06 37.29 -2.23
CA PHE A 1156 6.81 37.81 -3.37
C PHE A 1156 5.97 38.69 -4.31
N CYS A 1157 4.71 38.32 -4.56
CA CYS A 1157 3.90 38.96 -5.61
C CYS A 1157 3.04 40.13 -5.10
N SER A 1158 2.44 39.99 -3.91
CA SER A 1158 1.45 40.95 -3.39
C SER A 1158 2.10 42.28 -2.99
N HIS A 1159 3.27 42.24 -2.37
CA HIS A 1159 4.04 43.43 -1.96
C HIS A 1159 4.45 44.29 -3.16
N VAL A 1160 5.03 43.68 -4.19
CA VAL A 1160 5.46 44.38 -5.42
C VAL A 1160 4.25 44.92 -6.19
N THR A 1161 3.17 44.14 -6.31
CA THR A 1161 1.95 44.57 -7.02
C THR A 1161 1.25 45.71 -6.28
N ARG A 1162 1.15 45.66 -4.95
CA ARG A 1162 0.58 46.76 -4.17
C ARG A 1162 1.41 48.03 -4.34
N ALA A 1163 2.73 47.95 -4.22
CA ALA A 1163 3.61 49.09 -4.43
C ALA A 1163 3.43 49.72 -5.84
N PHE A 1164 3.22 48.89 -6.87
CA PHE A 1164 2.92 49.37 -8.23
C PHE A 1164 1.55 50.06 -8.34
N THR A 1165 0.49 49.47 -7.77
CA THR A 1165 -0.88 50.01 -7.86
C THR A 1165 -1.06 51.32 -7.09
N VAL A 1166 -0.33 51.51 -6.00
CA VAL A 1166 -0.39 52.71 -5.15
C VAL A 1166 0.50 53.84 -5.69
N SER A 1167 1.49 53.55 -6.55
CA SER A 1167 2.38 54.57 -7.11
C SER A 1167 1.65 55.58 -8.01
N THR A 1168 2.08 56.85 -7.91
CA THR A 1168 1.52 58.00 -8.64
C THR A 1168 2.36 58.44 -9.84
N LYS A 1169 3.40 57.68 -10.25
CA LYS A 1169 4.23 58.02 -11.41
C LYS A 1169 3.43 57.92 -12.72
N GLY A 1170 3.86 58.70 -13.72
CA GLY A 1170 3.09 58.91 -14.96
C GLY A 1170 3.06 57.69 -15.88
N SER A 1171 4.19 56.99 -16.04
CA SER A 1171 4.30 55.83 -16.92
C SER A 1171 4.22 54.50 -16.16
N ARG A 1172 3.76 53.43 -16.83
CA ARG A 1172 3.78 52.06 -16.25
C ARG A 1172 5.21 51.59 -15.95
N VAL A 1173 6.19 52.01 -16.75
CA VAL A 1173 7.59 51.63 -16.57
C VAL A 1173 8.17 52.27 -15.30
N GLU A 1174 7.98 53.58 -15.11
CA GLU A 1174 8.45 54.27 -13.89
C GLU A 1174 7.78 53.73 -12.62
N ARG A 1175 6.49 53.36 -12.68
CA ARG A 1175 5.81 52.73 -11.54
C ARG A 1175 6.37 51.34 -11.24
N ALA A 1176 6.67 50.54 -12.26
CA ALA A 1176 7.28 49.23 -12.09
C ALA A 1176 8.69 49.35 -11.51
N GLU A 1177 9.46 50.33 -11.97
CA GLU A 1177 10.80 50.63 -11.47
C GLU A 1177 10.76 51.04 -10.00
N GLU A 1178 9.87 51.98 -9.63
CA GLU A 1178 9.69 52.43 -8.24
C GLU A 1178 9.26 51.29 -7.31
N ALA A 1179 8.29 50.48 -7.73
CA ALA A 1179 7.83 49.34 -6.97
C ALA A 1179 8.96 48.31 -6.75
N LEU A 1180 9.77 48.06 -7.78
CA LEU A 1180 10.85 47.09 -7.75
C LEU A 1180 12.01 47.54 -6.84
N PHE A 1181 12.50 48.78 -6.95
CA PHE A 1181 13.63 49.17 -6.12
C PHE A 1181 13.23 49.41 -4.66
N ARG A 1182 12.03 49.95 -4.39
CA ARG A 1182 11.55 50.16 -3.01
C ARG A 1182 11.17 48.85 -2.35
N MET A 1183 10.21 48.11 -2.92
CA MET A 1183 9.68 46.93 -2.24
C MET A 1183 10.51 45.68 -2.55
N GLY A 1184 10.99 45.53 -3.79
CA GLY A 1184 11.78 44.37 -4.20
C GLY A 1184 13.11 44.23 -3.46
N SER A 1185 13.77 45.33 -3.11
CA SER A 1185 14.99 45.28 -2.27
C SER A 1185 14.71 44.77 -0.85
N SER A 1186 13.55 45.13 -0.27
CA SER A 1186 13.12 44.64 1.04
C SER A 1186 12.74 43.17 0.99
N VAL A 1187 11.94 42.76 0.01
CA VAL A 1187 11.54 41.35 -0.20
C VAL A 1187 12.75 40.44 -0.48
N PHE A 1188 13.73 40.92 -1.27
CA PHE A 1188 14.95 40.15 -1.57
C PHE A 1188 15.81 39.91 -0.32
N SER A 1189 15.98 40.94 0.53
CA SER A 1189 16.72 40.79 1.78
C SER A 1189 15.94 40.04 2.86
N GLY A 1190 14.62 40.27 2.94
CA GLY A 1190 13.73 39.75 3.96
C GLY A 1190 13.43 38.26 3.78
N ILE A 1191 13.06 37.82 2.57
CA ILE A 1191 12.70 36.41 2.30
C ILE A 1191 13.81 35.66 1.60
N THR A 1192 14.31 36.18 0.47
CA THR A 1192 15.17 35.37 -0.41
C THR A 1192 16.47 34.98 0.28
N LEU A 1193 17.18 35.94 0.87
CA LEU A 1193 18.46 35.68 1.53
C LEU A 1193 18.33 34.94 2.86
N THR A 1194 17.33 35.28 3.68
CA THR A 1194 17.07 34.57 4.96
C THR A 1194 16.81 33.10 4.72
N LYS A 1195 15.96 32.77 3.73
CA LYS A 1195 15.60 31.39 3.41
C LYS A 1195 16.70 30.63 2.71
N PHE A 1196 17.40 31.27 1.79
CA PHE A 1196 18.55 30.64 1.15
C PHE A 1196 19.59 30.18 2.18
N GLY A 1197 19.91 31.03 3.17
CA GLY A 1197 20.82 30.68 4.26
C GLY A 1197 20.36 29.46 5.07
N GLY A 1198 19.09 29.40 5.45
CA GLY A 1198 18.53 28.27 6.20
C GLY A 1198 18.47 26.97 5.38
N ILE A 1199 18.08 27.04 4.11
CA ILE A 1199 17.88 25.86 3.25
C ILE A 1199 19.22 25.22 2.88
N VAL A 1200 20.28 26.00 2.63
CA VAL A 1200 21.60 25.45 2.27
C VAL A 1200 22.14 24.52 3.38
N VAL A 1201 21.86 24.80 4.65
CA VAL A 1201 22.25 23.93 5.77
C VAL A 1201 21.52 22.58 5.72
N LEU A 1202 20.26 22.55 5.26
CA LEU A 1202 19.48 21.32 5.15
C LEU A 1202 20.03 20.34 4.09
N PHE A 1203 20.88 20.81 3.16
CA PHE A 1203 21.59 19.94 2.22
C PHE A 1203 22.43 18.86 2.91
N PHE A 1204 22.94 19.14 4.11
CA PHE A 1204 23.77 18.25 4.90
C PHE A 1204 22.97 17.29 5.82
N SER A 1205 21.64 17.28 5.73
CA SER A 1205 20.82 16.28 6.43
C SER A 1205 21.12 14.88 5.91
N LYS A 1206 21.12 13.90 6.82
CA LYS A 1206 21.40 12.48 6.49
C LYS A 1206 20.15 11.75 5.99
N SER A 1207 18.97 12.30 6.21
CA SER A 1207 17.70 11.69 5.82
C SER A 1207 17.34 12.00 4.37
N GLN A 1208 16.99 10.95 3.62
CA GLN A 1208 16.53 11.08 2.24
C GLN A 1208 15.20 11.83 2.14
N ILE A 1209 14.32 11.69 3.14
CA ILE A 1209 13.04 12.42 3.17
C ILE A 1209 13.32 13.93 3.23
N PHE A 1210 14.25 14.34 4.10
CA PHE A 1210 14.66 15.75 4.21
C PHE A 1210 15.37 16.27 2.98
N GLN A 1211 16.29 15.49 2.42
CA GLN A 1211 17.02 15.93 1.24
C GLN A 1211 16.12 16.07 0.01
N ILE A 1212 15.16 15.15 -0.18
CA ILE A 1212 14.31 15.12 -1.38
C ILE A 1212 13.08 16.01 -1.23
N PHE A 1213 12.29 15.85 -0.17
CA PHE A 1213 11.00 16.54 -0.06
C PHE A 1213 11.13 17.94 0.54
N TYR A 1214 12.09 18.19 1.43
CA TYR A 1214 12.25 19.49 2.06
C TYR A 1214 13.32 20.34 1.38
N PHE A 1215 14.58 19.91 1.35
CA PHE A 1215 15.67 20.69 0.76
C PHE A 1215 15.42 21.05 -0.71
N ARG A 1216 15.16 20.05 -1.59
CA ARG A 1216 14.92 20.31 -3.01
C ARG A 1216 13.67 21.16 -3.24
N MET A 1217 12.53 20.81 -2.62
CA MET A 1217 11.30 21.58 -2.85
C MET A 1217 11.38 23.01 -2.29
N TYR A 1218 11.98 23.23 -1.12
CA TYR A 1218 12.11 24.57 -0.55
C TYR A 1218 13.10 25.42 -1.34
N LEU A 1219 14.20 24.84 -1.82
CA LEU A 1219 15.12 25.54 -2.72
C LEU A 1219 14.40 25.96 -4.01
N ALA A 1220 13.64 25.04 -4.62
CA ALA A 1220 12.85 25.31 -5.82
C ALA A 1220 11.81 26.42 -5.58
N MET A 1221 11.07 26.34 -4.47
CA MET A 1221 10.04 27.32 -4.08
C MET A 1221 10.61 28.72 -3.93
N VAL A 1222 11.73 28.89 -3.21
CA VAL A 1222 12.34 30.21 -2.96
C VAL A 1222 12.94 30.78 -4.24
N VAL A 1223 13.64 29.97 -5.04
CA VAL A 1223 14.23 30.43 -6.30
C VAL A 1223 13.15 30.77 -7.33
N LEU A 1224 12.11 29.94 -7.47
CA LEU A 1224 10.99 30.23 -8.38
C LEU A 1224 10.18 31.43 -7.92
N GLY A 1225 9.89 31.55 -6.62
CA GLY A 1225 9.20 32.71 -6.04
C GLY A 1225 9.96 34.01 -6.27
N ALA A 1226 11.27 34.03 -5.97
CA ALA A 1226 12.11 35.21 -6.17
C ALA A 1226 12.23 35.60 -7.66
N THR A 1227 12.43 34.63 -8.56
CA THR A 1227 12.53 34.90 -10.00
C THR A 1227 11.19 35.39 -10.58
N HIS A 1228 10.07 34.79 -10.21
CA HIS A 1228 8.76 35.24 -10.74
C HIS A 1228 8.33 36.58 -10.13
N GLY A 1229 8.54 36.79 -8.83
CA GLY A 1229 8.15 38.01 -8.13
C GLY A 1229 9.03 39.22 -8.44
N LEU A 1230 10.35 39.05 -8.60
CA LEU A 1230 11.31 40.16 -8.75
C LEU A 1230 11.79 40.37 -10.20
N ILE A 1231 11.63 39.38 -11.10
CA ILE A 1231 12.02 39.50 -12.52
C ILE A 1231 10.79 39.55 -13.42
N PHE A 1232 9.94 38.53 -13.37
CA PHE A 1232 8.82 38.40 -14.31
C PHE A 1232 7.68 39.39 -14.04
N LEU A 1233 7.23 39.47 -12.78
CA LEU A 1233 6.08 40.29 -12.38
C LEU A 1233 6.28 41.79 -12.69
N PRO A 1234 7.43 42.44 -12.41
CA PRO A 1234 7.65 43.84 -12.77
C PRO A 1234 7.58 44.09 -14.28
N VAL A 1235 8.12 43.16 -15.09
CA VAL A 1235 8.06 43.26 -16.56
C VAL A 1235 6.62 43.14 -17.05
N MET A 1236 5.86 42.19 -16.53
CA MET A 1236 4.43 42.02 -16.85
C MET A 1236 3.60 43.24 -16.44
N LEU A 1237 3.82 43.79 -15.23
CA LEU A 1237 3.18 45.03 -14.77
C LEU A 1237 3.54 46.23 -15.66
N SER A 1238 4.75 46.28 -16.22
CA SER A 1238 5.14 47.34 -17.14
C SER A 1238 4.37 47.30 -18.48
N TYR A 1239 4.03 46.11 -18.99
CA TYR A 1239 3.25 45.94 -20.22
C TYR A 1239 1.75 46.09 -19.99
N ILE A 1240 1.21 45.24 -19.11
CA ILE A 1240 -0.23 45.05 -18.94
C ILE A 1240 -0.75 45.48 -17.56
N GLY A 1241 0.07 46.07 -16.69
CA GLY A 1241 -0.38 46.52 -15.37
C GLY A 1241 -1.53 47.55 -15.43
N PRO A 1242 -2.34 47.65 -14.36
CA PRO A 1242 -3.46 48.60 -14.29
C PRO A 1242 -2.98 50.04 -14.52
N SER A 1243 -3.77 50.86 -15.20
CA SER A 1243 -3.49 52.30 -15.35
C SER A 1243 -3.53 53.01 -14.00
N VAL A 1244 -3.01 54.24 -13.95
CA VAL A 1244 -2.98 55.05 -12.73
C VAL A 1244 -4.41 55.29 -12.23
N ASN A 1245 -4.69 54.92 -10.98
CA ASN A 1245 -5.99 55.13 -10.37
C ASN A 1245 -6.22 56.65 -10.18
N LYS A 1246 -7.25 57.19 -10.86
CA LYS A 1246 -7.54 58.63 -10.90
C LYS A 1246 -7.98 59.18 -9.54
N ALA A 1247 -8.65 58.37 -8.71
CA ALA A 1247 -9.05 58.77 -7.36
C ALA A 1247 -7.83 58.84 -6.42
N LYS A 1248 -6.95 57.83 -6.48
CA LYS A 1248 -5.74 57.79 -5.64
C LYS A 1248 -4.76 58.91 -5.96
N THR A 1249 -4.59 59.27 -7.24
CA THR A 1249 -3.74 60.40 -7.64
C THR A 1249 -4.27 61.75 -7.17
N ARG A 1250 -5.58 62.00 -7.28
CA ARG A 1250 -6.20 63.22 -6.74
C ARG A 1250 -6.00 63.32 -5.22
N ALA A 1251 -6.26 62.23 -4.49
CA ALA A 1251 -6.04 62.17 -3.04
C ALA A 1251 -4.56 62.32 -2.65
N ALA A 1252 -3.63 61.79 -3.45
CA ALA A 1252 -2.19 61.96 -3.22
C ALA A 1252 -1.72 63.40 -3.49
N GLN A 1253 -2.22 64.05 -4.55
CA GLN A 1253 -1.94 65.45 -4.84
C GLN A 1253 -2.50 66.41 -3.78
N GLU A 1254 -3.72 66.16 -3.28
CA GLU A 1254 -4.29 66.91 -2.16
C GLU A 1254 -3.46 66.77 -0.88
N ARG A 1255 -2.95 65.56 -0.61
CA ARG A 1255 -2.03 65.30 0.51
C ARG A 1255 -0.72 66.05 0.33
N TYR A 1256 -0.06 65.94 -0.82
CA TYR A 1256 1.20 66.63 -1.09
C TYR A 1256 1.07 68.15 -0.92
N LYS A 1257 0.00 68.75 -1.46
CA LYS A 1257 -0.30 70.17 -1.26
C LYS A 1257 -0.49 70.55 0.21
N ARG A 1258 -1.07 69.65 1.01
CA ARG A 1258 -1.24 69.87 2.46
C ARG A 1258 0.10 69.78 3.20
N THR A 1259 0.93 68.80 2.88
CA THR A 1259 2.26 68.62 3.48
C THR A 1259 3.23 69.73 3.07
N GLU A 1260 3.19 70.17 1.81
CA GLU A 1260 4.00 71.29 1.30
C GLU A 1260 3.56 72.61 1.93
N ARG A 1261 2.24 72.82 2.10
CA ARG A 1261 1.70 73.95 2.85
C ARG A 1261 2.13 73.93 4.32
N GLU A 1262 2.18 72.77 4.96
CA GLU A 1262 2.70 72.63 6.33
C GLU A 1262 4.23 72.88 6.37
N ARG A 1263 5.00 72.35 5.41
CA ARG A 1263 6.46 72.58 5.30
C ARG A 1263 6.79 74.06 5.13
N LEU A 1264 5.99 74.79 4.34
CA LEU A 1264 6.11 76.24 4.13
C LEU A 1264 5.59 77.09 5.30
N LEU A 1265 4.82 76.53 6.23
CA LEU A 1265 4.35 77.21 7.45
C LEU A 1265 5.33 77.07 8.63
N TYR A 1266 6.27 76.11 8.55
CA TYR A 1266 7.29 75.83 9.58
C TYR A 1266 8.71 76.25 9.17
N PHE A 1267 8.91 76.68 7.92
CA PHE A 1267 10.03 77.52 7.49
C PHE A 1267 9.65 78.98 7.68
#